data_AF-A0AAU9WC24-F1
#
_entry.id   AF-A0AAU9WC24-F1
#
_cell.length_a   1.000
_cell.length_b   1.000
_cell.length_c   1.000
_cell.angle_alpha   90.00
_cell.angle_beta   90.00
_cell.angle_gamma   90.00
#
_symmetry.space_group_name_H-M   'P 1'
#
loop_
_entity.id
_entity.type
_entity.pdbx_description
1 polymer ?
#
loop_
_entity_poly.entity_id
_entity_poly.type
_entity_poly.pdbx_seq_one_letter_code
_entity_poly.pdbx_strand_id
1 'polypeptide(L)'
;KNVYVSSSEGIDSAKCGPKILPCRTLARGIESADRNAHIFLDGTFSSHTCGRIRNRKKNIKRGEDYRTVNGIWEFVAYRPRALVNCGDYLWFAAISLNRQKFKVKFTGIVFFNTSMTFIDTSVEFDNCTFSRSIHPLNLWLSPGANVTLVVKNSYFFNNLGGIHLRQLQLDTLAKYESLGFAKHHENPPPRMDNRGRYLPLPVGIDIFCSDTIFSKNTGPLFENTINSSQTNELYHRITLVKNSAPSNSLYISKAKFHKALFDGLVCTDNIDTQCININSKEVSLGISRSNIGGNTANDDQDADLRGQSHSLVSPWASVFIIAVSGQVNVFDTAWKNDASCFYLKCTCNVNFTKVNTTGSTSKNAVIILSGDEAMNDDFGSTEMKIHLERCIFRLNEKNHIKVVSKLPFLHLVLNDVKINGEQMEKSGTNSVLDVQIEKTALGSSIRLHDFEVTNAVCSTSVVFRIYSNNPNNVEIVNSVFRKIRSAFTNGYLSSPLSIFMPKDILIKGKDCNNSYLRFSYINTITILNTTFKDNIGRSTGGVLLYSGNVTIRGCYFENNYAIKSGGHVRVEDQHAMLKIENSILKQTSTETIFNGETFTHHASVYSESLGSLQLRKTLIVAELDKDSYRLLSVVRAGLVEFDNFSKIQCAIGSVLRVDNFSHFMFVPSSSENPECWLKIAVMTISCHQCLAGFYSLQRGEIQGLPKKEVLASSDLFCSPCPYGANCSRNIEAKPNFWGYPELDDPNSLKFVHCPAQYCRPGGKEDKTDSSVYNSCRGNRDGVMCGRCKIGYTETLFSKKCKRIDKCKDHWIWPLAIIYGVVMALLFIHKPPIIRFLVKNILWFANSSRNRTEYTSLEEADHYNKGYKKIIFHFYQISSYLNIEPISDAIKNTADVVKEAAPLVTFFSGIFNFIPTVSSEGFGCPFPGLNVVTKELILSSGVFATLISVQAILILNFTWNRLRGRPDPPLAPYVAATLETLLLGCATLANTALKLLTCVPVLGERRLYYDGNIKCWQWWHCFFLFYVVIFLLPFIAVIYWGAMKLQRGLISVGHFIGACFFPLGFISLWIIQKLFYPRNQRQCQEVSLSETRVEVLKVLHNSFRPPSRRKGGSLHWESVLIGRRFLLLSYQVFFPDPLIRLFFMDITCLFVFAWHLTVKPFRDRKANVIEAISLAFLVVIATINLIQANFLSAGVNPQGPVKRHVIMLQQVEIFLLAIVPLLLGFLCMFAVVSQLARILVLLIGIVRFVFRRVITLIFIRRVTSRRYRY
;
A
#
# COMPACT_ATOMS: atom_id res chain seq x y z
N LYS A 1 -74.87 18.82 31.62
CA LYS A 1 -74.94 19.15 33.07
C LYS A 1 -73.58 18.90 33.70
N ASN A 2 -73.07 19.81 34.52
CA ASN A 2 -71.77 19.65 35.19
C ASN A 2 -71.97 18.94 36.54
N VAL A 3 -71.20 17.89 36.79
CA VAL A 3 -71.24 17.09 38.03
C VAL A 3 -69.83 17.09 38.63
N TYR A 4 -69.68 17.48 39.89
CA TYR A 4 -68.40 17.49 40.60
C TYR A 4 -68.31 16.32 41.56
N VAL A 5 -67.18 15.62 41.56
CA VAL A 5 -66.88 14.47 42.44
C VAL A 5 -65.58 14.75 43.18
N SER A 6 -65.63 14.69 44.52
CA SER A 6 -64.46 14.86 45.39
C SER A 6 -64.52 13.83 46.51
N SER A 7 -63.49 12.99 46.63
CA SER A 7 -63.42 11.95 47.65
C SER A 7 -63.14 12.50 49.06
N SER A 8 -62.54 13.69 49.16
CA SER A 8 -62.23 14.39 50.41
C SER A 8 -63.33 15.34 50.86
N GLU A 9 -63.94 16.11 49.95
CA GLU A 9 -64.94 17.15 50.28
C GLU A 9 -66.39 16.74 49.96
N GLY A 10 -66.59 15.60 49.27
CA GLY A 10 -67.90 15.17 48.79
C GLY A 10 -68.71 14.35 49.79
N ILE A 11 -70.04 14.41 49.65
CA ILE A 11 -71.02 13.63 50.43
C ILE A 11 -72.03 13.02 49.46
N ASP A 12 -72.15 11.69 49.46
CA ASP A 12 -73.12 10.98 48.62
C ASP A 12 -74.55 11.22 49.13
N SER A 13 -75.34 11.97 48.37
CA SER A 13 -76.75 12.26 48.68
C SER A 13 -77.62 12.31 47.42
N ALA A 14 -78.94 12.42 47.59
CA ALA A 14 -79.89 12.65 46.48
C ALA A 14 -79.60 13.93 45.67
N LYS A 15 -78.99 14.94 46.31
CA LYS A 15 -78.77 16.28 45.77
C LYS A 15 -77.32 16.59 45.40
N CYS A 16 -76.38 15.64 45.56
CA CYS A 16 -74.98 15.86 45.24
C CYS A 16 -74.76 16.05 43.72
N GLY A 17 -73.70 16.77 43.33
CA GLY A 17 -73.33 17.03 41.94
C GLY A 17 -72.95 18.47 41.60
N PRO A 18 -73.55 19.53 42.18
CA PRO A 18 -73.07 20.90 42.00
C PRO A 18 -71.67 21.09 42.62
N LYS A 19 -70.90 22.09 42.17
CA LYS A 19 -69.55 22.39 42.70
C LYS A 19 -69.52 22.63 44.22
N ILE A 20 -70.62 23.15 44.77
CA ILE A 20 -70.79 23.48 46.19
C ILE A 20 -71.11 22.23 47.03
N LEU A 21 -71.65 21.17 46.42
CA LEU A 21 -71.96 19.88 47.07
C LEU A 21 -71.54 18.71 46.16
N PRO A 22 -70.23 18.44 46.03
CA PRO A 22 -69.75 17.36 45.18
C PRO A 22 -70.16 15.99 45.72
N CYS A 23 -70.31 15.01 44.83
CA CYS A 23 -70.52 13.61 45.25
C CYS A 23 -69.21 13.00 45.76
N ARG A 24 -69.28 12.05 46.71
CA ARG A 24 -68.11 11.40 47.32
C ARG A 24 -67.57 10.25 46.47
N THR A 25 -68.45 9.42 45.93
CA THR A 25 -68.07 8.26 45.10
C THR A 25 -68.33 8.50 43.62
N LEU A 26 -67.52 7.85 42.77
CA LEU A 26 -67.66 7.95 41.32
C LEU A 26 -69.01 7.40 40.84
N ALA A 27 -69.47 6.27 41.41
CA ALA A 27 -70.80 5.71 41.09
C ALA A 27 -71.92 6.70 41.37
N ARG A 28 -71.90 7.40 42.52
CA ARG A 28 -72.93 8.38 42.85
C ARG A 28 -72.88 9.60 41.94
N GLY A 29 -71.68 10.05 41.56
CA GLY A 29 -71.49 11.09 40.54
C GLY A 29 -72.13 10.70 39.20
N ILE A 30 -71.89 9.48 38.75
CA ILE A 30 -72.47 8.92 37.51
C ILE A 30 -74.02 8.79 37.62
N GLU A 31 -74.56 8.39 38.77
CA GLU A 31 -76.02 8.32 39.01
C GLU A 31 -76.69 9.70 38.95
N SER A 32 -75.98 10.77 39.34
CA SER A 32 -76.51 12.15 39.32
C SER A 32 -76.42 12.85 37.94
N ALA A 33 -75.69 12.23 37.01
CA ALA A 33 -75.47 12.72 35.65
C ALA A 33 -76.68 12.50 34.73
N ASP A 34 -76.76 13.30 33.67
CA ASP A 34 -77.87 13.34 32.70
C ASP A 34 -77.33 13.32 31.26
N ARG A 35 -78.17 13.49 30.22
CA ARG A 35 -77.72 13.54 28.81
C ARG A 35 -76.61 14.59 28.62
N ASN A 36 -75.51 14.21 27.95
CA ASN A 36 -74.32 15.07 27.73
C ASN A 36 -73.71 15.67 29.01
N ALA A 37 -73.25 14.82 29.94
CA ALA A 37 -72.68 15.25 31.22
C ALA A 37 -71.16 15.50 31.16
N HIS A 38 -70.72 16.56 31.86
CA HIS A 38 -69.30 16.79 32.19
C HIS A 38 -69.09 16.46 33.66
N ILE A 39 -68.28 15.44 33.94
CA ILE A 39 -68.00 14.95 35.29
C ILE A 39 -66.59 15.39 35.67
N PHE A 40 -66.50 16.35 36.61
CA PHE A 40 -65.26 16.92 37.09
C PHE A 40 -64.75 16.16 38.30
N LEU A 41 -63.59 15.51 38.16
CA LEU A 41 -62.93 14.75 39.23
C LEU A 41 -61.89 15.63 39.94
N ASP A 42 -61.99 15.69 41.26
CA ASP A 42 -61.04 16.41 42.10
C ASP A 42 -59.73 15.61 42.29
N GLY A 43 -58.58 16.26 42.12
CA GLY A 43 -57.25 15.65 42.24
C GLY A 43 -56.62 15.76 43.64
N THR A 44 -57.20 16.52 44.56
CA THR A 44 -56.60 16.77 45.90
C THR A 44 -56.92 15.64 46.88
N PHE A 45 -55.87 15.05 47.49
CA PHE A 45 -55.90 14.10 48.62
C PHE A 45 -56.98 12.99 48.58
N SER A 46 -56.63 11.84 47.96
CA SER A 46 -57.20 10.46 48.04
C SER A 46 -57.57 9.86 46.68
N SER A 47 -57.64 8.52 46.60
CA SER A 47 -58.06 7.80 45.38
C SER A 47 -59.58 7.71 45.29
N HIS A 48 -60.13 8.06 44.13
CA HIS A 48 -61.54 7.83 43.82
C HIS A 48 -61.81 6.33 43.71
N THR A 49 -62.64 5.81 44.62
CA THR A 49 -63.14 4.43 44.53
C THR A 49 -64.48 4.42 43.82
N CYS A 50 -64.75 3.37 43.04
CA CYS A 50 -66.01 3.28 42.30
C CYS A 50 -67.22 3.09 43.22
N GLY A 51 -67.04 2.61 44.46
CA GLY A 51 -68.15 2.27 45.37
C GLY A 51 -68.96 1.05 44.87
N ARG A 52 -69.65 0.34 45.78
CA ARG A 52 -70.62 -0.70 45.40
C ARG A 52 -72.00 -0.06 45.33
N ILE A 53 -72.71 -0.22 44.21
CA ILE A 53 -74.15 0.04 44.14
C ILE A 53 -74.82 -0.98 45.07
N ARG A 54 -75.36 -0.53 46.22
CA ARG A 54 -76.11 -1.39 47.15
C ARG A 54 -77.53 -1.56 46.60
N ASN A 55 -77.76 -2.60 45.81
CA ASN A 55 -79.10 -3.13 45.61
C ASN A 55 -79.32 -4.37 46.50
N ARG A 56 -80.09 -4.18 47.58
CA ARG A 56 -80.72 -5.27 48.32
C ARG A 56 -81.91 -5.76 47.48
N LYS A 57 -81.73 -6.86 46.74
CA LYS A 57 -82.76 -7.89 46.50
C LYS A 57 -82.11 -9.13 45.87
N LYS A 58 -82.23 -10.27 46.55
CA LYS A 58 -81.89 -11.60 46.04
C LYS A 58 -82.86 -11.94 44.90
N ASN A 59 -82.33 -12.59 43.86
CA ASN A 59 -83.01 -13.08 42.64
C ASN A 59 -83.30 -12.01 41.57
N ILE A 60 -82.25 -11.65 40.83
CA ILE A 60 -82.37 -10.98 39.53
C ILE A 60 -81.59 -11.82 38.52
N LYS A 61 -82.26 -12.24 37.43
CA LYS A 61 -81.62 -12.83 36.26
C LYS A 61 -80.65 -11.78 35.68
N ARG A 62 -79.44 -12.17 35.27
CA ARG A 62 -78.46 -11.29 34.58
C ARG A 62 -79.18 -10.50 33.47
N GLY A 63 -79.47 -9.22 33.70
CA GLY A 63 -80.21 -8.41 32.72
C GLY A 63 -80.83 -7.09 33.22
N GLU A 64 -81.14 -6.91 34.50
CA GLU A 64 -82.03 -5.81 34.93
C GLU A 64 -81.45 -4.87 36.01
N ASP A 65 -80.32 -4.23 35.73
CA ASP A 65 -79.87 -3.06 36.53
C ASP A 65 -79.05 -2.07 35.67
N TYR A 66 -79.55 -1.77 34.47
CA TYR A 66 -78.92 -0.82 33.55
C TYR A 66 -79.74 0.46 33.48
N ARG A 67 -79.15 1.59 33.91
CA ARG A 67 -79.70 2.90 33.58
C ARG A 67 -79.41 3.17 32.12
N THR A 68 -80.45 3.27 31.28
CA THR A 68 -80.30 3.66 29.87
C THR A 68 -79.88 5.12 29.81
N VAL A 69 -78.69 5.40 29.28
CA VAL A 69 -78.20 6.77 29.09
C VAL A 69 -77.71 6.95 27.66
N ASN A 70 -78.10 8.06 27.04
CA ASN A 70 -77.71 8.45 25.69
C ASN A 70 -76.85 9.74 25.73
N GLY A 71 -75.94 9.93 24.78
CA GLY A 71 -75.15 11.16 24.62
C GLY A 71 -73.63 11.00 24.78
N ILE A 72 -72.92 12.13 24.84
CA ILE A 72 -71.46 12.20 25.02
C ILE A 72 -71.15 12.52 26.48
N TRP A 73 -70.42 11.66 27.16
CA TRP A 73 -69.99 11.90 28.54
C TRP A 73 -68.51 12.25 28.59
N GLU A 74 -68.14 13.30 29.32
CA GLU A 74 -66.76 13.74 29.46
C GLU A 74 -66.35 13.79 30.93
N PHE A 75 -65.32 13.01 31.30
CA PHE A 75 -64.71 13.00 32.62
C PHE A 75 -63.41 13.81 32.57
N VAL A 76 -63.32 14.86 33.37
CA VAL A 76 -62.19 15.80 33.35
C VAL A 76 -61.62 15.96 34.76
N ALA A 77 -60.32 15.77 34.92
CA ALA A 77 -59.63 16.18 36.15
C ALA A 77 -59.43 17.71 36.16
N TYR A 78 -59.91 18.41 37.20
CA TYR A 78 -59.82 19.89 37.28
C TYR A 78 -58.83 20.41 38.33
N ARG A 79 -58.22 19.52 39.13
CA ARG A 79 -57.01 19.76 39.94
C ARG A 79 -55.98 18.67 39.59
N PRO A 80 -54.66 18.94 39.63
CA PRO A 80 -53.68 18.05 39.00
C PRO A 80 -53.71 16.60 39.52
N ARG A 81 -53.93 15.68 38.57
CA ARG A 81 -53.96 14.20 38.63
C ARG A 81 -54.99 13.57 39.57
N ALA A 82 -56.24 13.50 39.12
CA ALA A 82 -57.26 12.65 39.74
C ALA A 82 -56.89 11.17 39.60
N LEU A 83 -56.78 10.46 40.74
CA LEU A 83 -56.44 9.03 40.80
C LEU A 83 -57.71 8.19 40.98
N VAL A 84 -57.98 7.26 40.05
CA VAL A 84 -59.11 6.33 40.09
C VAL A 84 -58.62 4.91 40.36
N ASN A 85 -59.21 4.26 41.37
CA ASN A 85 -58.89 2.88 41.76
C ASN A 85 -60.18 2.07 41.95
N CYS A 86 -60.51 1.26 40.94
CA CYS A 86 -61.80 0.58 40.84
C CYS A 86 -61.71 -0.94 40.64
N GLY A 87 -60.53 -1.56 40.63
CA GLY A 87 -60.43 -2.98 40.27
C GLY A 87 -61.10 -3.26 38.92
N ASP A 88 -61.91 -4.31 38.83
CA ASP A 88 -62.65 -4.67 37.60
C ASP A 88 -64.09 -4.12 37.54
N TYR A 89 -64.43 -3.10 38.36
CA TYR A 89 -65.81 -2.64 38.54
C TYR A 89 -66.30 -1.55 37.56
N LEU A 90 -65.49 -1.10 36.58
CA LEU A 90 -65.88 -0.02 35.65
C LEU A 90 -66.35 -0.55 34.28
N TRP A 91 -67.67 -0.53 34.05
CA TRP A 91 -68.31 -1.10 32.87
C TRP A 91 -69.23 -0.07 32.20
N PHE A 92 -69.07 0.13 30.90
CA PHE A 92 -69.94 0.94 30.07
C PHE A 92 -70.55 0.07 28.98
N ALA A 93 -71.87 0.08 28.84
CA ALA A 93 -72.56 -0.71 27.81
C ALA A 93 -73.60 0.15 27.11
N ALA A 94 -73.53 0.22 25.78
CA ALA A 94 -74.57 0.83 24.98
C ALA A 94 -75.73 -0.17 24.77
N ILE A 95 -76.91 0.14 25.29
CA ILE A 95 -78.12 -0.68 25.12
C ILE A 95 -79.07 0.08 24.19
N SER A 96 -79.06 -0.20 22.88
CA SER A 96 -80.08 0.35 21.99
C SER A 96 -80.24 -0.40 20.66
N LEU A 97 -81.50 -0.72 20.33
CA LEU A 97 -81.93 -1.21 19.01
C LEU A 97 -81.75 -0.17 17.88
N ASN A 98 -81.45 1.10 18.18
CA ASN A 98 -81.40 2.20 17.20
C ASN A 98 -80.01 2.77 16.89
N ARG A 99 -78.91 2.08 17.25
CA ARG A 99 -77.53 2.41 16.82
C ARG A 99 -77.11 3.89 17.00
N GLN A 100 -77.62 4.59 18.03
CA GLN A 100 -77.15 5.95 18.34
C GLN A 100 -75.83 5.94 19.13
N LYS A 101 -74.89 6.80 18.70
CA LYS A 101 -73.49 6.88 19.13
C LYS A 101 -73.34 7.31 20.60
N PHE A 102 -73.28 6.35 21.53
CA PHE A 102 -72.81 6.61 22.90
C PHE A 102 -71.28 6.77 22.90
N LYS A 103 -70.79 7.91 23.40
CA LYS A 103 -69.35 8.23 23.44
C LYS A 103 -68.93 8.66 24.84
N VAL A 104 -67.82 8.13 25.33
CA VAL A 104 -67.24 8.50 26.62
C VAL A 104 -65.83 9.07 26.41
N LYS A 105 -65.51 10.19 27.05
CA LYS A 105 -64.21 10.84 26.98
C LYS A 105 -63.62 11.00 28.39
N PHE A 106 -62.33 10.73 28.55
CA PHE A 106 -61.58 10.91 29.79
C PHE A 106 -60.36 11.80 29.54
N THR A 107 -60.14 12.80 30.42
CA THR A 107 -59.04 13.75 30.27
C THR A 107 -58.32 14.02 31.58
N GLY A 108 -56.99 13.81 31.61
CA GLY A 108 -56.13 14.17 32.74
C GLY A 108 -56.18 13.22 33.95
N ILE A 109 -56.61 11.97 33.76
CA ILE A 109 -56.92 11.02 34.84
C ILE A 109 -55.86 9.91 34.96
N VAL A 110 -55.52 9.52 36.18
CA VAL A 110 -54.65 8.37 36.48
C VAL A 110 -55.50 7.18 36.94
N PHE A 111 -55.52 6.12 36.15
CA PHE A 111 -56.14 4.84 36.49
C PHE A 111 -55.10 3.91 37.11
N PHE A 112 -55.28 3.58 38.38
CA PHE A 112 -54.40 2.67 39.11
C PHE A 112 -55.17 1.41 39.52
N ASN A 113 -54.62 0.22 39.24
CA ASN A 113 -55.28 -1.06 39.53
C ASN A 113 -56.75 -1.09 39.09
N THR A 114 -57.01 -0.59 37.88
CA THR A 114 -58.37 -0.41 37.34
C THR A 114 -58.45 -1.00 35.95
N SER A 115 -59.36 -1.95 35.76
CA SER A 115 -59.73 -2.51 34.47
C SER A 115 -61.05 -1.92 34.01
N MET A 116 -61.14 -1.59 32.72
CA MET A 116 -62.32 -0.95 32.15
C MET A 116 -62.87 -1.75 30.98
N THR A 117 -64.18 -2.02 31.01
CA THR A 117 -64.87 -2.74 29.94
C THR A 117 -65.90 -1.85 29.27
N PHE A 118 -65.81 -1.75 27.94
CA PHE A 118 -66.74 -0.98 27.11
C PHE A 118 -67.44 -1.93 26.14
N ILE A 119 -68.77 -1.93 26.12
CA ILE A 119 -69.59 -2.74 25.21
C ILE A 119 -70.27 -1.77 24.25
N ASP A 120 -70.00 -1.90 22.93
CA ASP A 120 -70.61 -1.09 21.86
C ASP A 120 -70.52 0.44 22.06
N THR A 121 -69.44 0.91 22.70
CA THR A 121 -69.28 2.31 23.13
C THR A 121 -68.04 2.94 22.51
N SER A 122 -68.17 4.13 21.91
CA SER A 122 -67.01 4.92 21.44
C SER A 122 -66.28 5.57 22.62
N VAL A 123 -64.96 5.53 22.63
CA VAL A 123 -64.17 5.98 23.77
C VAL A 123 -62.99 6.86 23.35
N GLU A 124 -62.75 7.92 24.11
CA GLU A 124 -61.61 8.83 23.93
C GLU A 124 -60.86 9.02 25.25
N PHE A 125 -59.54 8.88 25.23
CA PHE A 125 -58.65 9.18 26.35
C PHE A 125 -57.63 10.23 25.92
N ASP A 126 -57.46 11.28 26.70
CA ASP A 126 -56.45 12.31 26.45
C ASP A 126 -55.69 12.64 27.73
N ASN A 127 -54.36 12.57 27.69
CA ASN A 127 -53.49 12.84 28.84
C ASN A 127 -53.82 11.97 30.07
N CYS A 128 -54.06 10.67 29.86
CA CYS A 128 -54.39 9.70 30.91
C CYS A 128 -53.21 8.77 31.21
N THR A 129 -53.11 8.26 32.44
CA THR A 129 -52.07 7.27 32.82
C THR A 129 -52.72 6.01 33.37
N PHE A 130 -52.31 4.83 32.86
CA PHE A 130 -52.77 3.53 33.33
C PHE A 130 -51.61 2.80 33.99
N SER A 131 -51.75 2.41 35.25
CA SER A 131 -50.68 1.79 36.02
C SER A 131 -51.17 0.61 36.87
N ARG A 132 -50.41 -0.49 36.87
CA ARG A 132 -50.72 -1.72 37.62
C ARG A 132 -52.12 -2.30 37.36
N SER A 133 -52.66 -2.08 36.17
CA SER A 133 -53.96 -2.61 35.75
C SER A 133 -53.81 -3.97 35.05
N ILE A 134 -54.78 -4.87 35.25
CA ILE A 134 -54.80 -6.19 34.59
C ILE A 134 -55.30 -6.06 33.15
N HIS A 135 -56.45 -5.43 32.95
CA HIS A 135 -57.00 -5.13 31.62
C HIS A 135 -57.31 -3.64 31.50
N PRO A 136 -56.28 -2.78 31.29
CA PRO A 136 -56.44 -1.33 31.30
C PRO A 136 -57.62 -0.87 30.44
N LEU A 137 -57.74 -1.41 29.22
CA LEU A 137 -58.83 -1.12 28.28
C LEU A 137 -59.30 -2.41 27.60
N ASN A 138 -60.58 -2.72 27.71
CA ASN A 138 -61.20 -3.89 27.08
C ASN A 138 -62.50 -3.48 26.38
N LEU A 139 -62.51 -3.47 25.05
CA LEU A 139 -63.70 -3.16 24.25
C LEU A 139 -64.29 -4.46 23.71
N TRP A 140 -65.58 -4.67 23.95
CA TRP A 140 -66.38 -5.74 23.38
C TRP A 140 -67.35 -5.15 22.36
N LEU A 141 -67.40 -5.73 21.18
CA LEU A 141 -68.26 -5.23 20.11
C LEU A 141 -69.26 -6.32 19.71
N SER A 142 -70.52 -5.93 19.59
CA SER A 142 -71.62 -6.75 19.13
C SER A 142 -71.72 -6.71 17.60
N PRO A 143 -72.33 -7.75 16.97
CA PRO A 143 -72.79 -7.73 15.59
C PRO A 143 -73.40 -6.39 15.12
N GLY A 144 -72.74 -5.70 14.18
CA GLY A 144 -73.26 -4.47 13.56
C GLY A 144 -72.99 -3.15 14.30
N ALA A 145 -72.14 -3.14 15.32
CA ALA A 145 -71.66 -1.93 15.97
C ALA A 145 -70.51 -1.27 15.17
N ASN A 146 -70.50 0.07 15.10
CA ASN A 146 -69.38 0.86 14.58
C ASN A 146 -68.87 1.76 15.72
N VAL A 147 -67.64 1.51 16.17
CA VAL A 147 -67.06 2.11 17.36
C VAL A 147 -65.71 2.75 17.04
N THR A 148 -65.47 3.91 17.65
CA THR A 148 -64.20 4.62 17.57
C THR A 148 -63.47 4.56 18.90
N LEU A 149 -62.20 4.14 18.89
CA LEU A 149 -61.31 4.22 20.05
C LEU A 149 -60.21 5.24 19.76
N VAL A 150 -60.08 6.25 20.61
CA VAL A 150 -59.05 7.28 20.50
C VAL A 150 -58.26 7.35 21.80
N VAL A 151 -56.94 7.17 21.76
CA VAL A 151 -56.06 7.31 22.93
C VAL A 151 -54.92 8.26 22.56
N LYS A 152 -54.81 9.38 23.28
CA LYS A 152 -53.85 10.44 22.99
C LYS A 152 -53.05 10.85 24.22
N ASN A 153 -51.78 11.18 24.04
CA ASN A 153 -50.89 11.72 25.07
C ASN A 153 -50.89 10.91 26.37
N SER A 154 -51.09 9.59 26.27
CA SER A 154 -51.39 8.73 27.42
C SER A 154 -50.29 7.69 27.66
N TYR A 155 -50.13 7.27 28.91
CA TYR A 155 -49.01 6.42 29.34
C TYR A 155 -49.48 5.13 30.03
N PHE A 156 -48.93 3.98 29.62
CA PHE A 156 -49.21 2.65 30.16
C PHE A 156 -47.95 2.11 30.84
N PHE A 157 -47.97 2.00 32.17
CA PHE A 157 -46.78 1.69 32.97
C PHE A 157 -47.01 0.54 33.96
N ASN A 158 -46.17 -0.49 33.92
CA ASN A 158 -46.24 -1.65 34.81
C ASN A 158 -47.66 -2.25 35.00
N ASN A 159 -48.39 -2.43 33.90
CA ASN A 159 -49.65 -3.14 33.74
C ASN A 159 -49.37 -4.59 33.35
N LEU A 160 -50.29 -5.50 33.68
CA LEU A 160 -50.21 -6.87 33.19
C LEU A 160 -50.65 -6.89 31.72
N GLY A 161 -51.90 -6.51 31.41
CA GLY A 161 -52.43 -6.46 30.04
C GLY A 161 -52.42 -5.08 29.37
N GLY A 162 -52.98 -5.01 28.15
CA GLY A 162 -52.95 -3.82 27.28
C GLY A 162 -54.34 -3.34 26.84
N ILE A 163 -54.47 -3.00 25.56
CA ILE A 163 -55.72 -2.56 24.94
C ILE A 163 -56.29 -3.73 24.14
N HIS A 164 -57.43 -4.27 24.56
CA HIS A 164 -58.02 -5.42 23.89
C HIS A 164 -59.30 -5.01 23.14
N LEU A 165 -59.41 -5.40 21.88
CA LEU A 165 -60.62 -5.30 21.06
C LEU A 165 -61.14 -6.72 20.79
N ARG A 166 -62.34 -7.04 21.29
CA ARG A 166 -62.91 -8.40 21.28
C ARG A 166 -64.24 -8.46 20.51
N GLN A 167 -64.31 -9.46 19.63
CA GLN A 167 -65.44 -9.87 18.78
C GLN A 167 -65.92 -8.76 17.83
N LEU A 168 -65.78 -8.94 16.51
CA LEU A 168 -65.99 -7.92 15.47
C LEU A 168 -66.79 -8.48 14.28
N GLN A 169 -67.66 -7.69 13.64
CA GLN A 169 -68.44 -8.09 12.44
C GLN A 169 -68.57 -7.00 11.35
N LEU A 170 -68.27 -5.73 11.67
CA LEU A 170 -68.27 -4.58 10.75
C LEU A 170 -67.14 -3.59 11.15
N ASP A 171 -66.92 -2.53 10.36
CA ASP A 171 -65.73 -1.65 10.41
C ASP A 171 -65.44 -1.02 11.79
N THR A 172 -64.17 -0.99 12.17
CA THR A 172 -63.67 -0.38 13.41
C THR A 172 -62.49 0.55 13.15
N LEU A 173 -62.52 1.75 13.76
CA LEU A 173 -61.45 2.74 13.69
C LEU A 173 -60.77 2.90 15.06
N ALA A 174 -59.47 2.64 15.11
CA ALA A 174 -58.64 2.86 16.28
C ALA A 174 -57.54 3.90 16.00
N LYS A 175 -57.50 4.96 16.81
CA LYS A 175 -56.50 6.05 16.71
C LYS A 175 -55.68 6.16 18.00
N TYR A 176 -54.37 6.03 17.86
CA TYR A 176 -53.37 6.06 18.92
C TYR A 176 -52.33 7.15 18.61
N GLU A 177 -52.12 8.10 19.52
CA GLU A 177 -51.25 9.27 19.29
C GLU A 177 -50.46 9.58 20.56
N SER A 178 -49.13 9.66 20.46
CA SER A 178 -48.25 9.98 21.59
C SER A 178 -48.42 9.04 22.78
N LEU A 179 -48.28 7.73 22.56
CA LEU A 179 -48.41 6.71 23.61
C LEU A 179 -47.05 6.23 24.13
N GLY A 180 -46.95 5.97 25.44
CA GLY A 180 -45.79 5.32 26.02
C GLY A 180 -46.15 4.04 26.76
N PHE A 181 -45.47 2.94 26.44
CA PHE A 181 -45.58 1.64 27.09
C PHE A 181 -44.21 1.23 27.63
N ALA A 182 -44.08 1.09 28.96
CA ALA A 182 -42.78 0.77 29.56
C ALA A 182 -42.85 -0.15 30.80
N LYS A 183 -41.82 -1.00 30.92
CA LYS A 183 -41.53 -1.89 32.08
C LYS A 183 -42.74 -2.74 32.47
N HIS A 184 -43.04 -3.74 31.65
CA HIS A 184 -44.15 -4.66 31.88
C HIS A 184 -43.64 -6.10 31.97
N HIS A 185 -43.98 -6.81 33.06
CA HIS A 185 -43.56 -8.18 33.33
C HIS A 185 -44.79 -9.11 33.53
N GLU A 186 -44.74 -10.24 32.83
CA GLU A 186 -45.53 -11.49 32.97
C GLU A 186 -47.07 -11.47 32.75
N ASN A 187 -47.53 -12.60 32.20
CA ASN A 187 -48.81 -12.96 31.58
C ASN A 187 -50.14 -12.37 32.11
N PRO A 188 -51.08 -11.95 31.22
CA PRO A 188 -50.93 -11.77 29.77
C PRO A 188 -50.24 -10.43 29.48
N PRO A 189 -49.32 -10.34 28.51
CA PRO A 189 -48.53 -9.13 28.24
C PRO A 189 -49.35 -7.92 27.73
N PRO A 190 -48.85 -6.68 27.86
CA PRO A 190 -49.51 -5.50 27.33
C PRO A 190 -49.39 -5.45 25.81
N ARG A 191 -50.53 -5.65 25.15
CA ARG A 191 -50.64 -5.63 23.70
C ARG A 191 -51.91 -4.92 23.25
N MET A 192 -51.88 -4.39 22.03
CA MET A 192 -53.07 -4.06 21.27
C MET A 192 -53.50 -5.31 20.49
N ASP A 193 -54.51 -6.03 20.98
CA ASP A 193 -54.94 -7.30 20.36
C ASP A 193 -56.37 -7.24 19.85
N ASN A 194 -56.56 -7.70 18.61
CA ASN A 194 -57.85 -7.95 17.97
C ASN A 194 -58.16 -9.45 17.98
N ARG A 195 -59.13 -9.86 18.79
CA ARG A 195 -59.58 -11.25 18.91
C ARG A 195 -61.00 -11.45 18.43
N GLY A 196 -61.23 -12.44 17.57
CA GLY A 196 -62.55 -12.84 17.09
C GLY A 196 -62.68 -14.35 16.93
N ARG A 197 -63.92 -14.86 16.87
CA ARG A 197 -64.18 -16.22 16.39
C ARG A 197 -64.15 -16.25 14.86
N TYR A 198 -64.03 -17.43 14.27
CA TYR A 198 -64.12 -17.62 12.81
C TYR A 198 -65.39 -16.97 12.27
N LEU A 199 -65.24 -16.01 11.36
CA LEU A 199 -66.34 -15.20 10.82
C LEU A 199 -66.44 -15.41 9.30
N PRO A 200 -67.65 -15.66 8.77
CA PRO A 200 -67.84 -15.84 7.33
C PRO A 200 -67.77 -14.53 6.52
N LEU A 201 -67.84 -13.35 7.18
CA LEU A 201 -67.83 -12.03 6.54
C LEU A 201 -66.50 -11.28 6.78
N PRO A 202 -66.01 -10.50 5.80
CA PRO A 202 -64.82 -9.67 5.96
C PRO A 202 -65.08 -8.47 6.89
N VAL A 203 -64.09 -8.13 7.71
CA VAL A 203 -64.16 -7.04 8.72
C VAL A 203 -63.10 -5.98 8.42
N GLY A 204 -63.49 -4.71 8.27
CA GLY A 204 -62.55 -3.59 8.11
C GLY A 204 -61.94 -3.13 9.45
N ILE A 205 -60.61 -2.97 9.50
CA ILE A 205 -59.88 -2.47 10.66
C ILE A 205 -58.96 -1.33 10.20
N ASP A 206 -59.29 -0.11 10.61
CA ASP A 206 -58.45 1.07 10.38
C ASP A 206 -57.65 1.41 11.65
N ILE A 207 -56.33 1.48 11.51
CA ILE A 207 -55.42 1.81 12.62
C ILE A 207 -54.54 2.98 12.26
N PHE A 208 -54.55 4.01 13.10
CA PHE A 208 -53.58 5.09 13.04
C PHE A 208 -52.79 5.13 14.34
N CYS A 209 -51.49 4.86 14.29
CA CYS A 209 -50.61 4.90 15.45
C CYS A 209 -49.44 5.86 15.17
N SER A 210 -49.23 6.83 16.04
CA SER A 210 -48.17 7.83 15.88
C SER A 210 -47.44 8.15 17.17
N ASP A 211 -46.16 8.50 17.05
CA ASP A 211 -45.31 9.00 18.14
C ASP A 211 -45.31 8.08 19.38
N THR A 212 -45.26 6.76 19.16
CA THR A 212 -45.43 5.76 20.21
C THR A 212 -44.12 5.08 20.57
N ILE A 213 -43.84 4.97 21.87
CA ILE A 213 -42.64 4.32 22.42
C ILE A 213 -43.06 3.05 23.19
N PHE A 214 -42.54 1.90 22.76
CA PHE A 214 -42.73 0.59 23.36
C PHE A 214 -41.36 0.03 23.77
N SER A 215 -41.07 0.04 25.07
CA SER A 215 -39.74 -0.34 25.56
C SER A 215 -39.77 -1.24 26.81
N LYS A 216 -38.85 -2.20 26.86
CA LYS A 216 -38.68 -3.13 27.99
C LYS A 216 -39.97 -3.88 28.36
N ASN A 217 -40.70 -4.32 27.34
CA ASN A 217 -41.94 -5.07 27.51
C ASN A 217 -41.73 -6.53 27.10
N THR A 218 -42.42 -7.42 27.80
CA THR A 218 -42.57 -8.80 27.36
C THR A 218 -43.83 -8.90 26.48
N GLY A 219 -43.75 -9.29 25.20
CA GLY A 219 -44.90 -9.46 24.29
C GLY A 219 -45.07 -8.41 23.16
N PRO A 220 -46.06 -8.59 22.25
CA PRO A 220 -46.26 -7.74 21.08
C PRO A 220 -46.86 -6.36 21.41
N LEU A 221 -46.47 -5.32 20.69
CA LEU A 221 -47.19 -4.04 20.67
C LEU A 221 -48.57 -4.22 20.03
N PHE A 222 -48.63 -4.94 18.91
CA PHE A 222 -49.86 -5.14 18.15
C PHE A 222 -49.99 -6.60 17.66
N GLU A 223 -51.18 -7.18 17.83
CA GLU A 223 -51.52 -8.53 17.41
C GLU A 223 -52.92 -8.57 16.79
N ASN A 224 -53.04 -8.90 15.51
CA ASN A 224 -54.33 -9.19 14.88
C ASN A 224 -54.46 -10.69 14.59
N THR A 225 -55.40 -11.34 15.26
CA THR A 225 -55.66 -12.79 15.11
C THR A 225 -56.83 -13.11 14.16
N ILE A 226 -57.49 -12.10 13.59
CA ILE A 226 -58.71 -12.26 12.78
C ILE A 226 -58.34 -12.52 11.31
N ASN A 227 -58.46 -13.77 10.88
CA ASN A 227 -58.08 -14.23 9.54
C ASN A 227 -58.98 -13.71 8.40
N SER A 228 -60.23 -13.32 8.66
CA SER A 228 -61.13 -12.74 7.65
C SER A 228 -61.00 -11.21 7.52
N SER A 229 -60.16 -10.55 8.32
CA SER A 229 -60.07 -9.09 8.37
C SER A 229 -59.38 -8.46 7.16
N GLN A 230 -59.76 -7.22 6.87
CA GLN A 230 -59.10 -6.29 5.95
C GLN A 230 -58.56 -5.13 6.76
N THR A 231 -57.26 -4.87 6.69
CA THR A 231 -56.65 -3.82 7.52
C THR A 231 -56.07 -2.69 6.68
N ASN A 232 -56.19 -1.47 7.20
CA ASN A 232 -55.56 -0.27 6.64
C ASN A 232 -54.91 0.52 7.78
N GLU A 233 -53.58 0.41 7.84
CA GLU A 233 -52.80 0.73 9.03
C GLU A 233 -51.70 1.76 8.71
N LEU A 234 -51.55 2.78 9.55
CA LEU A 234 -50.49 3.79 9.46
C LEU A 234 -49.76 3.90 10.79
N TYR A 235 -48.46 3.61 10.76
CA TYR A 235 -47.54 3.65 11.89
C TYR A 235 -46.48 4.72 11.64
N HIS A 236 -46.56 5.86 12.35
CA HIS A 236 -45.69 7.01 12.15
C HIS A 236 -44.82 7.27 13.38
N ARG A 237 -43.49 7.27 13.22
CA ARG A 237 -42.50 7.48 14.30
C ARG A 237 -42.72 6.55 15.50
N ILE A 238 -42.65 5.24 15.25
CA ILE A 238 -42.81 4.20 16.27
C ILE A 238 -41.44 3.73 16.75
N THR A 239 -41.24 3.64 18.08
CA THR A 239 -39.98 3.19 18.68
C THR A 239 -40.18 1.92 19.51
N LEU A 240 -39.53 0.83 19.11
CA LEU A 240 -39.58 -0.50 19.70
C LEU A 240 -38.17 -0.89 20.19
N VAL A 241 -37.90 -0.76 21.50
CA VAL A 241 -36.54 -0.91 22.03
C VAL A 241 -36.45 -1.83 23.24
N LYS A 242 -35.52 -2.80 23.20
CA LYS A 242 -35.23 -3.71 24.33
C LYS A 242 -36.44 -4.52 24.80
N ASN A 243 -37.29 -4.94 23.88
CA ASN A 243 -38.43 -5.81 24.15
C ASN A 243 -38.05 -7.28 23.97
N SER A 244 -38.87 -8.17 24.52
CA SER A 244 -38.72 -9.63 24.35
C SER A 244 -40.10 -10.27 24.18
N ALA A 245 -40.30 -11.05 23.13
CA ALA A 245 -41.51 -11.82 22.86
C ALA A 245 -41.06 -13.23 22.41
N PRO A 246 -40.54 -14.05 23.35
CA PRO A 246 -40.11 -15.40 23.03
C PRO A 246 -41.31 -16.16 22.46
N SER A 247 -41.15 -16.71 21.25
CA SER A 247 -42.18 -17.33 20.39
C SER A 247 -42.96 -16.43 19.41
N ASN A 248 -42.72 -15.11 19.32
CA ASN A 248 -43.52 -14.22 18.45
C ASN A 248 -42.78 -12.94 17.99
N SER A 249 -43.51 -12.02 17.33
CA SER A 249 -43.03 -10.72 16.83
C SER A 249 -43.62 -9.56 17.63
N LEU A 250 -43.03 -8.36 17.58
CA LEU A 250 -43.58 -7.15 18.20
C LEU A 250 -44.82 -6.61 17.47
N TYR A 251 -44.90 -6.86 16.18
CA TYR A 251 -46.07 -6.62 15.35
C TYR A 251 -46.47 -7.92 14.67
N ILE A 252 -47.72 -8.35 14.83
CA ILE A 252 -48.28 -9.57 14.24
C ILE A 252 -49.61 -9.26 13.57
N SER A 253 -49.77 -9.67 12.32
CA SER A 253 -51.06 -9.60 11.63
C SER A 253 -51.35 -10.86 10.81
N LYS A 254 -52.54 -11.44 11.03
CA LYS A 254 -53.07 -12.59 10.28
C LYS A 254 -54.21 -12.22 9.32
N ALA A 255 -54.32 -10.94 8.94
CA ALA A 255 -55.42 -10.44 8.11
C ALA A 255 -55.47 -11.09 6.72
N LYS A 256 -56.66 -11.24 6.13
CA LYS A 256 -56.81 -11.73 4.76
C LYS A 256 -56.18 -10.75 3.76
N PHE A 257 -56.51 -9.48 3.91
CA PHE A 257 -55.97 -8.36 3.13
C PHE A 257 -55.30 -7.38 4.08
N HIS A 258 -54.00 -7.16 3.89
CA HIS A 258 -53.19 -6.39 4.82
C HIS A 258 -52.60 -5.18 4.13
N LYS A 259 -52.96 -3.97 4.55
CA LYS A 259 -52.36 -2.72 4.05
C LYS A 259 -51.76 -1.95 5.23
N ALA A 260 -50.45 -1.78 5.24
CA ALA A 260 -49.75 -1.08 6.32
C ALA A 260 -48.59 -0.20 5.81
N LEU A 261 -48.44 0.99 6.39
CA LEU A 261 -47.29 1.87 6.19
C LEU A 261 -46.59 2.15 7.52
N PHE A 262 -45.33 1.77 7.62
CA PHE A 262 -44.42 2.13 8.71
C PHE A 262 -43.48 3.24 8.24
N ASP A 263 -43.66 4.45 8.76
CA ASP A 263 -42.79 5.58 8.48
C ASP A 263 -42.04 6.01 9.74
N GLY A 264 -40.70 5.99 9.71
CA GLY A 264 -39.89 6.32 10.89
C GLY A 264 -39.91 5.25 11.99
N LEU A 265 -39.95 3.96 11.63
CA LEU A 265 -39.87 2.86 12.60
C LEU A 265 -38.44 2.71 13.14
N VAL A 266 -38.29 2.73 14.46
CA VAL A 266 -37.05 2.38 15.16
C VAL A 266 -37.28 1.07 15.88
N CYS A 267 -36.66 -0.04 15.45
CA CYS A 267 -36.81 -1.34 16.09
C CYS A 267 -35.43 -1.91 16.45
N THR A 268 -34.99 -1.71 17.70
CA THR A 268 -33.60 -2.02 18.08
C THR A 268 -33.43 -2.76 19.40
N ASP A 269 -32.36 -3.57 19.45
CA ASP A 269 -31.91 -4.32 20.62
C ASP A 269 -33.00 -5.24 21.24
N ASN A 270 -33.90 -5.80 20.42
CA ASN A 270 -34.93 -6.72 20.89
C ASN A 270 -34.40 -8.16 20.92
N ILE A 271 -34.69 -8.88 22.00
CA ILE A 271 -34.08 -10.19 22.28
C ILE A 271 -35.06 -11.30 21.88
N ASP A 272 -34.60 -12.25 21.06
CA ASP A 272 -35.35 -13.44 20.60
C ASP A 272 -36.67 -13.11 19.90
N THR A 273 -36.74 -11.98 19.19
CA THR A 273 -38.00 -11.38 18.75
C THR A 273 -37.89 -10.69 17.39
N GLN A 274 -38.88 -10.92 16.52
CA GLN A 274 -39.02 -10.24 15.23
C GLN A 274 -39.68 -8.86 15.40
N CYS A 275 -39.41 -7.90 14.52
CA CYS A 275 -40.07 -6.60 14.54
C CYS A 275 -41.46 -6.66 13.90
N ILE A 276 -41.55 -7.25 12.71
CA ILE A 276 -42.78 -7.33 11.90
C ILE A 276 -42.98 -8.77 11.44
N ASN A 277 -44.18 -9.33 11.69
CA ASN A 277 -44.60 -10.63 11.21
C ASN A 277 -46.00 -10.53 10.58
N ILE A 278 -46.07 -10.81 9.28
CA ILE A 278 -47.32 -10.76 8.51
C ILE A 278 -47.56 -12.11 7.85
N ASN A 279 -48.77 -12.64 8.05
CA ASN A 279 -49.28 -13.82 7.36
C ASN A 279 -50.65 -13.48 6.76
N SER A 280 -50.71 -13.35 5.44
CA SER A 280 -51.92 -12.82 4.75
C SER A 280 -52.16 -13.50 3.40
N LYS A 281 -53.36 -13.32 2.81
CA LYS A 281 -53.59 -13.70 1.42
C LYS A 281 -52.99 -12.64 0.48
N GLU A 282 -53.25 -11.36 0.76
CA GLU A 282 -52.72 -10.23 -0.01
C GLU A 282 -52.10 -9.17 0.91
N VAL A 283 -50.92 -8.66 0.54
CA VAL A 283 -50.16 -7.69 1.34
C VAL A 283 -49.80 -6.42 0.55
N SER A 284 -49.96 -5.25 1.18
CA SER A 284 -49.48 -3.96 0.70
C SER A 284 -48.71 -3.28 1.84
N LEU A 285 -47.40 -3.50 1.89
CA LEU A 285 -46.53 -3.04 2.98
C LEU A 285 -45.57 -1.94 2.51
N GLY A 286 -45.56 -0.82 3.21
CA GLY A 286 -44.55 0.24 3.09
C GLY A 286 -43.69 0.33 4.34
N ILE A 287 -42.36 0.40 4.20
CA ILE A 287 -41.42 0.75 5.27
C ILE A 287 -40.55 1.90 4.77
N SER A 288 -40.61 3.07 5.41
CA SER A 288 -39.84 4.25 5.01
C SER A 288 -39.08 4.87 6.17
N ARG A 289 -37.90 5.43 5.88
CA ARG A 289 -37.10 6.25 6.83
C ARG A 289 -36.86 5.55 8.18
N SER A 290 -36.65 4.24 8.15
CA SER A 290 -36.66 3.39 9.33
C SER A 290 -35.27 2.88 9.70
N ASN A 291 -35.05 2.56 10.98
CA ASN A 291 -33.80 2.01 11.51
C ASN A 291 -34.09 0.77 12.35
N ILE A 292 -33.64 -0.37 11.87
CA ILE A 292 -33.85 -1.68 12.49
C ILE A 292 -32.47 -2.25 12.82
N GLY A 293 -32.24 -2.78 14.02
CA GLY A 293 -30.92 -3.32 14.32
C GLY A 293 -30.69 -3.87 15.72
N GLY A 294 -29.72 -4.77 15.86
CA GLY A 294 -29.38 -5.42 17.13
C GLY A 294 -30.44 -6.42 17.61
N ASN A 295 -31.34 -6.88 16.73
CA ASN A 295 -32.35 -7.87 17.10
C ASN A 295 -31.79 -9.29 16.96
N THR A 296 -31.94 -10.10 18.01
CA THR A 296 -31.38 -11.46 18.09
C THR A 296 -32.45 -12.53 17.81
N ALA A 297 -32.00 -13.67 17.29
CA ALA A 297 -32.81 -14.87 17.10
C ALA A 297 -32.49 -15.91 18.18
N ASN A 298 -33.46 -16.75 18.52
CA ASN A 298 -33.25 -17.90 19.42
C ASN A 298 -32.55 -19.05 18.66
N ASP A 299 -31.50 -19.63 19.26
CA ASP A 299 -30.59 -20.63 18.65
C ASP A 299 -31.29 -21.95 18.24
N ASP A 300 -32.45 -22.29 18.81
CA ASP A 300 -33.19 -23.53 18.49
C ASP A 300 -33.94 -23.50 17.13
N GLN A 301 -33.91 -22.39 16.39
CA GLN A 301 -34.58 -22.25 15.07
C GLN A 301 -33.66 -22.50 13.86
N ASP A 302 -32.71 -23.43 14.00
CA ASP A 302 -31.60 -23.61 13.06
C ASP A 302 -31.74 -24.91 12.25
N ALA A 303 -32.33 -24.80 11.06
CA ALA A 303 -32.15 -25.77 9.99
C ALA A 303 -31.77 -25.02 8.70
N ASP A 304 -30.51 -25.20 8.30
CA ASP A 304 -29.93 -24.77 7.04
C ASP A 304 -30.83 -25.27 5.88
N LEU A 305 -31.33 -24.36 5.04
CA LEU A 305 -32.11 -24.68 3.82
C LEU A 305 -31.20 -25.31 2.76
N ARG A 306 -30.64 -26.48 3.08
CA ARG A 306 -30.08 -27.43 2.12
C ARG A 306 -31.19 -28.38 1.77
N GLY A 307 -31.56 -28.40 0.50
CA GLY A 307 -32.62 -29.26 0.00
C GLY A 307 -32.33 -30.73 0.32
N GLN A 308 -33.01 -31.27 1.32
CA GLN A 308 -33.67 -32.58 1.35
C GLN A 308 -34.11 -32.91 2.80
N SER A 309 -35.37 -33.35 2.94
CA SER A 309 -36.03 -33.91 4.13
C SER A 309 -36.63 -32.95 5.17
N HIS A 310 -37.80 -33.37 5.64
CA HIS A 310 -38.79 -32.64 6.41
C HIS A 310 -38.40 -32.51 7.90
N SER A 311 -38.07 -31.31 8.38
CA SER A 311 -38.35 -30.94 9.78
C SER A 311 -38.68 -29.44 9.85
N LEU A 312 -39.85 -29.13 10.42
CA LEU A 312 -40.45 -27.80 10.44
C LEU A 312 -39.73 -26.89 11.44
N VAL A 313 -38.78 -26.09 10.97
CA VAL A 313 -38.25 -24.97 11.72
C VAL A 313 -38.52 -23.69 10.93
N SER A 314 -39.28 -22.76 11.52
CA SER A 314 -39.66 -21.50 10.85
C SER A 314 -38.41 -20.65 10.60
N PRO A 315 -38.22 -20.08 9.39
CA PRO A 315 -37.19 -19.08 9.16
C PRO A 315 -37.41 -17.86 10.07
N TRP A 316 -36.33 -17.17 10.44
CA TRP A 316 -36.35 -15.98 11.31
C TRP A 316 -35.73 -14.79 10.57
N ALA A 317 -36.40 -13.63 10.61
CA ALA A 317 -35.87 -12.33 10.19
C ALA A 317 -36.57 -11.20 10.95
N SER A 318 -35.91 -10.04 11.10
CA SER A 318 -36.48 -8.87 11.76
C SER A 318 -37.79 -8.41 11.09
N VAL A 319 -37.87 -8.53 9.76
CA VAL A 319 -39.13 -8.41 9.00
C VAL A 319 -39.43 -9.74 8.32
N PHE A 320 -40.54 -10.36 8.70
CA PHE A 320 -40.97 -11.68 8.25
C PHE A 320 -42.34 -11.62 7.60
N ILE A 321 -42.44 -11.99 6.33
CA ILE A 321 -43.68 -11.88 5.56
C ILE A 321 -43.96 -13.17 4.81
N ILE A 322 -45.17 -13.70 4.97
CA ILE A 322 -45.74 -14.76 4.14
C ILE A 322 -47.05 -14.24 3.56
N ALA A 323 -47.14 -14.22 2.23
CA ALA A 323 -48.35 -13.82 1.52
C ALA A 323 -48.52 -14.60 0.21
N VAL A 324 -49.74 -14.67 -0.32
CA VAL A 324 -49.95 -15.24 -1.67
C VAL A 324 -49.49 -14.24 -2.72
N SER A 325 -49.98 -12.99 -2.67
CA SER A 325 -49.65 -11.92 -3.63
C SER A 325 -49.56 -10.55 -2.94
N GLY A 326 -49.05 -9.54 -3.64
CA GLY A 326 -49.02 -8.16 -3.10
C GLY A 326 -47.90 -7.26 -3.57
N GLN A 327 -47.66 -6.19 -2.81
CA GLN A 327 -46.57 -5.23 -3.03
C GLN A 327 -45.86 -4.89 -1.70
N VAL A 328 -44.53 -4.88 -1.74
CA VAL A 328 -43.68 -4.46 -0.62
C VAL A 328 -42.72 -3.38 -1.08
N ASN A 329 -42.82 -2.18 -0.49
CA ASN A 329 -41.96 -1.05 -0.79
C ASN A 329 -41.13 -0.69 0.45
N VAL A 330 -39.81 -0.67 0.31
CA VAL A 330 -38.87 -0.25 1.36
C VAL A 330 -38.05 0.93 0.83
N PHE A 331 -38.09 2.05 1.55
CA PHE A 331 -37.43 3.28 1.16
C PHE A 331 -36.56 3.84 2.28
N ASP A 332 -35.31 4.18 1.99
CA ASP A 332 -34.40 4.89 2.90
C ASP A 332 -34.37 4.26 4.31
N THR A 333 -34.09 2.95 4.36
CA THR A 333 -34.18 2.15 5.57
C THR A 333 -32.88 1.39 5.82
N ALA A 334 -32.43 1.36 7.07
CA ALA A 334 -31.20 0.71 7.48
C ALA A 334 -31.45 -0.47 8.41
N TRP A 335 -30.78 -1.59 8.14
CA TRP A 335 -30.65 -2.75 9.02
C TRP A 335 -29.22 -2.89 9.53
N LYS A 336 -29.04 -3.07 10.84
CA LYS A 336 -27.71 -3.10 11.48
C LYS A 336 -27.60 -4.20 12.53
N ASN A 337 -26.66 -5.12 12.39
CA ASN A 337 -26.37 -6.14 13.41
C ASN A 337 -27.59 -7.00 13.79
N ASP A 338 -28.49 -7.26 12.83
CA ASP A 338 -29.60 -8.19 13.02
C ASP A 338 -29.15 -9.62 12.69
N ALA A 339 -29.81 -10.63 13.26
CA ALA A 339 -29.58 -12.03 12.88
C ALA A 339 -29.92 -12.30 11.38
N SER A 340 -31.03 -11.75 10.89
CA SER A 340 -31.42 -11.66 9.47
C SER A 340 -32.31 -10.44 9.30
N CYS A 341 -32.13 -9.68 8.21
CA CYS A 341 -32.80 -8.40 8.04
C CYS A 341 -34.24 -8.57 7.54
N PHE A 342 -34.41 -9.34 6.45
CA PHE A 342 -35.66 -9.39 5.71
C PHE A 342 -35.92 -10.77 5.10
N TYR A 343 -37.11 -11.31 5.35
CA TYR A 343 -37.61 -12.55 4.77
C TYR A 343 -39.00 -12.33 4.16
N LEU A 344 -39.15 -12.68 2.88
CA LEU A 344 -40.41 -12.65 2.16
C LEU A 344 -40.64 -13.96 1.42
N LYS A 345 -41.83 -14.54 1.58
CA LYS A 345 -42.36 -15.60 0.73
C LYS A 345 -43.68 -15.15 0.12
N CYS A 346 -43.66 -14.76 -1.16
CA CYS A 346 -44.84 -14.21 -1.85
C CYS A 346 -44.67 -14.10 -3.37
N THR A 347 -45.77 -14.11 -4.13
CA THR A 347 -45.84 -13.60 -5.51
C THR A 347 -46.01 -12.06 -5.53
N CYS A 348 -45.04 -11.37 -4.94
CA CYS A 348 -45.13 -9.93 -4.67
C CYS A 348 -44.24 -9.08 -5.60
N ASN A 349 -44.65 -7.84 -5.84
CA ASN A 349 -43.77 -6.78 -6.36
C ASN A 349 -42.95 -6.18 -5.21
N VAL A 350 -41.63 -6.30 -5.27
CA VAL A 350 -40.71 -5.87 -4.20
C VAL A 350 -39.84 -4.72 -4.70
N ASN A 351 -39.95 -3.55 -4.09
CA ASN A 351 -39.14 -2.38 -4.43
C ASN A 351 -38.33 -1.92 -3.22
N PHE A 352 -37.01 -1.98 -3.31
CA PHE A 352 -36.08 -1.51 -2.30
C PHE A 352 -35.30 -0.33 -2.88
N THR A 353 -35.36 0.83 -2.23
CA THR A 353 -34.66 2.03 -2.69
C THR A 353 -33.90 2.65 -1.54
N LYS A 354 -32.60 2.90 -1.71
CA LYS A 354 -31.72 3.42 -0.64
C LYS A 354 -31.71 2.55 0.62
N VAL A 355 -31.71 1.24 0.45
CA VAL A 355 -31.66 0.27 1.56
C VAL A 355 -30.21 -0.06 1.92
N ASN A 356 -29.89 -0.01 3.21
CA ASN A 356 -28.57 -0.34 3.72
C ASN A 356 -28.65 -1.52 4.71
N THR A 357 -27.89 -2.59 4.45
CA THR A 357 -27.75 -3.72 5.37
C THR A 357 -26.31 -3.85 5.82
N THR A 358 -26.11 -3.93 7.14
CA THR A 358 -24.77 -4.02 7.73
C THR A 358 -24.72 -5.00 8.89
N GLY A 359 -23.68 -5.85 8.96
CA GLY A 359 -23.39 -6.61 10.16
C GLY A 359 -24.31 -7.80 10.42
N SER A 360 -25.01 -8.35 9.42
CA SER A 360 -25.90 -9.51 9.64
C SER A 360 -25.09 -10.74 10.04
N THR A 361 -25.39 -11.34 11.20
CA THR A 361 -24.49 -12.33 11.83
C THR A 361 -24.88 -13.79 11.58
N SER A 362 -26.13 -14.20 11.86
CA SER A 362 -26.45 -15.65 11.91
C SER A 362 -27.08 -16.23 10.65
N LYS A 363 -27.74 -15.44 9.80
CA LYS A 363 -28.52 -15.89 8.62
C LYS A 363 -28.30 -14.97 7.41
N ASN A 364 -28.86 -15.32 6.25
CA ASN A 364 -28.79 -14.46 5.06
C ASN A 364 -29.45 -13.11 5.35
N ALA A 365 -28.88 -12.02 4.84
CA ALA A 365 -29.39 -10.68 5.12
C ALA A 365 -30.78 -10.46 4.50
N VAL A 366 -30.94 -10.74 3.19
CA VAL A 366 -32.22 -10.61 2.48
C VAL A 366 -32.56 -11.93 1.76
N ILE A 367 -33.74 -12.48 2.08
CA ILE A 367 -34.28 -13.68 1.44
C ILE A 367 -35.64 -13.35 0.80
N ILE A 368 -35.76 -13.62 -0.49
CA ILE A 368 -37.01 -13.46 -1.24
C ILE A 368 -37.32 -14.77 -1.95
N LEU A 369 -38.45 -15.37 -1.61
CA LEU A 369 -38.93 -16.63 -2.16
C LEU A 369 -40.28 -16.40 -2.84
N SER A 370 -40.53 -17.10 -3.95
CA SER A 370 -41.88 -17.22 -4.50
C SER A 370 -42.80 -18.03 -3.57
N GLY A 371 -44.12 -17.82 -3.70
CA GLY A 371 -45.13 -18.68 -3.09
C GLY A 371 -45.06 -20.14 -3.57
N ASP A 372 -45.64 -21.08 -2.81
CA ASP A 372 -45.77 -22.49 -3.23
C ASP A 372 -46.98 -22.66 -4.16
N GLU A 373 -47.00 -23.73 -4.96
CA GLU A 373 -48.10 -24.04 -5.90
C GLU A 373 -49.45 -24.14 -5.19
N ALA A 374 -49.50 -24.76 -4.00
CA ALA A 374 -50.72 -24.86 -3.17
C ALA A 374 -51.25 -23.52 -2.61
N MET A 375 -50.46 -22.44 -2.71
CA MET A 375 -50.90 -21.09 -2.31
C MET A 375 -51.55 -20.33 -3.48
N ASN A 376 -51.42 -20.80 -4.72
CA ASN A 376 -51.76 -20.06 -5.93
C ASN A 376 -53.09 -20.48 -6.59
N ASP A 377 -53.96 -21.22 -5.90
CA ASP A 377 -55.17 -21.82 -6.48
C ASP A 377 -56.24 -20.82 -6.98
N ASP A 378 -56.11 -19.51 -6.74
CA ASP A 378 -57.03 -18.51 -7.28
C ASP A 378 -56.35 -17.13 -7.43
N PHE A 379 -56.18 -16.68 -8.69
CA PHE A 379 -55.91 -15.28 -9.10
C PHE A 379 -54.53 -14.62 -8.81
N GLY A 380 -53.46 -15.37 -8.58
CA GLY A 380 -52.11 -14.80 -8.40
C GLY A 380 -51.47 -14.25 -9.69
N SER A 381 -50.73 -13.14 -9.60
CA SER A 381 -49.85 -12.63 -10.67
C SER A 381 -48.92 -13.73 -11.16
N THR A 382 -48.83 -13.93 -12.48
CA THR A 382 -47.88 -14.87 -13.11
C THR A 382 -46.43 -14.37 -13.09
N GLU A 383 -46.23 -13.09 -12.73
CA GLU A 383 -44.94 -12.43 -12.69
C GLU A 383 -44.55 -11.99 -11.27
N MET A 384 -43.27 -12.18 -10.93
CA MET A 384 -42.65 -11.62 -9.73
C MET A 384 -41.63 -10.56 -10.11
N LYS A 385 -41.80 -9.33 -9.60
CA LYS A 385 -40.91 -8.19 -9.91
C LYS A 385 -40.13 -7.79 -8.67
N ILE A 386 -38.81 -7.81 -8.77
CA ILE A 386 -37.90 -7.42 -7.70
C ILE A 386 -37.00 -6.30 -8.23
N HIS A 387 -37.09 -5.11 -7.63
CA HIS A 387 -36.31 -3.95 -8.00
C HIS A 387 -35.55 -3.41 -6.78
N LEU A 388 -34.21 -3.41 -6.85
CA LEU A 388 -33.33 -2.78 -5.86
C LEU A 388 -32.60 -1.62 -6.53
N GLU A 389 -32.67 -0.44 -5.92
CA GLU A 389 -32.08 0.78 -6.43
C GLU A 389 -31.26 1.49 -5.35
N ARG A 390 -29.99 1.82 -5.64
CA ARG A 390 -29.11 2.56 -4.71
C ARG A 390 -28.93 1.86 -3.36
N CYS A 391 -28.80 0.53 -3.36
CA CYS A 391 -28.70 -0.28 -2.15
C CYS A 391 -27.25 -0.62 -1.78
N ILE A 392 -26.96 -0.74 -0.47
CA ILE A 392 -25.64 -1.06 0.06
C ILE A 392 -25.73 -2.27 0.98
N PHE A 393 -24.85 -3.25 0.77
CA PHE A 393 -24.72 -4.43 1.64
C PHE A 393 -23.26 -4.61 2.04
N ARG A 394 -22.95 -4.60 3.34
CA ARG A 394 -21.56 -4.73 3.80
C ARG A 394 -21.47 -5.45 5.13
N LEU A 395 -20.33 -6.09 5.40
CA LEU A 395 -20.04 -6.69 6.70
C LEU A 395 -21.05 -7.78 7.12
N ASN A 396 -21.71 -8.45 6.18
CA ASN A 396 -22.63 -9.55 6.48
C ASN A 396 -21.85 -10.88 6.47
N GLU A 397 -22.17 -11.79 7.40
CA GLU A 397 -21.44 -13.05 7.57
C GLU A 397 -21.89 -14.14 6.56
N LYS A 398 -23.18 -14.20 6.22
CA LYS A 398 -23.74 -15.17 5.25
C LYS A 398 -24.16 -14.50 3.93
N ASN A 399 -25.11 -15.06 3.16
CA ASN A 399 -25.48 -14.49 1.86
C ASN A 399 -26.10 -13.10 2.03
N HIS A 400 -25.71 -12.17 1.17
CA HIS A 400 -26.28 -10.82 1.20
C HIS A 400 -27.69 -10.84 0.61
N ILE A 401 -27.87 -11.44 -0.56
CA ILE A 401 -29.17 -11.54 -1.24
C ILE A 401 -29.38 -12.96 -1.77
N LYS A 402 -30.52 -13.56 -1.41
CA LYS A 402 -30.98 -14.84 -1.96
C LYS A 402 -32.37 -14.69 -2.55
N VAL A 403 -32.51 -15.01 -3.83
CA VAL A 403 -33.77 -15.01 -4.57
C VAL A 403 -34.06 -16.41 -5.10
N VAL A 404 -35.22 -16.96 -4.78
CA VAL A 404 -35.67 -18.25 -5.33
C VAL A 404 -37.05 -18.08 -5.94
N SER A 405 -37.19 -18.42 -7.22
CA SER A 405 -38.47 -18.35 -7.91
C SER A 405 -38.87 -19.69 -8.53
N LYS A 406 -40.08 -20.15 -8.19
CA LYS A 406 -40.84 -21.24 -8.82
C LYS A 406 -41.90 -20.74 -9.81
N LEU A 407 -42.03 -19.42 -9.97
CA LEU A 407 -43.12 -18.78 -10.69
C LEU A 407 -42.92 -18.77 -12.21
N PRO A 408 -44.00 -18.55 -12.99
CA PRO A 408 -43.93 -18.50 -14.44
C PRO A 408 -42.92 -17.45 -14.95
N PHE A 409 -42.83 -16.26 -14.35
CA PHE A 409 -41.86 -15.26 -14.81
C PHE A 409 -41.21 -14.47 -13.67
N LEU A 410 -39.88 -14.34 -13.68
CA LEU A 410 -39.12 -13.52 -12.73
C LEU A 410 -38.49 -12.31 -13.45
N HIS A 411 -38.77 -11.10 -12.96
CA HIS A 411 -38.11 -9.87 -13.39
C HIS A 411 -37.28 -9.28 -12.24
N LEU A 412 -35.97 -9.50 -12.26
CA LEU A 412 -35.02 -9.03 -11.25
C LEU A 412 -34.19 -7.88 -11.82
N VAL A 413 -34.26 -6.70 -11.19
CA VAL A 413 -33.46 -5.53 -11.56
C VAL A 413 -32.70 -5.02 -10.34
N LEU A 414 -31.37 -5.06 -10.42
CA LEU A 414 -30.49 -4.43 -9.44
C LEU A 414 -29.78 -3.25 -10.12
N ASN A 415 -29.99 -2.04 -9.61
CA ASN A 415 -29.44 -0.81 -10.17
C ASN A 415 -28.68 -0.01 -9.10
N ASP A 416 -27.42 0.32 -9.34
CA ASP A 416 -26.51 0.97 -8.37
C ASP A 416 -26.50 0.24 -7.01
N VAL A 417 -26.17 -1.05 -7.04
CA VAL A 417 -26.09 -1.89 -5.83
C VAL A 417 -24.64 -2.20 -5.51
N LYS A 418 -24.21 -1.85 -4.29
CA LYS A 418 -22.83 -1.98 -3.82
C LYS A 418 -22.70 -3.00 -2.72
N ILE A 419 -21.80 -3.95 -2.92
CA ILE A 419 -21.57 -5.05 -1.98
C ILE A 419 -20.09 -5.17 -1.60
N ASN A 420 -19.82 -5.17 -0.30
CA ASN A 420 -18.50 -5.46 0.27
C ASN A 420 -18.58 -6.70 1.17
N GLY A 421 -17.90 -7.78 0.76
CA GLY A 421 -17.94 -9.09 1.40
C GLY A 421 -16.77 -9.40 2.35
N GLU A 422 -16.11 -8.40 2.93
CA GLU A 422 -14.90 -8.56 3.76
C GLU A 422 -15.07 -9.46 4.99
N GLN A 423 -16.26 -9.47 5.61
CA GLN A 423 -16.57 -10.28 6.81
C GLN A 423 -17.36 -11.55 6.53
N MET A 424 -17.53 -11.93 5.26
CA MET A 424 -18.21 -13.18 4.92
C MET A 424 -17.50 -14.39 5.55
N GLU A 425 -18.29 -15.31 6.08
CA GLU A 425 -17.81 -16.53 6.71
C GLU A 425 -16.99 -17.34 5.71
N LYS A 426 -15.81 -17.79 6.17
CA LYS A 426 -14.83 -18.51 5.34
C LYS A 426 -15.20 -19.99 5.13
N SER A 427 -16.31 -20.47 5.69
CA SER A 427 -16.81 -21.84 5.55
C SER A 427 -18.27 -21.83 5.07
N GLY A 428 -18.63 -22.71 4.12
CA GLY A 428 -20.02 -22.88 3.67
C GLY A 428 -20.27 -22.66 2.17
N THR A 429 -21.54 -22.65 1.77
CA THR A 429 -22.02 -22.40 0.39
C THR A 429 -22.37 -20.94 0.15
N ASN A 430 -21.73 -20.03 0.88
CA ASN A 430 -22.12 -18.62 0.91
C ASN A 430 -21.80 -17.93 -0.42
N SER A 431 -22.65 -16.95 -0.78
CA SER A 431 -22.57 -16.12 -1.98
C SER A 431 -23.08 -14.70 -1.72
N VAL A 432 -22.56 -13.73 -2.48
CA VAL A 432 -23.02 -12.34 -2.42
C VAL A 432 -24.43 -12.23 -3.00
N LEU A 433 -24.66 -12.83 -4.16
CA LEU A 433 -25.96 -12.90 -4.81
C LEU A 433 -26.22 -14.33 -5.29
N ASP A 434 -27.29 -14.94 -4.79
CA ASP A 434 -27.79 -16.25 -5.21
C ASP A 434 -29.18 -16.11 -5.84
N VAL A 435 -29.28 -16.36 -7.15
CA VAL A 435 -30.58 -16.40 -7.84
C VAL A 435 -30.82 -17.80 -8.37
N GLN A 436 -31.88 -18.43 -7.89
CA GLN A 436 -32.30 -19.75 -8.32
C GLN A 436 -33.69 -19.69 -8.98
N ILE A 437 -33.78 -20.23 -10.19
CA ILE A 437 -35.01 -20.30 -10.98
C ILE A 437 -35.30 -21.77 -11.28
N GLU A 438 -36.42 -22.27 -10.80
CA GLU A 438 -36.82 -23.67 -10.94
C GLU A 438 -37.34 -24.00 -12.35
N LYS A 439 -37.43 -25.30 -12.66
CA LYS A 439 -37.85 -25.81 -13.98
C LYS A 439 -39.25 -25.36 -14.41
N THR A 440 -40.11 -25.02 -13.45
CA THR A 440 -41.52 -24.63 -13.66
C THR A 440 -41.67 -23.23 -14.26
N ALA A 441 -40.62 -22.41 -14.29
CA ALA A 441 -40.71 -21.05 -14.82
C ALA A 441 -40.86 -21.03 -16.35
N LEU A 442 -41.76 -20.18 -16.87
CA LEU A 442 -41.99 -19.84 -18.28
C LEU A 442 -40.99 -18.78 -18.83
N GLY A 443 -40.11 -18.23 -18.00
CA GLY A 443 -38.98 -17.40 -18.44
C GLY A 443 -38.45 -16.47 -17.33
N SER A 444 -37.38 -15.73 -17.62
CA SER A 444 -36.85 -14.73 -16.69
C SER A 444 -36.07 -13.61 -17.36
N SER A 445 -36.04 -12.45 -16.70
CA SER A 445 -35.23 -11.29 -17.06
C SER A 445 -34.48 -10.81 -15.82
N ILE A 446 -33.16 -11.01 -15.82
CA ILE A 446 -32.25 -10.57 -14.74
C ILE A 446 -31.37 -9.46 -15.29
N ARG A 447 -31.41 -8.28 -14.67
CA ARG A 447 -30.60 -7.12 -15.08
C ARG A 447 -29.82 -6.57 -13.90
N LEU A 448 -28.50 -6.51 -14.06
CA LEU A 448 -27.56 -5.89 -13.14
C LEU A 448 -26.95 -4.66 -13.82
N HIS A 449 -27.27 -3.47 -13.33
CA HIS A 449 -26.72 -2.20 -13.80
C HIS A 449 -25.96 -1.52 -12.66
N ASP A 450 -24.74 -1.05 -12.95
CA ASP A 450 -23.88 -0.38 -11.96
C ASP A 450 -23.70 -1.21 -10.68
N PHE A 451 -23.55 -2.53 -10.84
CA PHE A 451 -23.41 -3.49 -9.75
C PHE A 451 -21.94 -3.65 -9.35
N GLU A 452 -21.60 -3.35 -8.09
CA GLU A 452 -20.22 -3.38 -7.59
C GLU A 452 -20.06 -4.43 -6.49
N VAL A 453 -19.12 -5.36 -6.67
CA VAL A 453 -18.72 -6.34 -5.66
C VAL A 453 -17.23 -6.25 -5.38
N THR A 454 -16.89 -6.02 -4.11
CA THR A 454 -15.49 -5.88 -3.67
C THR A 454 -15.18 -6.72 -2.43
N ASN A 455 -13.92 -7.18 -2.36
CA ASN A 455 -13.33 -7.85 -1.18
C ASN A 455 -14.12 -9.05 -0.63
N ALA A 456 -14.91 -9.73 -1.45
CA ALA A 456 -15.72 -10.86 -1.02
C ALA A 456 -14.88 -12.14 -0.89
N VAL A 457 -15.07 -12.88 0.20
CA VAL A 457 -14.46 -14.20 0.40
C VAL A 457 -15.58 -15.22 0.55
N CYS A 458 -15.75 -16.12 -0.43
CA CYS A 458 -16.95 -16.95 -0.53
C CYS A 458 -16.71 -18.23 -1.35
N SER A 459 -17.77 -19.03 -1.56
CA SER A 459 -17.72 -20.17 -2.48
C SER A 459 -17.89 -19.71 -3.93
N THR A 460 -18.94 -18.96 -4.23
CA THR A 460 -19.19 -18.27 -5.50
C THR A 460 -19.75 -16.90 -5.17
N SER A 461 -19.28 -15.83 -5.82
CA SER A 461 -19.73 -14.48 -5.42
C SER A 461 -21.11 -14.18 -5.99
N VAL A 462 -21.26 -14.16 -7.31
CA VAL A 462 -22.56 -14.05 -7.98
C VAL A 462 -22.86 -15.34 -8.70
N VAL A 463 -24.02 -15.93 -8.41
CA VAL A 463 -24.46 -17.17 -9.02
C VAL A 463 -25.89 -17.10 -9.52
N PHE A 464 -26.07 -17.50 -10.77
CA PHE A 464 -27.38 -17.69 -11.40
C PHE A 464 -27.56 -19.17 -11.71
N ARG A 465 -28.54 -19.80 -11.04
CA ARG A 465 -28.93 -21.20 -11.24
C ARG A 465 -30.29 -21.24 -11.90
N ILE A 466 -30.28 -21.27 -13.22
CA ILE A 466 -31.49 -21.25 -14.03
C ILE A 466 -31.71 -22.66 -14.55
N TYR A 467 -32.81 -23.29 -14.12
CA TYR A 467 -33.21 -24.63 -14.55
C TYR A 467 -34.38 -24.62 -15.54
N SER A 468 -34.96 -23.45 -15.81
CA SER A 468 -36.08 -23.26 -16.74
C SER A 468 -35.68 -23.49 -18.20
N ASN A 469 -36.42 -24.35 -18.89
CA ASN A 469 -36.24 -24.62 -20.33
C ASN A 469 -36.86 -23.54 -21.25
N ASN A 470 -37.40 -22.46 -20.68
CA ASN A 470 -38.02 -21.36 -21.41
C ASN A 470 -37.04 -20.18 -21.60
N PRO A 471 -37.37 -19.13 -22.38
CA PRO A 471 -36.47 -18.00 -22.63
C PRO A 471 -36.03 -17.27 -21.36
N ASN A 472 -34.71 -17.19 -21.15
CA ASN A 472 -34.12 -16.42 -20.06
C ASN A 472 -33.11 -15.39 -20.60
N ASN A 473 -33.14 -14.19 -20.04
CA ASN A 473 -32.22 -13.11 -20.36
C ASN A 473 -31.47 -12.66 -19.11
N VAL A 474 -30.14 -12.64 -19.19
CA VAL A 474 -29.25 -12.12 -18.14
C VAL A 474 -28.41 -10.99 -18.73
N GLU A 475 -28.56 -9.79 -18.18
CA GLU A 475 -27.85 -8.59 -18.60
C GLU A 475 -27.03 -8.03 -17.43
N ILE A 476 -25.73 -7.81 -17.66
CA ILE A 476 -24.81 -7.20 -16.69
C ILE A 476 -24.12 -6.03 -17.38
N VAL A 477 -24.31 -4.80 -16.88
CA VAL A 477 -23.83 -3.57 -17.52
C VAL A 477 -23.11 -2.68 -16.52
N ASN A 478 -22.01 -2.07 -16.94
CA ASN A 478 -21.22 -1.10 -16.16
C ASN A 478 -20.84 -1.59 -14.75
N SER A 479 -20.58 -2.90 -14.61
CA SER A 479 -20.40 -3.52 -13.29
C SER A 479 -18.93 -3.76 -12.95
N VAL A 480 -18.63 -3.97 -11.67
CA VAL A 480 -17.25 -4.14 -11.16
C VAL A 480 -17.16 -5.33 -10.21
N PHE A 481 -16.26 -6.25 -10.53
CA PHE A 481 -15.93 -7.43 -9.74
C PHE A 481 -14.44 -7.39 -9.38
N ARG A 482 -14.13 -7.07 -8.12
CA ARG A 482 -12.74 -6.82 -7.71
C ARG A 482 -12.36 -7.49 -6.40
N LYS A 483 -11.17 -8.10 -6.36
CA LYS A 483 -10.61 -8.77 -5.17
C LYS A 483 -11.55 -9.83 -4.58
N ILE A 484 -12.30 -10.52 -5.43
CA ILE A 484 -13.18 -11.60 -5.03
C ILE A 484 -12.38 -12.88 -4.88
N ARG A 485 -12.58 -13.58 -3.78
CA ARG A 485 -11.92 -14.83 -3.42
C ARG A 485 -12.91 -15.97 -3.32
N SER A 486 -13.14 -16.63 -4.45
CA SER A 486 -13.98 -17.81 -4.56
C SER A 486 -13.12 -19.06 -4.33
N ALA A 487 -12.94 -19.45 -3.06
CA ALA A 487 -11.89 -20.39 -2.65
C ALA A 487 -12.35 -21.50 -1.69
N PHE A 488 -13.66 -21.68 -1.45
CA PHE A 488 -14.19 -22.73 -0.56
C PHE A 488 -15.17 -23.62 -1.32
N THR A 489 -15.04 -24.96 -1.23
CA THR A 489 -15.90 -25.90 -1.97
C THR A 489 -16.20 -27.19 -1.19
N ASN A 490 -17.50 -27.50 -1.09
CA ASN A 490 -18.07 -28.84 -0.88
C ASN A 490 -18.80 -29.27 -2.19
N GLY A 491 -18.08 -29.46 -3.30
CA GLY A 491 -18.63 -30.07 -4.52
C GLY A 491 -19.11 -29.16 -5.67
N TYR A 492 -19.09 -27.83 -5.55
CA TYR A 492 -19.50 -26.89 -6.62
C TYR A 492 -18.32 -26.19 -7.32
N LEU A 493 -18.52 -25.79 -8.58
CA LEU A 493 -17.56 -24.99 -9.35
C LEU A 493 -17.62 -23.52 -8.89
N SER A 494 -16.47 -23.01 -8.45
CA SER A 494 -16.34 -21.79 -7.67
C SER A 494 -15.66 -20.70 -8.49
N SER A 495 -16.36 -19.58 -8.69
CA SER A 495 -15.92 -18.44 -9.53
C SER A 495 -16.56 -17.13 -9.06
N PRO A 496 -15.99 -15.96 -9.38
CA PRO A 496 -16.60 -14.67 -9.08
C PRO A 496 -17.98 -14.47 -9.72
N LEU A 497 -18.13 -14.83 -10.99
CA LEU A 497 -19.42 -14.87 -11.68
C LEU A 497 -19.64 -16.26 -12.28
N SER A 498 -20.73 -16.92 -11.89
CA SER A 498 -21.10 -18.26 -12.39
C SER A 498 -22.54 -18.28 -12.91
N ILE A 499 -22.71 -18.65 -14.18
CA ILE A 499 -24.04 -18.71 -14.83
C ILE A 499 -24.31 -20.14 -15.30
N PHE A 500 -25.30 -20.78 -14.66
CA PHE A 500 -25.75 -22.12 -14.96
C PHE A 500 -27.13 -22.03 -15.63
N MET A 501 -27.22 -22.58 -16.84
CA MET A 501 -28.43 -22.61 -17.66
C MET A 501 -28.64 -24.03 -18.22
N PRO A 502 -29.87 -24.42 -18.59
CA PRO A 502 -30.11 -25.74 -19.17
C PRO A 502 -29.53 -25.82 -20.59
N LYS A 503 -29.40 -27.06 -21.09
CA LYS A 503 -28.83 -27.35 -22.40
C LYS A 503 -29.72 -26.80 -23.52
N ASP A 504 -29.11 -26.08 -24.46
CA ASP A 504 -29.79 -25.60 -25.66
C ASP A 504 -30.08 -26.74 -26.66
N ILE A 505 -31.15 -26.58 -27.44
CA ILE A 505 -31.63 -27.58 -28.41
C ILE A 505 -30.77 -27.49 -29.68
N LEU A 506 -30.27 -28.63 -30.14
CA LEU A 506 -29.57 -28.73 -31.42
C LEU A 506 -30.56 -28.50 -32.57
N ILE A 507 -30.21 -27.59 -33.49
CA ILE A 507 -30.98 -27.39 -34.72
C ILE A 507 -30.65 -28.57 -35.65
N LYS A 508 -31.56 -29.56 -35.71
CA LYS A 508 -31.47 -30.67 -36.68
C LYS A 508 -31.72 -30.12 -38.08
N GLY A 509 -30.66 -29.88 -38.85
CA GLY A 509 -30.78 -29.59 -40.28
C GLY A 509 -31.12 -30.89 -41.03
N LYS A 510 -32.15 -30.87 -41.89
CA LYS A 510 -32.46 -31.99 -42.80
C LYS A 510 -31.37 -32.20 -43.87
N ASP A 511 -30.61 -31.14 -44.17
CA ASP A 511 -29.52 -31.12 -45.13
C ASP A 511 -28.23 -30.74 -44.39
N CYS A 512 -27.19 -31.57 -44.41
CA CYS A 512 -25.87 -31.33 -43.81
C CYS A 512 -25.07 -30.19 -44.51
N ASN A 513 -25.71 -29.06 -44.82
CA ASN A 513 -25.14 -27.93 -45.55
C ASN A 513 -24.07 -27.16 -44.76
N ASN A 514 -24.04 -27.27 -43.42
CA ASN A 514 -23.02 -26.63 -42.59
C ASN A 514 -22.08 -27.68 -41.99
N SER A 515 -20.78 -27.43 -42.10
CA SER A 515 -19.74 -28.30 -41.53
C SER A 515 -19.59 -28.18 -40.01
N TYR A 516 -20.54 -27.56 -39.29
CA TYR A 516 -20.49 -27.33 -37.85
C TYR A 516 -21.88 -27.32 -37.23
N LEU A 517 -21.97 -27.67 -35.93
CA LEU A 517 -23.22 -27.72 -35.18
C LEU A 517 -23.79 -26.33 -34.93
N ARG A 518 -25.10 -26.17 -35.10
CA ARG A 518 -25.85 -24.96 -34.75
C ARG A 518 -26.88 -25.29 -33.67
N PHE A 519 -26.99 -24.41 -32.69
CA PHE A 519 -27.92 -24.55 -31.57
C PHE A 519 -28.95 -23.43 -31.61
N SER A 520 -30.18 -23.75 -31.22
CA SER A 520 -31.22 -22.76 -30.99
C SER A 520 -31.06 -22.28 -29.55
N TYR A 521 -30.50 -21.08 -29.41
CA TYR A 521 -30.24 -20.48 -28.10
C TYR A 521 -31.50 -19.84 -27.55
N ILE A 522 -32.09 -20.50 -26.56
CA ILE A 522 -33.27 -20.00 -25.85
C ILE A 522 -32.84 -18.98 -24.78
N ASN A 523 -31.61 -19.13 -24.27
CA ASN A 523 -31.04 -18.29 -23.23
C ASN A 523 -30.06 -17.27 -23.81
N THR A 524 -30.13 -16.03 -23.33
CA THR A 524 -29.27 -14.92 -23.74
C THR A 524 -28.53 -14.34 -22.54
N ILE A 525 -27.22 -14.14 -22.69
CA ILE A 525 -26.36 -13.55 -21.66
C ILE A 525 -25.59 -12.40 -22.30
N THR A 526 -25.71 -11.20 -21.74
CA THR A 526 -25.00 -10.02 -22.21
C THR A 526 -24.21 -9.38 -21.06
N ILE A 527 -22.90 -9.23 -21.24
CA ILE A 527 -22.01 -8.55 -20.28
C ILE A 527 -21.36 -7.36 -20.98
N LEU A 528 -21.68 -6.14 -20.55
CA LEU A 528 -21.27 -4.89 -21.18
C LEU A 528 -20.45 -4.05 -20.21
N ASN A 529 -19.36 -3.44 -20.70
CA ASN A 529 -18.56 -2.44 -19.98
C ASN A 529 -18.21 -2.82 -18.53
N THR A 530 -17.95 -4.11 -18.28
CA THR A 530 -17.77 -4.67 -16.95
C THR A 530 -16.29 -4.98 -16.69
N THR A 531 -15.84 -4.75 -15.45
CA THR A 531 -14.45 -4.97 -15.04
C THR A 531 -14.31 -6.15 -14.09
N PHE A 532 -13.38 -7.06 -14.37
CA PHE A 532 -12.99 -8.17 -13.50
C PHE A 532 -11.51 -8.06 -13.16
N LYS A 533 -11.19 -7.72 -11.91
CA LYS A 533 -9.80 -7.42 -11.51
C LYS A 533 -9.37 -8.08 -10.20
N ASP A 534 -8.18 -8.66 -10.22
CA ASP A 534 -7.52 -9.24 -9.04
C ASP A 534 -8.36 -10.32 -8.34
N ASN A 535 -9.14 -11.10 -9.09
CA ASN A 535 -10.03 -12.11 -8.54
C ASN A 535 -9.41 -13.51 -8.59
N ILE A 536 -9.81 -14.38 -7.67
CA ILE A 536 -9.45 -15.80 -7.64
C ILE A 536 -10.70 -16.67 -7.61
N GLY A 537 -10.68 -17.80 -8.32
CA GLY A 537 -11.74 -18.81 -8.31
C GLY A 537 -11.18 -20.21 -8.45
N ARG A 538 -11.75 -21.25 -7.80
CA ARG A 538 -11.24 -22.63 -8.04
C ARG A 538 -11.42 -23.06 -9.50
N SER A 539 -12.52 -22.68 -10.14
CA SER A 539 -12.83 -23.05 -11.53
C SER A 539 -12.29 -22.05 -12.54
N THR A 540 -12.63 -20.77 -12.35
CA THR A 540 -12.16 -19.66 -13.18
C THR A 540 -12.06 -18.39 -12.35
N GLY A 541 -11.08 -17.54 -12.65
CA GLY A 541 -10.86 -16.29 -11.94
C GLY A 541 -11.80 -15.17 -12.35
N GLY A 542 -12.58 -15.29 -13.43
CA GLY A 542 -13.52 -14.25 -13.87
C GLY A 542 -14.93 -14.79 -14.03
N VAL A 543 -15.26 -15.23 -15.25
CA VAL A 543 -16.62 -15.64 -15.63
C VAL A 543 -16.65 -17.13 -16.00
N LEU A 544 -17.62 -17.85 -15.42
CA LEU A 544 -17.95 -19.24 -15.73
C LEU A 544 -19.30 -19.34 -16.46
N LEU A 545 -19.30 -19.97 -17.63
CA LEU A 545 -20.46 -20.11 -18.50
C LEU A 545 -20.71 -21.59 -18.83
N TYR A 546 -21.98 -21.99 -18.88
CA TYR A 546 -22.40 -23.35 -19.25
C TYR A 546 -23.09 -23.42 -20.61
N SER A 547 -24.19 -22.68 -20.80
CA SER A 547 -24.98 -22.68 -22.04
C SER A 547 -25.50 -21.28 -22.36
N GLY A 548 -26.15 -21.10 -23.51
CA GLY A 548 -26.74 -19.85 -23.96
C GLY A 548 -25.92 -19.12 -25.03
N ASN A 549 -26.54 -18.08 -25.58
CA ASN A 549 -25.90 -17.12 -26.48
C ASN A 549 -25.28 -15.99 -25.66
N VAL A 550 -23.96 -15.99 -25.55
CA VAL A 550 -23.19 -15.10 -24.67
C VAL A 550 -22.45 -14.04 -25.46
N THR A 551 -22.70 -12.77 -25.12
CA THR A 551 -21.97 -11.62 -25.65
C THR A 551 -21.26 -10.87 -24.53
N ILE A 552 -19.93 -10.79 -24.60
CA ILE A 552 -19.09 -9.99 -23.70
C ILE A 552 -18.54 -8.82 -24.52
N ARG A 553 -18.89 -7.58 -24.18
CA ARG A 553 -18.49 -6.40 -24.97
C ARG A 553 -17.98 -5.25 -24.11
N GLY A 554 -16.89 -4.61 -24.54
CA GLY A 554 -16.31 -3.45 -23.81
C GLY A 554 -15.76 -3.81 -22.42
N CYS A 555 -15.50 -5.09 -22.15
CA CYS A 555 -15.12 -5.55 -20.81
C CYS A 555 -13.60 -5.54 -20.61
N TYR A 556 -13.17 -5.41 -19.36
CA TYR A 556 -11.77 -5.36 -18.97
C TYR A 556 -11.46 -6.42 -17.91
N PHE A 557 -10.56 -7.35 -18.23
CA PHE A 557 -10.10 -8.40 -17.34
C PHE A 557 -8.62 -8.17 -17.00
N GLU A 558 -8.28 -8.15 -15.72
CA GLU A 558 -6.91 -7.97 -15.26
C GLU A 558 -6.57 -8.90 -14.11
N ASN A 559 -5.50 -9.68 -14.24
CA ASN A 559 -4.92 -10.48 -13.14
C ASN A 559 -5.96 -11.36 -12.42
N ASN A 560 -6.62 -12.26 -13.15
CA ASN A 560 -7.59 -13.20 -12.56
C ASN A 560 -7.03 -14.63 -12.59
N TYR A 561 -7.19 -15.40 -11.52
CA TYR A 561 -6.47 -16.66 -11.31
C TYR A 561 -7.40 -17.83 -10.96
N ALA A 562 -6.99 -19.06 -11.31
CA ALA A 562 -7.73 -20.26 -10.95
C ALA A 562 -6.87 -21.50 -10.65
N ILE A 563 -7.49 -22.54 -10.10
CA ILE A 563 -6.85 -23.83 -9.82
C ILE A 563 -6.97 -24.79 -11.00
N LYS A 564 -8.18 -24.98 -11.54
CA LYS A 564 -8.44 -25.95 -12.63
C LYS A 564 -7.89 -25.45 -13.96
N SER A 565 -8.67 -24.67 -14.70
CA SER A 565 -8.29 -24.20 -16.04
C SER A 565 -9.17 -23.02 -16.47
N GLY A 566 -8.72 -21.79 -16.21
CA GLY A 566 -9.41 -20.59 -16.69
C GLY A 566 -8.99 -19.35 -15.91
N GLY A 567 -8.33 -18.40 -16.57
CA GLY A 567 -7.93 -17.14 -15.97
C GLY A 567 -9.11 -16.17 -15.94
N HIS A 568 -9.55 -15.71 -17.11
CA HIS A 568 -10.56 -14.67 -17.24
C HIS A 568 -11.95 -15.21 -17.60
N VAL A 569 -12.04 -16.09 -18.62
CA VAL A 569 -13.31 -16.66 -19.06
C VAL A 569 -13.17 -18.16 -19.27
N ARG A 570 -14.10 -18.94 -18.70
CA ARG A 570 -14.21 -20.38 -18.90
C ARG A 570 -15.62 -20.73 -19.39
N VAL A 571 -15.69 -21.50 -20.47
CA VAL A 571 -16.91 -22.12 -20.97
C VAL A 571 -16.81 -23.63 -20.76
N GLU A 572 -17.77 -24.20 -20.02
CA GLU A 572 -17.85 -25.62 -19.65
C GLU A 572 -18.70 -26.45 -20.63
N ASP A 573 -18.52 -27.78 -20.57
CA ASP A 573 -18.99 -28.82 -21.53
C ASP A 573 -20.51 -28.88 -21.75
N GLN A 574 -21.05 -27.88 -22.47
CA GLN A 574 -22.37 -27.90 -23.11
C GLN A 574 -22.33 -27.18 -24.48
N HIS A 575 -23.29 -26.31 -24.78
CA HIS A 575 -23.56 -25.77 -26.13
C HIS A 575 -23.38 -24.25 -26.27
N ALA A 576 -22.82 -23.55 -25.27
CA ALA A 576 -22.68 -22.10 -25.26
C ALA A 576 -21.97 -21.51 -26.50
N MET A 577 -22.58 -20.49 -27.10
CA MET A 577 -21.92 -19.61 -28.07
C MET A 577 -21.32 -18.42 -27.31
N LEU A 578 -20.03 -18.16 -27.51
CA LEU A 578 -19.33 -17.05 -26.87
C LEU A 578 -18.80 -16.06 -27.91
N LYS A 579 -19.27 -14.81 -27.81
CA LYS A 579 -18.79 -13.68 -28.61
C LYS A 579 -18.13 -12.64 -27.69
N ILE A 580 -16.84 -12.37 -27.89
CA ILE A 580 -16.10 -11.33 -27.15
C ILE A 580 -15.73 -10.18 -28.10
N GLU A 581 -16.26 -8.98 -27.82
CA GLU A 581 -16.11 -7.80 -28.66
C GLU A 581 -15.47 -6.62 -27.93
N ASN A 582 -14.58 -5.86 -28.57
CA ASN A 582 -14.00 -4.62 -28.03
C ASN A 582 -13.50 -4.76 -26.57
N SER A 583 -12.95 -5.91 -26.18
CA SER A 583 -12.60 -6.21 -24.79
C SER A 583 -11.09 -6.42 -24.62
N ILE A 584 -10.58 -6.21 -23.41
CA ILE A 584 -9.16 -6.37 -23.09
C ILE A 584 -9.01 -7.41 -21.99
N LEU A 585 -8.17 -8.41 -22.25
CA LEU A 585 -7.84 -9.50 -21.33
C LEU A 585 -6.33 -9.44 -21.05
N LYS A 586 -5.95 -8.95 -19.86
CA LYS A 586 -4.57 -8.67 -19.49
C LYS A 586 -4.12 -9.49 -18.28
N GLN A 587 -3.00 -10.20 -18.43
CA GLN A 587 -2.36 -10.92 -17.32
C GLN A 587 -0.91 -10.47 -17.12
N THR A 588 -0.52 -10.08 -15.89
CA THR A 588 0.84 -9.57 -15.58
C THR A 588 1.57 -10.36 -14.50
N SER A 589 0.86 -11.24 -13.78
CA SER A 589 1.43 -12.09 -12.75
C SER A 589 1.04 -13.55 -12.99
N THR A 590 1.93 -14.47 -12.66
CA THR A 590 1.79 -15.89 -12.99
C THR A 590 0.88 -16.64 -12.03
N GLU A 591 0.95 -16.28 -10.76
CA GLU A 591 0.28 -16.96 -9.66
C GLU A 591 0.04 -16.02 -8.50
N THR A 592 -0.86 -16.43 -7.63
CA THR A 592 -1.11 -15.82 -6.34
C THR A 592 -1.38 -16.90 -5.32
N ILE A 593 -0.94 -16.67 -4.07
CA ILE A 593 -1.13 -17.62 -2.97
C ILE A 593 -2.26 -17.08 -2.08
N PHE A 594 -3.22 -17.96 -1.77
CA PHE A 594 -4.28 -17.65 -0.81
C PHE A 594 -4.57 -18.90 0.04
N ASN A 595 -4.57 -18.76 1.36
CA ASN A 595 -4.76 -19.86 2.33
C ASN A 595 -3.84 -21.09 2.10
N GLY A 596 -2.59 -20.87 1.66
CA GLY A 596 -1.64 -21.96 1.38
C GLY A 596 -1.86 -22.71 0.07
N GLU A 597 -2.93 -22.39 -0.68
CA GLU A 597 -3.17 -22.90 -2.04
C GLU A 597 -2.64 -21.91 -3.09
N THR A 598 -2.05 -22.44 -4.16
CA THR A 598 -1.54 -21.65 -5.28
C THR A 598 -2.58 -21.58 -6.40
N PHE A 599 -3.02 -20.37 -6.73
CA PHE A 599 -3.91 -20.09 -7.86
C PHE A 599 -3.07 -19.58 -9.02
N THR A 600 -3.25 -20.17 -10.21
CA THR A 600 -2.42 -19.88 -11.38
C THR A 600 -3.25 -19.38 -12.55
N HIS A 601 -2.62 -18.64 -13.45
CA HIS A 601 -3.26 -18.29 -14.72
C HIS A 601 -2.96 -19.37 -15.77
N HIS A 602 -3.94 -20.22 -16.07
CA HIS A 602 -3.79 -21.29 -17.07
C HIS A 602 -3.94 -20.78 -18.52
N ALA A 603 -5.08 -20.15 -18.84
CA ALA A 603 -5.37 -19.54 -20.14
C ALA A 603 -6.35 -18.37 -19.93
N SER A 604 -6.23 -17.30 -20.72
CA SER A 604 -7.12 -16.14 -20.61
C SER A 604 -8.56 -16.50 -21.00
N VAL A 605 -8.70 -17.27 -22.09
CA VAL A 605 -9.98 -17.85 -22.50
C VAL A 605 -9.81 -19.37 -22.62
N TYR A 606 -10.66 -20.11 -21.91
CA TYR A 606 -10.76 -21.56 -22.01
C TYR A 606 -12.16 -21.92 -22.52
N SER A 607 -12.25 -22.64 -23.62
CA SER A 607 -13.51 -23.06 -24.24
C SER A 607 -13.56 -24.57 -24.41
N GLU A 608 -14.57 -25.17 -23.77
CA GLU A 608 -14.92 -26.58 -23.89
C GLU A 608 -16.43 -26.65 -24.18
N SER A 609 -16.83 -26.32 -25.40
CA SER A 609 -18.25 -26.30 -25.78
C SER A 609 -18.42 -26.62 -27.26
N LEU A 610 -19.55 -27.20 -27.68
CA LEU A 610 -19.82 -27.39 -29.11
C LEU A 610 -20.28 -26.10 -29.83
N GLY A 611 -20.57 -25.03 -29.10
CA GLY A 611 -20.94 -23.74 -29.67
C GLY A 611 -19.79 -23.02 -30.37
N SER A 612 -20.08 -21.83 -30.91
CA SER A 612 -19.07 -21.01 -31.60
C SER A 612 -18.34 -20.05 -30.65
N LEU A 613 -17.04 -19.86 -30.87
CA LEU A 613 -16.19 -18.87 -30.19
C LEU A 613 -15.76 -17.79 -31.18
N GLN A 614 -16.16 -16.54 -30.95
CA GLN A 614 -15.85 -15.42 -31.81
C GLN A 614 -15.12 -14.31 -31.05
N LEU A 615 -13.96 -13.87 -31.55
CA LEU A 615 -13.25 -12.71 -31.03
C LEU A 615 -13.31 -11.58 -32.07
N ARG A 616 -13.81 -10.40 -31.66
CA ARG A 616 -13.88 -9.21 -32.52
C ARG A 616 -13.27 -7.98 -31.86
N LYS A 617 -12.28 -7.34 -32.48
CA LYS A 617 -11.54 -6.19 -31.91
C LYS A 617 -11.10 -6.42 -30.45
N THR A 618 -10.73 -7.64 -30.10
CA THR A 618 -10.38 -8.04 -28.74
C THR A 618 -8.86 -8.17 -28.59
N LEU A 619 -8.31 -7.65 -27.49
CA LEU A 619 -6.89 -7.74 -27.15
C LEU A 619 -6.68 -8.74 -26.01
N ILE A 620 -5.94 -9.81 -26.28
CA ILE A 620 -5.48 -10.75 -25.24
C ILE A 620 -3.98 -10.58 -25.09
N VAL A 621 -3.52 -10.18 -23.92
CA VAL A 621 -2.09 -9.93 -23.65
C VAL A 621 -1.68 -10.54 -22.32
N ALA A 622 -0.56 -11.25 -22.30
CA ALA A 622 0.05 -11.64 -21.04
C ALA A 622 1.55 -11.36 -21.02
N GLU A 623 1.98 -10.65 -19.97
CA GLU A 623 3.35 -10.25 -19.70
C GLU A 623 3.90 -11.09 -18.54
N LEU A 624 4.05 -12.39 -18.79
CA LEU A 624 4.44 -13.38 -17.78
C LEU A 624 5.91 -13.77 -17.90
N ASP A 625 6.58 -13.85 -16.75
CA ASP A 625 7.95 -14.38 -16.62
C ASP A 625 7.89 -15.92 -16.41
N LYS A 626 7.46 -16.64 -17.46
CA LYS A 626 7.39 -18.11 -17.51
C LYS A 626 7.91 -18.61 -18.86
N ASP A 627 8.60 -19.75 -18.85
CA ASP A 627 9.14 -20.42 -20.04
C ASP A 627 8.05 -20.69 -21.08
N SER A 628 6.86 -21.10 -20.63
CA SER A 628 5.68 -21.21 -21.49
C SER A 628 4.37 -20.97 -20.72
N TYR A 629 3.39 -20.41 -21.43
CA TYR A 629 2.04 -20.21 -20.90
C TYR A 629 1.02 -20.14 -22.04
N ARG A 630 -0.23 -20.51 -21.77
CA ARG A 630 -1.33 -20.49 -22.76
C ARG A 630 -2.09 -19.17 -22.64
N LEU A 631 -2.46 -18.60 -23.78
CA LEU A 631 -3.34 -17.42 -23.86
C LEU A 631 -4.77 -17.84 -24.21
N LEU A 632 -4.91 -18.77 -25.16
CA LEU A 632 -6.19 -19.32 -25.59
C LEU A 632 -6.11 -20.85 -25.63
N SER A 633 -7.13 -21.51 -25.08
CA SER A 633 -7.26 -22.96 -25.09
C SER A 633 -8.68 -23.34 -25.51
N VAL A 634 -8.81 -23.88 -26.72
CA VAL A 634 -10.06 -24.41 -27.26
C VAL A 634 -9.92 -25.92 -27.33
N VAL A 635 -10.56 -26.62 -26.41
CA VAL A 635 -10.57 -28.10 -26.35
C VAL A 635 -11.64 -28.65 -27.29
N ARG A 636 -12.77 -27.94 -27.39
CA ARG A 636 -13.89 -28.27 -28.26
C ARG A 636 -14.62 -26.96 -28.61
N ALA A 637 -14.90 -26.76 -29.89
CA ALA A 637 -15.72 -25.68 -30.47
C ALA A 637 -16.27 -26.10 -31.83
N GLY A 638 -17.49 -25.70 -32.17
CA GLY A 638 -18.05 -25.92 -33.50
C GLY A 638 -17.45 -24.98 -34.56
N LEU A 639 -17.21 -23.73 -34.16
CA LEU A 639 -16.62 -22.70 -35.01
C LEU A 639 -15.75 -21.78 -34.17
N VAL A 640 -14.53 -21.47 -34.62
CA VAL A 640 -13.65 -20.46 -34.02
C VAL A 640 -13.33 -19.41 -35.07
N GLU A 641 -13.65 -18.14 -34.78
CA GLU A 641 -13.50 -17.03 -35.71
C GLU A 641 -12.84 -15.83 -35.01
N PHE A 642 -11.74 -15.31 -35.57
CA PHE A 642 -11.13 -14.05 -35.13
C PHE A 642 -11.19 -13.05 -36.27
N ASP A 643 -11.66 -11.83 -35.98
CA ASP A 643 -11.60 -10.75 -36.95
C ASP A 643 -10.15 -10.25 -37.14
N ASN A 644 -9.93 -9.51 -38.24
CA ASN A 644 -8.61 -8.95 -38.56
C ASN A 644 -8.15 -7.87 -37.57
N PHE A 645 -8.94 -7.49 -36.56
CA PHE A 645 -8.59 -6.48 -35.58
C PHE A 645 -8.27 -7.08 -34.20
N SER A 646 -8.65 -8.33 -33.94
CA SER A 646 -8.33 -9.03 -32.70
C SER A 646 -6.85 -9.41 -32.68
N LYS A 647 -6.22 -9.15 -31.55
CA LYS A 647 -4.78 -9.30 -31.34
C LYS A 647 -4.50 -10.17 -30.12
N ILE A 648 -3.57 -11.10 -30.27
CA ILE A 648 -3.06 -11.92 -29.17
C ILE A 648 -1.56 -11.67 -29.07
N GLN A 649 -1.09 -11.19 -27.91
CA GLN A 649 0.28 -10.72 -27.69
C GLN A 649 0.96 -11.44 -26.51
N CYS A 650 2.19 -11.90 -26.75
CA CYS A 650 3.08 -12.43 -25.73
C CYS A 650 3.89 -11.33 -25.02
N ALA A 651 4.66 -11.75 -24.02
CA ALA A 651 5.69 -10.92 -23.41
C ALA A 651 6.82 -10.64 -24.43
N ILE A 652 7.58 -9.57 -24.19
CA ILE A 652 8.79 -9.26 -24.97
C ILE A 652 9.81 -10.40 -24.75
N GLY A 653 10.45 -10.88 -25.82
CA GLY A 653 11.36 -12.02 -25.76
C GLY A 653 10.69 -13.39 -25.86
N SER A 654 9.39 -13.42 -26.16
CA SER A 654 8.63 -14.66 -26.33
C SER A 654 8.07 -14.79 -27.73
N VAL A 655 8.11 -16.00 -28.27
CA VAL A 655 7.48 -16.39 -29.53
C VAL A 655 6.08 -16.92 -29.29
N LEU A 656 5.19 -16.72 -30.26
CA LEU A 656 3.81 -17.21 -30.21
C LEU A 656 3.70 -18.49 -31.04
N ARG A 657 3.13 -19.54 -30.45
CA ARG A 657 2.90 -20.84 -31.07
C ARG A 657 1.42 -21.11 -31.17
N VAL A 658 0.97 -21.56 -32.34
CA VAL A 658 -0.42 -21.94 -32.61
C VAL A 658 -0.45 -23.42 -32.95
N ASP A 659 -0.96 -24.24 -32.04
CA ASP A 659 -1.20 -25.66 -32.30
C ASP A 659 -2.67 -25.85 -32.68
N ASN A 660 -2.94 -26.25 -33.92
CA ASN A 660 -4.28 -26.46 -34.45
C ASN A 660 -4.51 -27.94 -34.77
N PHE A 661 -5.29 -28.62 -33.94
CA PHE A 661 -5.65 -30.04 -34.04
C PHE A 661 -7.12 -30.24 -34.46
N SER A 662 -7.68 -29.24 -35.14
CA SER A 662 -9.06 -29.30 -35.62
C SER A 662 -9.24 -30.47 -36.59
N HIS A 663 -10.25 -31.30 -36.36
CA HIS A 663 -10.51 -32.51 -37.13
C HIS A 663 -11.99 -32.60 -37.50
N PHE A 664 -12.29 -33.46 -38.48
CA PHE A 664 -13.68 -33.80 -38.81
C PHE A 664 -14.06 -35.09 -38.07
N MET A 665 -15.23 -35.11 -37.46
CA MET A 665 -15.83 -36.26 -36.81
C MET A 665 -17.03 -36.73 -37.62
N PHE A 666 -17.11 -38.04 -37.86
CA PHE A 666 -18.25 -38.69 -38.53
C PHE A 666 -19.34 -39.00 -37.51
N VAL A 667 -20.58 -38.58 -37.80
CA VAL A 667 -21.76 -38.93 -37.00
C VAL A 667 -22.54 -40.03 -37.73
N PRO A 668 -22.66 -41.24 -37.16
CA PRO A 668 -23.32 -42.35 -37.82
C PRO A 668 -24.84 -42.12 -37.98
N SER A 669 -25.37 -42.67 -39.08
CA SER A 669 -26.79 -42.59 -39.46
C SER A 669 -27.70 -43.22 -38.39
N SER A 670 -28.78 -42.53 -38.05
CA SER A 670 -29.93 -43.09 -37.31
C SER A 670 -31.19 -42.84 -38.12
N SER A 671 -32.31 -43.51 -37.77
CA SER A 671 -33.61 -43.35 -38.45
C SER A 671 -34.14 -41.91 -38.51
N GLU A 672 -33.48 -40.97 -37.84
CA GLU A 672 -33.82 -39.54 -37.77
C GLU A 672 -32.76 -38.58 -38.36
N ASN A 673 -31.57 -39.03 -38.80
CA ASN A 673 -30.47 -38.13 -39.25
C ASN A 673 -29.66 -38.67 -40.45
N PRO A 674 -29.34 -37.85 -41.48
CA PRO A 674 -28.40 -38.21 -42.56
C PRO A 674 -26.94 -38.26 -42.07
N GLU A 675 -26.08 -38.97 -42.82
CA GLU A 675 -24.64 -39.03 -42.57
C GLU A 675 -23.98 -37.64 -42.65
N CYS A 676 -23.22 -37.25 -41.63
CA CYS A 676 -22.68 -35.89 -41.52
C CYS A 676 -21.22 -35.86 -41.02
N TRP A 677 -20.39 -35.06 -41.69
CA TRP A 677 -19.03 -34.75 -41.26
C TRP A 677 -19.00 -33.40 -40.54
N LEU A 678 -18.73 -33.41 -39.24
CA LEU A 678 -18.70 -32.21 -38.40
C LEU A 678 -17.26 -31.81 -38.09
N LYS A 679 -16.91 -30.56 -38.38
CA LYS A 679 -15.62 -29.98 -37.97
C LYS A 679 -15.68 -29.64 -36.49
N ILE A 680 -14.77 -30.23 -35.72
CA ILE A 680 -14.51 -29.87 -34.33
C ILE A 680 -13.21 -29.08 -34.29
N ALA A 681 -13.30 -27.83 -33.85
CA ALA A 681 -12.15 -26.98 -33.68
C ALA A 681 -11.46 -27.29 -32.35
N VAL A 682 -10.18 -27.64 -32.45
CA VAL A 682 -9.28 -27.84 -31.31
C VAL A 682 -8.05 -27.00 -31.57
N MET A 683 -7.81 -26.00 -30.73
CA MET A 683 -6.64 -25.15 -30.89
C MET A 683 -6.10 -24.63 -29.56
N THR A 684 -4.79 -24.49 -29.49
CA THR A 684 -4.10 -23.85 -28.38
C THR A 684 -3.17 -22.78 -28.91
N ILE A 685 -3.23 -21.59 -28.31
CA ILE A 685 -2.28 -20.52 -28.57
C ILE A 685 -1.46 -20.32 -27.31
N SER A 686 -0.17 -20.58 -27.40
CA SER A 686 0.79 -20.45 -26.31
C SER A 686 1.92 -19.49 -26.64
N CYS A 687 2.49 -18.90 -25.60
CA CYS A 687 3.71 -18.14 -25.66
C CYS A 687 4.84 -18.99 -25.10
N HIS A 688 6.00 -18.94 -25.75
CA HIS A 688 7.23 -19.60 -25.32
C HIS A 688 8.35 -18.58 -25.27
N GLN A 689 9.16 -18.56 -24.21
CA GLN A 689 10.38 -17.74 -24.17
C GLN A 689 11.38 -18.26 -25.21
N CYS A 690 12.21 -17.36 -25.76
CA CYS A 690 13.35 -17.78 -26.58
C CYS A 690 14.23 -18.77 -25.78
N LEU A 691 14.81 -19.75 -26.47
CA LEU A 691 15.71 -20.73 -25.87
C LEU A 691 16.91 -20.06 -25.20
N ALA A 692 17.47 -20.69 -24.17
CA ALA A 692 18.65 -20.18 -23.49
C ALA A 692 19.80 -19.94 -24.50
N GLY A 693 20.41 -18.76 -24.43
CA GLY A 693 21.39 -18.33 -25.42
C GLY A 693 20.81 -17.55 -26.60
N PHE A 694 19.49 -17.32 -26.63
CA PHE A 694 18.82 -16.46 -27.60
C PHE A 694 17.97 -15.38 -26.91
N TYR A 695 17.65 -14.30 -27.63
CA TYR A 695 16.80 -13.22 -27.14
C TYR A 695 15.94 -12.62 -28.26
N SER A 696 14.90 -11.86 -27.88
CA SER A 696 14.15 -11.04 -28.83
C SER A 696 13.70 -9.74 -28.16
N LEU A 697 13.84 -8.62 -28.89
CA LEU A 697 13.25 -7.33 -28.51
C LEU A 697 11.80 -7.20 -28.98
N GLN A 698 11.36 -8.11 -29.84
CA GLN A 698 9.99 -8.19 -30.31
C GLN A 698 9.16 -9.11 -29.41
N ARG A 699 7.85 -9.03 -29.55
CA ARG A 699 6.90 -9.94 -28.90
C ARG A 699 6.20 -10.77 -29.97
N GLY A 700 5.93 -12.04 -29.69
CA GLY A 700 5.04 -12.85 -30.50
C GLY A 700 3.65 -12.22 -30.52
N GLU A 701 3.18 -11.86 -31.70
CA GLU A 701 1.85 -11.29 -31.92
C GLU A 701 1.19 -11.99 -33.10
N ILE A 702 -0.11 -12.24 -32.97
CA ILE A 702 -0.96 -12.68 -34.07
C ILE A 702 -2.17 -11.76 -34.17
N GLN A 703 -2.52 -11.42 -35.41
CA GLN A 703 -3.68 -10.59 -35.76
C GLN A 703 -4.60 -11.39 -36.67
N GLY A 704 -5.82 -11.69 -36.20
CA GLY A 704 -6.76 -12.61 -36.86
C GLY A 704 -6.37 -14.09 -36.78
N LEU A 705 -7.23 -14.97 -37.32
CA LEU A 705 -6.97 -16.42 -37.34
C LEU A 705 -5.98 -16.71 -38.49
N PRO A 706 -4.88 -17.44 -38.26
CA PRO A 706 -3.88 -17.67 -39.30
C PRO A 706 -4.48 -18.53 -40.43
N LYS A 707 -4.38 -18.05 -41.67
CA LYS A 707 -4.56 -18.88 -42.87
C LYS A 707 -3.43 -19.90 -42.90
N LYS A 708 -3.68 -21.09 -43.45
CA LYS A 708 -2.95 -22.38 -43.31
C LYS A 708 -1.44 -22.38 -43.69
N GLU A 709 -0.78 -21.23 -43.85
CA GLU A 709 0.57 -21.08 -44.40
C GLU A 709 1.61 -20.39 -43.48
N VAL A 710 1.27 -19.98 -42.25
CA VAL A 710 2.24 -19.33 -41.33
C VAL A 710 2.56 -20.21 -40.12
N LEU A 711 2.94 -21.47 -40.37
CA LEU A 711 3.27 -22.45 -39.32
C LEU A 711 4.72 -22.94 -39.35
N ALA A 712 5.61 -22.31 -40.14
CA ALA A 712 6.96 -22.81 -40.38
C ALA A 712 8.11 -21.80 -40.20
N SER A 713 7.96 -20.73 -39.41
CA SER A 713 9.11 -19.85 -39.11
C SER A 713 9.07 -19.25 -37.70
N SER A 714 8.77 -20.07 -36.69
CA SER A 714 8.90 -19.68 -35.27
C SER A 714 10.35 -19.40 -34.83
N ASP A 715 11.35 -19.80 -35.63
CA ASP A 715 12.79 -19.58 -35.34
C ASP A 715 13.34 -18.23 -35.87
N LEU A 716 12.56 -17.45 -36.63
CA LEU A 716 13.06 -16.22 -37.26
C LEU A 716 13.17 -15.02 -36.28
N PHE A 717 12.52 -15.09 -35.10
CA PHE A 717 12.39 -13.96 -34.18
C PHE A 717 13.38 -13.94 -33.00
N CYS A 718 14.12 -15.03 -32.77
CA CYS A 718 15.08 -15.14 -31.67
C CYS A 718 16.52 -15.04 -32.20
N SER A 719 17.27 -14.03 -31.75
CA SER A 719 18.67 -13.77 -32.13
C SER A 719 19.65 -14.34 -31.10
N PRO A 720 20.89 -14.71 -31.49
CA PRO A 720 21.90 -15.25 -30.57
C PRO A 720 22.35 -14.21 -29.54
N CYS A 721 22.60 -14.65 -28.30
CA CYS A 721 22.92 -13.76 -27.18
C CYS A 721 24.23 -12.97 -27.41
N PRO A 722 24.19 -11.63 -27.36
CA PRO A 722 25.37 -10.81 -27.58
C PRO A 722 26.33 -10.84 -26.39
N TYR A 723 27.62 -10.61 -26.66
CA TYR A 723 28.61 -10.48 -25.59
C TYR A 723 28.26 -9.32 -24.65
N GLY A 724 28.36 -9.57 -23.34
CA GLY A 724 27.97 -8.61 -22.29
C GLY A 724 26.51 -8.70 -21.86
N ALA A 725 25.69 -9.53 -22.52
CA ALA A 725 24.34 -9.87 -22.07
C ALA A 725 24.28 -11.23 -21.37
N ASN A 726 23.23 -11.42 -20.58
CA ASN A 726 22.78 -12.67 -20.02
C ASN A 726 21.43 -13.02 -20.65
N CYS A 727 21.35 -14.11 -21.42
CA CYS A 727 20.13 -14.54 -22.11
C CYS A 727 19.63 -15.89 -21.59
N SER A 728 19.54 -16.05 -20.26
CA SER A 728 18.97 -17.27 -19.66
C SER A 728 17.44 -17.34 -19.72
N ARG A 729 16.73 -16.20 -19.81
CA ARG A 729 15.26 -16.12 -19.92
C ARG A 729 14.83 -15.18 -21.06
N ASN A 730 15.32 -13.94 -20.99
CA ASN A 730 15.35 -12.96 -22.07
C ASN A 730 16.66 -12.16 -21.93
N ILE A 731 16.82 -11.03 -22.60
CA ILE A 731 18.03 -10.22 -22.57
C ILE A 731 18.13 -9.31 -21.34
N GLU A 732 19.19 -9.50 -20.56
CA GLU A 732 19.60 -8.61 -19.48
C GLU A 732 21.09 -8.26 -19.61
N ALA A 733 21.49 -7.04 -19.26
CA ALA A 733 22.90 -6.70 -19.14
C ALA A 733 23.57 -7.52 -18.02
N LYS A 734 24.75 -8.09 -18.29
CA LYS A 734 25.62 -8.61 -17.22
C LYS A 734 26.01 -7.48 -16.25
N PRO A 735 26.39 -7.80 -15.00
CA PRO A 735 26.97 -6.83 -14.08
C PRO A 735 28.03 -5.92 -14.74
N ASN A 736 27.92 -4.61 -14.54
CA ASN A 736 28.77 -3.57 -15.15
C ASN A 736 28.74 -3.48 -16.68
N PHE A 737 27.76 -4.05 -17.37
CA PHE A 737 27.53 -3.81 -18.79
C PHE A 737 26.35 -2.88 -19.02
N TRP A 738 26.38 -2.18 -20.15
CA TRP A 738 25.29 -1.34 -20.65
C TRP A 738 25.10 -1.58 -22.15
N GLY A 739 23.88 -1.93 -22.56
CA GLY A 739 23.49 -2.28 -23.92
C GLY A 739 22.95 -1.09 -24.72
N TYR A 740 23.01 -1.17 -26.04
CA TYR A 740 22.34 -0.24 -26.96
C TYR A 740 22.05 -0.93 -28.31
N PRO A 741 21.01 -0.48 -29.05
CA PRO A 741 20.70 -1.05 -30.36
C PRO A 741 21.80 -0.75 -31.37
N GLU A 742 22.06 -1.72 -32.24
CA GLU A 742 22.95 -1.57 -33.37
C GLU A 742 22.33 -0.62 -34.42
N LEU A 743 23.16 0.16 -35.12
CA LEU A 743 22.69 1.15 -36.09
C LEU A 743 22.10 0.48 -37.35
N ASP A 744 22.64 -0.66 -37.74
CA ASP A 744 22.27 -1.38 -38.96
C ASP A 744 21.06 -2.32 -38.75
N ASP A 745 20.87 -2.83 -37.52
CA ASP A 745 19.70 -3.62 -37.12
C ASP A 745 19.21 -3.18 -35.73
N PRO A 746 18.10 -2.44 -35.62
CA PRO A 746 17.56 -1.99 -34.33
C PRO A 746 17.04 -3.13 -33.45
N ASN A 747 16.90 -4.35 -33.99
CA ASN A 747 16.55 -5.54 -33.20
C ASN A 747 17.79 -6.23 -32.57
N SER A 748 18.99 -5.85 -32.99
CA SER A 748 20.28 -6.34 -32.46
C SER A 748 20.83 -5.40 -31.38
N LEU A 749 21.42 -5.96 -30.31
CA LEU A 749 22.01 -5.21 -29.20
C LEU A 749 23.52 -5.42 -29.09
N LYS A 750 24.26 -4.34 -28.82
CA LYS A 750 25.68 -4.35 -28.41
C LYS A 750 25.83 -3.86 -26.97
N PHE A 751 26.73 -4.48 -26.21
CA PHE A 751 27.01 -4.09 -24.82
C PHE A 751 28.44 -3.56 -24.65
N VAL A 752 28.58 -2.57 -23.78
CA VAL A 752 29.87 -1.94 -23.43
C VAL A 752 30.06 -1.90 -21.91
N HIS A 753 31.31 -1.83 -21.46
CA HIS A 753 31.64 -1.71 -20.04
C HIS A 753 31.19 -0.36 -19.49
N CYS A 754 30.38 -0.41 -18.44
CA CYS A 754 29.93 0.73 -17.68
C CYS A 754 30.93 1.06 -16.55
N PRO A 755 31.05 2.33 -16.11
CA PRO A 755 31.86 2.66 -14.96
C PRO A 755 31.47 1.79 -13.75
N ALA A 756 32.47 1.30 -13.01
CA ALA A 756 32.23 0.45 -11.85
C ALA A 756 31.23 1.13 -10.89
N GLN A 757 30.21 0.37 -10.48
CA GLN A 757 29.10 0.79 -9.60
C GLN A 757 28.04 1.70 -10.25
N TYR A 758 28.07 1.93 -11.57
CA TYR A 758 27.05 2.75 -12.26
C TYR A 758 25.89 1.91 -12.79
N CYS A 759 26.20 0.77 -13.41
CA CYS A 759 25.23 -0.16 -13.96
C CYS A 759 25.01 -1.36 -13.03
N ARG A 760 23.80 -1.92 -13.06
CA ARG A 760 23.44 -3.14 -12.33
C ARG A 760 22.71 -4.11 -13.27
N PRO A 761 22.66 -5.42 -12.95
CA PRO A 761 21.75 -6.32 -13.63
C PRO A 761 20.30 -5.87 -13.42
N GLY A 762 19.49 -5.97 -14.47
CA GLY A 762 18.06 -5.68 -14.41
C GLY A 762 17.40 -6.51 -13.30
N GLY A 763 16.56 -5.88 -12.48
CA GLY A 763 15.81 -6.56 -11.43
C GLY A 763 14.36 -6.08 -11.44
N LYS A 764 13.43 -6.98 -11.12
CA LYS A 764 11.97 -6.83 -11.22
C LYS A 764 11.36 -5.56 -10.57
N GLU A 765 12.11 -4.85 -9.73
CA GLU A 765 11.62 -3.73 -8.91
C GLU A 765 11.56 -2.36 -9.62
N ASP A 766 12.27 -2.13 -10.73
CA ASP A 766 12.28 -0.83 -11.43
C ASP A 766 11.65 -0.92 -12.83
N LYS A 767 10.34 -1.15 -12.90
CA LYS A 767 9.54 -1.11 -14.16
C LYS A 767 9.31 0.33 -14.70
N THR A 768 10.07 1.31 -14.24
CA THR A 768 9.90 2.74 -14.59
C THR A 768 10.87 3.23 -15.65
N ASP A 769 11.96 2.52 -15.93
CA ASP A 769 12.94 2.90 -16.95
C ASP A 769 12.71 2.13 -18.26
N SER A 770 12.61 2.87 -19.37
CA SER A 770 12.13 2.47 -20.70
C SER A 770 12.96 1.43 -21.47
N SER A 771 13.90 0.73 -20.83
CA SER A 771 14.78 -0.25 -21.47
C SER A 771 14.72 -1.61 -20.78
N VAL A 772 14.25 -2.63 -21.50
CA VAL A 772 14.08 -4.02 -21.02
C VAL A 772 15.40 -4.66 -20.58
N TYR A 773 16.54 -4.20 -21.11
CA TYR A 773 17.85 -4.84 -20.96
C TYR A 773 18.88 -4.06 -20.13
N ASN A 774 18.65 -2.77 -19.83
CA ASN A 774 19.58 -1.93 -19.06
C ASN A 774 18.99 -1.52 -17.73
N SER A 775 19.84 -1.45 -16.70
CA SER A 775 19.44 -0.83 -15.44
C SER A 775 20.58 -0.10 -14.74
N CYS A 776 20.24 1.02 -14.12
CA CYS A 776 21.18 1.89 -13.43
C CYS A 776 21.13 1.69 -11.91
N ARG A 777 22.26 1.95 -11.26
CA ARG A 777 22.41 1.80 -9.81
C ARG A 777 22.02 3.09 -9.08
N GLY A 778 21.06 2.98 -8.16
CA GLY A 778 20.55 4.12 -7.39
C GLY A 778 19.81 5.13 -8.28
N ASN A 779 19.96 6.42 -8.01
CA ASN A 779 19.26 7.49 -8.74
C ASN A 779 20.06 7.97 -9.97
N ARG A 780 20.66 7.04 -10.72
CA ARG A 780 21.39 7.31 -11.97
C ARG A 780 20.52 7.01 -13.20
N ASP A 781 20.82 7.68 -14.31
CA ASP A 781 20.12 7.55 -15.60
C ASP A 781 21.05 7.95 -16.76
N GLY A 782 20.58 7.87 -18.00
CA GLY A 782 21.28 8.26 -19.22
C GLY A 782 22.22 7.18 -19.75
N VAL A 783 22.94 7.52 -20.81
CA VAL A 783 23.84 6.57 -21.49
C VAL A 783 24.95 6.13 -20.53
N MET A 784 25.12 4.81 -20.38
CA MET A 784 26.03 4.17 -19.41
C MET A 784 25.79 4.59 -17.96
N CYS A 785 24.55 5.01 -17.62
CA CYS A 785 24.18 5.49 -16.28
C CYS A 785 25.04 6.68 -15.80
N GLY A 786 25.55 7.46 -16.75
CA GLY A 786 26.56 8.50 -16.54
C GLY A 786 26.08 9.73 -15.77
N ARG A 787 24.78 10.06 -15.85
CA ARG A 787 24.18 11.24 -15.20
C ARG A 787 23.26 10.86 -14.05
N CYS A 788 22.98 11.80 -13.16
CA CYS A 788 21.94 11.63 -12.14
C CYS A 788 20.54 11.86 -12.74
N LYS A 789 19.52 11.17 -12.20
CA LYS A 789 18.10 11.37 -12.54
C LYS A 789 17.68 12.83 -12.34
N ILE A 790 16.66 13.27 -13.07
CA ILE A 790 16.08 14.62 -12.90
C ILE A 790 15.65 14.80 -11.43
N GLY A 791 16.01 15.93 -10.82
CA GLY A 791 15.80 16.18 -9.38
C GLY A 791 16.94 15.71 -8.46
N TYR A 792 17.98 15.08 -9.02
CA TYR A 792 19.17 14.61 -8.30
C TYR A 792 20.46 15.24 -8.88
N THR A 793 21.52 15.25 -8.07
CA THR A 793 22.84 15.82 -8.39
C THR A 793 23.95 14.91 -7.85
N GLU A 794 25.16 14.99 -8.45
CA GLU A 794 26.33 14.25 -7.98
C GLU A 794 26.79 14.70 -6.59
N THR A 795 27.57 13.86 -5.91
CA THR A 795 28.26 14.20 -4.65
C THR A 795 29.78 14.22 -4.85
N LEU A 796 30.50 15.08 -4.13
CA LEU A 796 31.95 15.26 -4.31
C LEU A 796 32.76 14.00 -4.00
N PHE A 797 32.42 13.28 -2.93
CA PHE A 797 33.22 12.15 -2.42
C PHE A 797 32.60 10.77 -2.68
N SER A 798 31.46 10.70 -3.36
CA SER A 798 30.78 9.43 -3.66
C SER A 798 30.23 9.40 -5.09
N LYS A 799 30.08 8.20 -5.65
CA LYS A 799 29.40 7.97 -6.95
C LYS A 799 27.87 7.91 -6.81
N LYS A 800 27.31 8.26 -5.66
CA LYS A 800 25.87 8.29 -5.43
C LYS A 800 25.28 9.64 -5.78
N CYS A 801 24.06 9.61 -6.32
CA CYS A 801 23.24 10.79 -6.61
C CYS A 801 22.40 11.18 -5.38
N LYS A 802 22.47 12.45 -4.97
CA LYS A 802 21.70 13.04 -3.86
C LYS A 802 20.61 13.95 -4.41
N ARG A 803 19.46 14.05 -3.74
CA ARG A 803 18.39 14.97 -4.15
C ARG A 803 18.85 16.42 -4.10
N ILE A 804 18.41 17.22 -5.07
CA ILE A 804 18.74 18.65 -5.18
C ILE A 804 18.33 19.44 -3.92
N ASP A 805 17.15 19.15 -3.34
CA ASP A 805 16.66 19.83 -2.13
C ASP A 805 17.54 19.58 -0.89
N LYS A 806 18.25 18.44 -0.85
CA LYS A 806 19.16 18.06 0.25
C LYS A 806 20.62 18.44 -0.02
N CYS A 807 20.91 19.15 -1.11
CA CYS A 807 22.25 19.56 -1.51
C CYS A 807 22.53 21.01 -1.08
N LYS A 808 22.88 21.23 0.20
CA LYS A 808 23.19 22.54 0.78
C LYS A 808 24.37 22.46 1.76
N ASP A 809 25.38 21.65 1.45
CA ASP A 809 26.51 21.38 2.36
C ASP A 809 27.58 22.49 2.27
N HIS A 810 27.22 23.74 2.59
CA HIS A 810 28.11 24.90 2.44
C HIS A 810 29.36 24.85 3.35
N TRP A 811 29.33 24.05 4.41
CA TRP A 811 30.46 23.82 5.34
C TRP A 811 31.71 23.23 4.67
N ILE A 812 31.59 22.71 3.44
CA ILE A 812 32.72 22.18 2.67
C ILE A 812 33.72 23.29 2.30
N TRP A 813 33.25 24.50 2.01
CA TRP A 813 34.13 25.63 1.64
C TRP A 813 35.08 26.07 2.77
N PRO A 814 34.60 26.37 4.00
CA PRO A 814 35.51 26.68 5.11
C PRO A 814 36.42 25.50 5.45
N LEU A 815 35.95 24.25 5.34
CA LEU A 815 36.78 23.06 5.53
C LEU A 815 37.92 22.97 4.50
N ALA A 816 37.64 23.26 3.22
CA ALA A 816 38.64 23.28 2.15
C ALA A 816 39.69 24.39 2.36
N ILE A 817 39.27 25.56 2.86
CA ILE A 817 40.18 26.67 3.22
C ILE A 817 41.07 26.26 4.40
N ILE A 818 40.50 25.70 5.48
CA ILE A 818 41.26 25.20 6.63
C ILE A 818 42.28 24.15 6.19
N TYR A 819 41.86 23.19 5.37
CA TYR A 819 42.75 22.19 4.78
C TYR A 819 43.89 22.83 3.99
N GLY A 820 43.59 23.80 3.12
CA GLY A 820 44.58 24.54 2.34
C GLY A 820 45.62 25.26 3.19
N VAL A 821 45.18 25.93 4.27
CA VAL A 821 46.05 26.62 5.23
C VAL A 821 46.90 25.63 6.03
N VAL A 822 46.32 24.54 6.54
CA VAL A 822 47.05 23.50 7.28
C VAL A 822 48.13 22.87 6.40
N MET A 823 47.79 22.52 5.16
CA MET A 823 48.75 21.97 4.20
C MET A 823 49.87 22.96 3.85
N ALA A 824 49.55 24.24 3.67
CA ALA A 824 50.55 25.29 3.47
C ALA A 824 51.49 25.42 4.67
N LEU A 825 50.97 25.43 5.91
CA LEU A 825 51.77 25.46 7.13
C LEU A 825 52.66 24.22 7.30
N LEU A 826 52.16 23.03 6.95
CA LEU A 826 52.94 21.79 6.98
C LEU A 826 54.15 21.85 6.03
N PHE A 827 54.01 22.50 4.87
CA PHE A 827 55.10 22.65 3.90
C PHE A 827 56.05 23.79 4.23
N ILE A 828 55.56 24.89 4.79
CA ILE A 828 56.38 26.04 5.23
C ILE A 828 57.24 25.68 6.44
N HIS A 829 56.64 25.12 7.50
CA HIS A 829 57.33 24.93 8.78
C HIS A 829 58.05 23.58 8.94
N LYS A 830 57.72 22.59 8.10
CA LYS A 830 58.31 21.23 8.14
C LYS A 830 58.51 20.69 9.57
N PRO A 831 57.47 20.71 10.43
CA PRO A 831 57.65 20.31 11.83
C PRO A 831 58.11 18.85 11.90
N PRO A 832 59.07 18.48 12.76
CA PRO A 832 59.51 17.10 12.90
C PRO A 832 58.49 16.30 13.74
N ILE A 833 57.31 16.04 13.16
CA ILE A 833 56.12 15.49 13.86
C ILE A 833 56.47 14.22 14.65
N ILE A 834 57.19 13.27 14.05
CA ILE A 834 57.57 12.02 14.71
C ILE A 834 58.52 12.29 15.89
N ARG A 835 59.54 13.15 15.71
CA ARG A 835 60.49 13.50 16.78
C ARG A 835 59.79 14.24 17.92
N PHE A 836 58.83 15.10 17.59
CA PHE A 836 57.99 15.82 18.55
C PHE A 836 57.12 14.85 19.35
N LEU A 837 56.42 13.92 18.69
CA LEU A 837 55.60 12.89 19.34
C LEU A 837 56.43 12.01 20.26
N VAL A 838 57.57 11.47 19.79
CA VAL A 838 58.46 10.62 20.61
C VAL A 838 59.01 11.36 21.82
N LYS A 839 59.44 12.63 21.66
CA LYS A 839 59.89 13.46 22.78
C LYS A 839 58.80 13.67 23.83
N ASN A 840 57.55 13.85 23.40
CA ASN A 840 56.41 14.01 24.29
C ASN A 840 55.96 12.68 24.92
N ILE A 841 56.10 11.56 24.24
CA ILE A 841 55.85 10.23 24.83
C ILE A 841 56.86 9.95 25.95
N LEU A 842 58.14 10.21 25.72
CA LEU A 842 59.24 9.91 26.64
C LEU A 842 59.61 11.09 27.56
N TRP A 843 58.64 11.91 27.96
CA TRP A 843 58.92 13.09 28.78
C TRP A 843 59.50 12.74 30.17
N PHE A 844 59.18 11.56 30.71
CA PHE A 844 59.64 11.06 32.00
C PHE A 844 61.07 10.50 31.98
N ALA A 845 61.54 10.00 30.83
CA ALA A 845 62.89 9.46 30.69
C ALA A 845 63.97 10.56 30.68
N ASN A 846 63.56 11.83 30.50
CA ASN A 846 64.48 12.96 30.38
C ASN A 846 64.84 13.63 31.73
N SER A 847 64.44 13.02 32.86
CA SER A 847 64.67 13.57 34.22
C SER A 847 65.92 13.02 34.92
N SER A 848 66.68 12.10 34.33
CA SER A 848 67.84 11.44 34.96
C SER A 848 69.15 11.54 34.18
N ARG A 849 69.32 12.56 33.32
CA ARG A 849 70.64 12.90 32.76
C ARG A 849 71.04 14.30 33.19
N ASN A 850 71.80 14.36 34.28
CA ASN A 850 72.46 15.55 34.78
C ASN A 850 73.34 16.18 33.70
N ARG A 851 73.22 17.51 33.62
CA ARG A 851 74.24 18.51 33.27
C ARG A 851 75.68 17.96 33.13
N THR A 852 76.07 17.50 31.93
CA THR A 852 77.43 17.53 31.33
C THR A 852 77.40 16.79 29.98
N GLU A 853 76.92 17.45 28.92
CA GLU A 853 77.38 17.30 27.52
C GLU A 853 76.66 18.37 26.69
N TYR A 854 76.85 19.63 27.08
CA TYR A 854 76.90 20.70 26.09
C TYR A 854 78.18 20.44 25.28
N THR A 855 78.13 20.61 23.96
CA THR A 855 79.20 20.27 22.97
C THR A 855 79.31 18.77 22.62
N SER A 856 78.42 18.26 21.73
CA SER A 856 78.69 17.12 20.78
C SER A 856 77.45 16.53 20.07
N LEU A 857 76.28 17.16 20.03
CA LEU A 857 75.12 16.65 19.24
C LEU A 857 74.34 17.73 18.48
N GLU A 858 75.03 18.81 18.14
CA GLU A 858 74.59 19.82 17.16
C GLU A 858 74.87 19.40 15.71
N GLU A 859 75.34 18.17 15.46
CA GLU A 859 75.89 17.76 14.14
C GLU A 859 75.38 16.43 13.51
N ALA A 860 74.27 15.83 13.96
CA ALA A 860 73.61 14.73 13.22
C ALA A 860 72.08 14.76 13.40
N ASP A 861 71.19 14.93 12.42
CA ASP A 861 71.22 14.69 10.97
C ASP A 861 70.62 15.91 10.24
N HIS A 862 71.47 16.66 9.55
CA HIS A 862 71.16 17.94 8.92
C HIS A 862 70.56 17.81 7.48
N TYR A 863 70.02 16.63 7.11
CA TYR A 863 69.56 16.32 5.74
C TYR A 863 68.21 15.58 5.70
N ASN A 864 67.39 15.93 4.69
CA ASN A 864 66.05 15.35 4.50
C ASN A 864 66.16 13.90 3.99
N LYS A 865 65.91 12.92 4.87
CA LYS A 865 66.01 11.46 4.60
C LYS A 865 65.07 10.94 3.50
N GLY A 866 64.12 11.75 3.01
CA GLY A 866 63.28 11.42 1.87
C GLY A 866 61.99 10.65 2.18
N TYR A 867 61.72 10.33 3.46
CA TYR A 867 60.53 9.55 3.86
C TYR A 867 59.19 10.18 3.45
N LYS A 868 59.08 11.52 3.48
CA LYS A 868 57.90 12.24 2.98
C LYS A 868 57.62 11.89 1.51
N LYS A 869 58.65 11.88 0.66
CA LYS A 869 58.51 11.60 -0.78
C LYS A 869 58.04 10.16 -1.03
N ILE A 870 58.57 9.21 -0.26
CA ILE A 870 58.20 7.79 -0.30
C ILE A 870 56.71 7.60 0.08
N ILE A 871 56.27 8.19 1.20
CA ILE A 871 54.89 8.07 1.67
C ILE A 871 53.90 8.73 0.69
N PHE A 872 54.21 9.93 0.19
CA PHE A 872 53.39 10.57 -0.85
C PHE A 872 53.32 9.71 -2.11
N HIS A 873 54.44 9.10 -2.52
CA HIS A 873 54.47 8.25 -3.70
C HIS A 873 53.60 7.00 -3.56
N PHE A 874 53.68 6.32 -2.41
CA PHE A 874 52.89 5.15 -2.10
C PHE A 874 51.39 5.43 -2.23
N TYR A 875 50.87 6.43 -1.51
CA TYR A 875 49.44 6.74 -1.47
C TYR A 875 48.90 7.30 -2.80
N GLN A 876 49.73 8.02 -3.57
CA GLN A 876 49.34 8.50 -4.89
C GLN A 876 49.18 7.33 -5.88
N ILE A 877 50.15 6.42 -5.96
CA ILE A 877 50.06 5.28 -6.89
C ILE A 877 48.99 4.29 -6.44
N SER A 878 48.89 3.97 -5.15
CA SER A 878 47.86 3.06 -4.67
C SER A 878 46.45 3.56 -5.03
N SER A 879 46.21 4.87 -4.98
CA SER A 879 44.94 5.46 -5.40
C SER A 879 44.62 5.24 -6.89
N TYR A 880 45.61 4.99 -7.74
CA TYR A 880 45.41 4.73 -9.18
C TYR A 880 45.23 3.24 -9.49
N LEU A 881 45.83 2.36 -8.67
CA LEU A 881 45.72 0.91 -8.80
C LEU A 881 44.42 0.36 -8.22
N ASN A 882 43.90 1.01 -7.18
CA ASN A 882 42.71 0.53 -6.48
C ASN A 882 41.46 0.61 -7.37
N ILE A 883 40.76 -0.51 -7.48
CA ILE A 883 39.40 -0.57 -8.01
C ILE A 883 38.43 -0.66 -6.83
N GLU A 884 37.27 0.01 -6.92
CA GLU A 884 36.24 -0.14 -5.89
C GLU A 884 35.76 -1.60 -5.81
N PRO A 885 35.59 -2.15 -4.59
CA PRO A 885 35.30 -3.57 -4.40
C PRO A 885 33.96 -3.99 -5.02
N ILE A 886 33.95 -5.18 -5.63
CA ILE A 886 32.81 -5.78 -6.34
C ILE A 886 31.63 -6.10 -5.40
N SER A 887 31.88 -6.36 -4.12
CA SER A 887 30.85 -6.83 -3.19
C SER A 887 30.36 -5.73 -2.24
N ASP A 888 29.04 -5.50 -2.22
CA ASP A 888 28.35 -4.68 -1.21
C ASP A 888 28.45 -5.27 0.20
N ALA A 889 28.83 -6.54 0.31
CA ALA A 889 28.95 -7.28 1.56
C ALA A 889 29.99 -6.68 2.52
N ILE A 890 30.99 -5.93 2.02
CA ILE A 890 32.01 -5.29 2.86
C ILE A 890 31.44 -4.17 3.73
N LYS A 891 30.29 -3.58 3.37
CA LYS A 891 29.59 -2.65 4.29
C LYS A 891 29.13 -3.33 5.58
N ASN A 892 28.99 -4.67 5.56
CA ASN A 892 28.33 -5.43 6.60
C ASN A 892 29.21 -6.51 7.27
N THR A 893 30.49 -6.69 6.94
CA THR A 893 31.33 -7.69 7.62
C THR A 893 32.74 -7.25 8.03
N ALA A 894 33.06 -7.59 9.29
CA ALA A 894 34.26 -7.42 10.11
C ALA A 894 34.48 -6.01 10.71
N ASP A 895 34.21 -5.90 12.02
CA ASP A 895 34.29 -4.67 12.84
C ASP A 895 35.64 -3.92 12.70
N VAL A 896 36.74 -4.64 12.48
CA VAL A 896 38.08 -4.05 12.29
C VAL A 896 38.20 -3.24 10.98
N VAL A 897 37.47 -3.59 9.92
CA VAL A 897 37.52 -2.90 8.62
C VAL A 897 36.69 -1.61 8.65
N LYS A 898 35.60 -1.57 9.42
CA LYS A 898 34.80 -0.34 9.63
C LYS A 898 35.58 0.75 10.35
N GLU A 899 36.45 0.39 11.29
CA GLU A 899 37.25 1.37 12.05
C GLU A 899 38.47 1.89 11.28
N ALA A 900 39.10 1.07 10.44
CA ALA A 900 40.31 1.45 9.70
C ALA A 900 40.01 2.19 8.37
N ALA A 901 38.88 1.96 7.72
CA ALA A 901 38.55 2.56 6.42
C ALA A 901 38.46 4.11 6.40
N PRO A 902 37.86 4.78 7.41
CA PRO A 902 37.86 6.24 7.49
C PRO A 902 39.28 6.82 7.63
N LEU A 903 40.15 6.14 8.39
CA LEU A 903 41.54 6.54 8.52
C LEU A 903 42.30 6.40 7.20
N VAL A 904 42.17 5.27 6.50
CA VAL A 904 42.81 5.07 5.19
C VAL A 904 42.36 6.12 4.17
N THR A 905 41.06 6.43 4.12
CA THR A 905 40.50 7.43 3.18
C THR A 905 40.91 8.86 3.52
N PHE A 906 41.02 9.21 4.81
CA PHE A 906 41.53 10.50 5.26
C PHE A 906 43.01 10.69 4.90
N PHE A 907 43.87 9.73 5.23
CA PHE A 907 45.30 9.81 4.91
C PHE A 907 45.56 9.77 3.40
N SER A 908 44.86 8.91 2.65
CA SER A 908 44.94 8.90 1.19
C SER A 908 44.51 10.25 0.59
N GLY A 909 43.47 10.90 1.15
CA GLY A 909 43.04 12.24 0.74
C GLY A 909 44.11 13.31 0.97
N ILE A 910 44.73 13.33 2.16
CA ILE A 910 45.82 14.28 2.49
C ILE A 910 46.95 14.20 1.46
N PHE A 911 47.39 13.00 1.11
CA PHE A 911 48.52 12.79 0.18
C PHE A 911 48.14 12.98 -1.31
N ASN A 912 46.86 13.04 -1.63
CA ASN A 912 46.33 13.30 -2.97
C ASN A 912 45.81 14.74 -3.16
N PHE A 913 45.99 15.64 -2.18
CA PHE A 913 45.44 17.01 -2.19
C PHE A 913 43.91 17.08 -2.18
N ILE A 914 43.25 16.06 -1.65
CA ILE A 914 41.79 15.96 -1.58
C ILE A 914 41.33 16.15 -0.13
N PRO A 915 40.48 17.14 0.18
CA PRO A 915 39.95 17.35 1.52
C PRO A 915 38.82 16.34 1.83
N THR A 916 39.16 15.10 2.16
CA THR A 916 38.19 14.05 2.57
C THR A 916 38.15 13.91 4.09
N VAL A 917 36.95 13.87 4.70
CA VAL A 917 36.80 13.69 6.17
C VAL A 917 35.82 12.57 6.56
N SER A 918 34.95 12.09 5.66
CA SER A 918 34.06 10.95 5.93
C SER A 918 33.46 10.36 4.65
N SER A 919 33.16 9.06 4.66
CA SER A 919 32.62 8.28 3.53
C SER A 919 31.09 8.25 3.42
N GLU A 920 30.37 8.84 4.39
CA GLU A 920 28.90 8.78 4.44
C GLU A 920 28.23 10.07 3.98
N GLY A 921 27.97 10.21 2.67
CA GLY A 921 26.86 11.02 2.12
C GLY A 921 26.89 12.54 2.29
N PHE A 922 27.83 13.11 3.03
CA PHE A 922 28.10 14.54 3.11
C PHE A 922 29.04 14.94 1.97
N GLY A 923 28.71 15.97 1.19
CA GLY A 923 29.58 16.32 0.06
C GLY A 923 28.93 17.04 -1.12
N CYS A 924 27.79 17.71 -0.94
CA CYS A 924 27.12 18.40 -2.04
C CYS A 924 27.09 19.92 -1.78
N PRO A 925 28.10 20.68 -2.26
CA PRO A 925 28.26 22.10 -1.93
C PRO A 925 27.20 22.98 -2.59
N PHE A 926 26.73 22.64 -3.79
CA PHE A 926 25.70 23.34 -4.54
C PHE A 926 25.00 22.37 -5.52
N PRO A 927 23.73 22.63 -5.89
CA PRO A 927 23.00 21.77 -6.82
C PRO A 927 23.51 21.92 -8.26
N GLY A 928 23.46 20.84 -9.05
CA GLY A 928 23.91 20.84 -10.44
C GLY A 928 25.35 20.38 -10.65
N LEU A 929 25.94 19.73 -9.63
CA LEU A 929 27.25 19.10 -9.74
C LEU A 929 27.19 17.95 -10.76
N ASN A 930 28.09 17.99 -11.75
CA ASN A 930 28.29 16.93 -12.74
C ASN A 930 29.70 16.31 -12.58
N VAL A 931 30.01 15.26 -13.35
CA VAL A 931 31.30 14.56 -13.25
C VAL A 931 32.49 15.50 -13.51
N VAL A 932 32.37 16.40 -14.49
CA VAL A 932 33.44 17.35 -14.88
C VAL A 932 33.73 18.34 -13.75
N THR A 933 32.70 19.03 -13.25
CA THR A 933 32.83 20.01 -12.16
C THR A 933 33.28 19.36 -10.85
N LYS A 934 32.83 18.13 -10.57
CA LYS A 934 33.27 17.34 -9.43
C LYS A 934 34.78 17.09 -9.45
N GLU A 935 35.32 16.53 -10.53
CA GLU A 935 36.76 16.24 -10.61
C GLU A 935 37.60 17.53 -10.59
N LEU A 936 37.10 18.63 -11.17
CA LEU A 936 37.74 19.95 -11.08
C LEU A 936 37.80 20.49 -9.64
N ILE A 937 36.70 20.42 -8.88
CA ILE A 937 36.67 20.85 -7.47
C ILE A 937 37.61 20.01 -6.63
N LEU A 938 37.69 18.69 -6.85
CA LEU A 938 38.63 17.84 -6.12
C LEU A 938 40.10 18.19 -6.43
N SER A 939 40.41 18.57 -7.68
CA SER A 939 41.76 19.01 -8.06
C SER A 939 42.13 20.41 -7.55
N SER A 940 41.12 21.22 -7.16
CA SER A 940 41.32 22.60 -6.71
C SER A 940 42.15 22.73 -5.43
N GLY A 941 42.30 21.65 -4.65
CA GLY A 941 43.14 21.62 -3.45
C GLY A 941 44.60 21.98 -3.71
N VAL A 942 45.14 21.66 -4.89
CA VAL A 942 46.50 22.07 -5.28
C VAL A 942 46.58 23.60 -5.42
N PHE A 943 45.59 24.21 -6.06
CA PHE A 943 45.53 25.66 -6.20
C PHE A 943 45.25 26.35 -4.85
N ALA A 944 44.36 25.79 -4.03
CA ALA A 944 44.05 26.31 -2.70
C ALA A 944 45.28 26.32 -1.78
N THR A 945 46.11 25.28 -1.83
CA THR A 945 47.38 25.24 -1.07
C THR A 945 48.39 26.25 -1.60
N LEU A 946 48.55 26.38 -2.93
CA LEU A 946 49.40 27.43 -3.53
C LEU A 946 48.95 28.83 -3.12
N ILE A 947 47.66 29.15 -3.22
CA ILE A 947 47.08 30.43 -2.81
C ILE A 947 47.30 30.66 -1.31
N SER A 948 47.11 29.64 -0.48
CA SER A 948 47.32 29.73 0.97
C SER A 948 48.78 30.03 1.33
N VAL A 949 49.76 29.44 0.64
CA VAL A 949 51.19 29.76 0.83
C VAL A 949 51.46 31.24 0.55
N GLN A 950 50.90 31.78 -0.54
CA GLN A 950 51.06 33.19 -0.88
C GLN A 950 50.32 34.12 0.09
N ALA A 951 49.11 33.76 0.52
CA ALA A 951 48.33 34.52 1.49
C ALA A 951 49.03 34.61 2.87
N ILE A 952 49.62 33.50 3.34
CA ILE A 952 50.39 33.48 4.60
C ILE A 952 51.65 34.34 4.47
N LEU A 953 52.34 34.32 3.31
CA LEU A 953 53.49 35.20 3.06
C LEU A 953 53.09 36.68 3.16
N ILE A 954 52.01 37.07 2.46
CA ILE A 954 51.49 38.45 2.48
C ILE A 954 51.07 38.84 3.91
N LEU A 955 50.38 37.96 4.64
CA LEU A 955 49.92 38.22 6.00
C LEU A 955 51.09 38.35 7.00
N ASN A 956 52.15 37.55 6.86
CA ASN A 956 53.35 37.70 7.68
C ASN A 956 54.13 38.98 7.33
N PHE A 957 54.16 39.35 6.06
CA PHE A 957 54.76 40.60 5.61
C PHE A 957 54.01 41.82 6.18
N THR A 958 52.68 41.84 6.07
CA THR A 958 51.84 42.92 6.64
C THR A 958 51.94 42.98 8.16
N TRP A 959 51.90 41.82 8.85
CA TRP A 959 52.01 41.74 10.31
C TRP A 959 53.36 42.23 10.84
N ASN A 960 54.47 41.87 10.18
CA ASN A 960 55.80 42.34 10.56
C ASN A 960 55.94 43.84 10.32
N ARG A 961 55.42 44.36 9.20
CA ARG A 961 55.42 45.79 8.89
C ARG A 961 54.58 46.61 9.88
N LEU A 962 53.42 46.09 10.32
CA LEU A 962 52.59 46.70 11.37
C LEU A 962 53.27 46.72 12.74
N ARG A 963 54.16 45.76 13.05
CA ARG A 963 54.90 45.66 14.32
C ARG A 963 56.33 46.22 14.26
N GLY A 964 56.74 46.85 13.16
CA GLY A 964 58.11 47.35 12.98
C GLY A 964 59.19 46.26 13.02
N ARG A 965 58.85 45.01 12.68
CA ARG A 965 59.78 43.86 12.65
C ARG A 965 60.38 43.68 11.25
N PRO A 966 61.58 43.08 11.12
CA PRO A 966 62.18 42.82 9.81
C PRO A 966 61.32 41.89 8.95
N ASP A 967 61.47 42.02 7.63
CA ASP A 967 60.72 41.23 6.66
C ASP A 967 60.96 39.71 6.86
N PRO A 968 59.92 38.87 6.70
CA PRO A 968 60.06 37.43 6.85
C PRO A 968 60.96 36.84 5.75
N PRO A 969 61.77 35.80 6.05
CA PRO A 969 62.62 35.17 5.04
C PRO A 969 61.78 34.50 3.94
N LEU A 970 62.12 34.77 2.68
CA LEU A 970 61.37 34.28 1.51
C LEU A 970 61.62 32.79 1.20
N ALA A 971 62.76 32.25 1.66
CA ALA A 971 63.23 30.89 1.37
C ALA A 971 62.22 29.77 1.68
N PRO A 972 61.59 29.70 2.87
CA PRO A 972 60.63 28.63 3.18
C PRO A 972 59.37 28.67 2.31
N TYR A 973 58.90 29.85 1.90
CA TYR A 973 57.70 30.00 1.05
C TYR A 973 57.95 29.57 -0.40
N VAL A 974 59.13 29.89 -0.94
CA VAL A 974 59.55 29.44 -2.28
C VAL A 974 59.75 27.92 -2.31
N ALA A 975 60.38 27.35 -1.27
CA ALA A 975 60.52 25.91 -1.14
C ALA A 975 59.16 25.20 -1.00
N ALA A 976 58.23 25.75 -0.22
CA ALA A 976 56.87 25.23 -0.08
C ALA A 976 56.11 25.28 -1.42
N THR A 977 56.24 26.36 -2.19
CA THR A 977 55.63 26.51 -3.52
C THR A 977 56.11 25.42 -4.48
N LEU A 978 57.43 25.17 -4.53
CA LEU A 978 58.01 24.10 -5.34
C LEU A 978 57.56 22.71 -4.88
N GLU A 979 57.54 22.44 -3.57
CA GLU A 979 57.05 21.16 -3.04
C GLU A 979 55.57 20.91 -3.40
N THR A 980 54.72 21.93 -3.31
CA THR A 980 53.30 21.83 -3.71
C THR A 980 53.17 21.53 -5.20
N LEU A 981 53.96 22.17 -6.07
CA LEU A 981 53.94 21.90 -7.52
C LEU A 981 54.39 20.47 -7.83
N LEU A 982 55.50 20.00 -7.25
CA LEU A 982 56.04 18.66 -7.49
C LEU A 982 55.08 17.55 -7.06
N LEU A 983 54.42 17.71 -5.90
CA LEU A 983 53.50 16.71 -5.37
C LEU A 983 52.08 16.82 -5.97
N GLY A 984 51.63 18.04 -6.28
CA GLY A 984 50.30 18.31 -6.83
C GLY A 984 50.16 18.06 -8.34
N CYS A 985 51.27 18.06 -9.09
CA CYS A 985 51.27 17.77 -10.54
C CYS A 985 50.64 16.42 -10.88
N ALA A 986 50.80 15.39 -10.03
CA ALA A 986 50.19 14.07 -10.23
C ALA A 986 48.67 14.11 -10.13
N THR A 987 48.12 14.85 -9.14
CA THR A 987 46.67 15.06 -8.98
C THR A 987 46.10 15.79 -10.20
N LEU A 988 46.78 16.83 -10.70
CA LEU A 988 46.36 17.58 -11.89
C LEU A 988 46.41 16.72 -13.16
N ALA A 989 47.45 15.89 -13.32
CA ALA A 989 47.57 14.96 -14.45
C ALA A 989 46.44 13.92 -14.46
N ASN A 990 46.10 13.35 -13.29
CA ASN A 990 45.01 12.40 -13.14
C ASN A 990 43.65 13.01 -13.54
N THR A 991 43.35 14.23 -13.08
CA THR A 991 42.10 14.93 -13.46
C THR A 991 42.04 15.19 -14.97
N ALA A 992 43.13 15.67 -15.57
CA ALA A 992 43.17 15.92 -17.02
C ALA A 992 42.97 14.63 -17.83
N LEU A 993 43.66 13.54 -17.48
CA LEU A 993 43.59 12.26 -18.21
C LEU A 993 42.24 11.55 -18.04
N LYS A 994 41.64 11.58 -16.83
CA LYS A 994 40.27 11.09 -16.60
C LYS A 994 39.25 11.76 -17.51
N LEU A 995 39.33 13.08 -17.64
CA LEU A 995 38.42 13.89 -18.47
C LEU A 995 38.69 13.73 -19.98
N LEU A 996 39.81 13.11 -20.37
CA LEU A 996 40.13 12.76 -21.77
C LEU A 996 39.77 11.31 -22.14
N THR A 997 39.24 10.51 -21.22
CA THR A 997 38.97 9.08 -21.45
C THR A 997 37.63 8.86 -22.20
N CYS A 998 37.70 8.43 -23.46
CA CYS A 998 36.55 8.31 -24.36
C CYS A 998 36.33 6.89 -24.89
N VAL A 999 35.07 6.48 -25.03
CA VAL A 999 34.65 5.16 -25.54
C VAL A 999 33.62 5.28 -26.68
N PRO A 1000 33.62 4.36 -27.67
CA PRO A 1000 32.65 4.37 -28.76
C PRO A 1000 31.30 3.77 -28.31
N VAL A 1001 30.22 4.56 -28.37
CA VAL A 1001 28.85 4.15 -28.00
C VAL A 1001 27.85 4.86 -28.91
N LEU A 1002 26.85 4.14 -29.44
CA LEU A 1002 25.84 4.68 -30.37
C LEU A 1002 26.45 5.36 -31.61
N GLY A 1003 27.52 4.81 -32.17
CA GLY A 1003 28.22 5.37 -33.34
C GLY A 1003 29.08 6.61 -33.08
N GLU A 1004 29.12 7.14 -31.85
CA GLU A 1004 29.89 8.33 -31.48
C GLU A 1004 30.90 8.05 -30.36
N ARG A 1005 31.98 8.84 -30.26
CA ARG A 1005 32.88 8.79 -29.09
C ARG A 1005 32.32 9.62 -27.94
N ARG A 1006 32.08 8.99 -26.80
CA ARG A 1006 31.48 9.61 -25.60
C ARG A 1006 32.39 9.46 -24.38
N LEU A 1007 32.27 10.37 -23.41
CA LEU A 1007 33.08 10.35 -22.19
C LEU A 1007 32.74 9.11 -21.34
N TYR A 1008 33.75 8.35 -20.92
CA TYR A 1008 33.55 7.08 -20.21
C TYR A 1008 32.72 7.22 -18.91
N TYR A 1009 32.97 8.26 -18.12
CA TYR A 1009 32.30 8.48 -16.84
C TYR A 1009 30.94 9.20 -16.96
N ASP A 1010 30.65 9.83 -18.10
CA ASP A 1010 29.34 10.40 -18.42
C ASP A 1010 29.05 10.25 -19.92
N GLY A 1011 28.44 9.12 -20.29
CA GLY A 1011 28.17 8.75 -21.69
C GLY A 1011 27.19 9.70 -22.42
N ASN A 1012 26.62 10.69 -21.75
CA ASN A 1012 25.79 11.72 -22.38
C ASN A 1012 26.64 12.83 -23.02
N ILE A 1013 27.90 12.95 -22.64
CA ILE A 1013 28.82 13.98 -23.14
C ILE A 1013 29.59 13.42 -24.34
N LYS A 1014 29.44 14.08 -25.50
CA LYS A 1014 30.25 13.80 -26.69
C LYS A 1014 31.70 14.21 -26.44
N CYS A 1015 32.65 13.38 -26.84
CA CYS A 1015 34.07 13.71 -26.74
C CYS A 1015 34.47 14.79 -27.76
N TRP A 1016 35.63 15.42 -27.53
CA TRP A 1016 36.19 16.50 -28.36
C TRP A 1016 35.45 17.84 -28.27
N GLN A 1017 34.78 18.10 -27.15
CA GLN A 1017 34.34 19.45 -26.81
C GLN A 1017 35.53 20.39 -26.55
N TRP A 1018 35.31 21.71 -26.60
CA TRP A 1018 36.35 22.73 -26.44
C TRP A 1018 37.23 22.52 -25.18
N TRP A 1019 36.63 22.08 -24.08
CA TRP A 1019 37.36 21.83 -22.83
C TRP A 1019 38.22 20.56 -22.88
N HIS A 1020 37.92 19.56 -23.72
CA HIS A 1020 38.81 18.42 -23.96
C HIS A 1020 40.09 18.88 -24.66
N CYS A 1021 39.94 19.77 -25.66
CA CYS A 1021 41.09 20.39 -26.32
C CYS A 1021 41.94 21.17 -25.31
N PHE A 1022 41.31 21.90 -24.39
CA PHE A 1022 42.00 22.59 -23.31
C PHE A 1022 42.84 21.64 -22.43
N PHE A 1023 42.28 20.51 -21.97
CA PHE A 1023 43.05 19.55 -21.16
C PHE A 1023 44.14 18.84 -21.96
N LEU A 1024 43.90 18.54 -23.24
CA LEU A 1024 44.92 17.98 -24.13
C LEU A 1024 46.10 18.95 -24.27
N PHE A 1025 45.82 20.23 -24.56
CA PHE A 1025 46.84 21.27 -24.61
C PHE A 1025 47.54 21.44 -23.26
N TYR A 1026 46.82 21.38 -22.14
CA TYR A 1026 47.43 21.42 -20.81
C TYR A 1026 48.42 20.26 -20.59
N VAL A 1027 48.09 19.03 -21.00
CA VAL A 1027 49.01 17.89 -20.89
C VAL A 1027 50.28 18.11 -21.74
N VAL A 1028 50.11 18.57 -22.98
CA VAL A 1028 51.23 18.71 -23.94
C VAL A 1028 52.09 19.96 -23.67
N ILE A 1029 51.49 21.07 -23.25
CA ILE A 1029 52.16 22.37 -23.06
C ILE A 1029 52.66 22.55 -21.62
N PHE A 1030 51.96 21.98 -20.63
CA PHE A 1030 52.31 22.15 -19.22
C PHE A 1030 52.91 20.88 -18.62
N LEU A 1031 52.19 19.76 -18.57
CA LEU A 1031 52.61 18.57 -17.79
C LEU A 1031 53.85 17.86 -18.35
N LEU A 1032 53.87 17.53 -19.65
CA LEU A 1032 55.03 16.88 -20.27
C LEU A 1032 56.28 17.78 -20.24
N PRO A 1033 56.20 19.07 -20.61
CA PRO A 1033 57.35 19.98 -20.50
C PRO A 1033 57.79 20.21 -19.06
N PHE A 1034 56.87 20.19 -18.08
CA PHE A 1034 57.22 20.34 -16.66
C PHE A 1034 58.19 19.24 -16.19
N ILE A 1035 57.97 17.98 -16.59
CA ILE A 1035 58.87 16.86 -16.28
C ILE A 1035 60.29 17.14 -16.82
N ALA A 1036 60.39 17.70 -18.02
CA ALA A 1036 61.64 18.10 -18.64
C ALA A 1036 62.28 19.35 -17.98
N VAL A 1037 61.48 20.33 -17.53
CA VAL A 1037 61.95 21.48 -16.74
C VAL A 1037 62.60 21.02 -15.44
N ILE A 1038 61.99 20.08 -14.72
CA ILE A 1038 62.60 19.54 -13.50
C ILE A 1038 63.90 18.80 -13.83
N TYR A 1039 63.97 18.07 -14.95
CA TYR A 1039 65.18 17.37 -15.36
C TYR A 1039 66.34 18.33 -15.68
N TRP A 1040 66.16 19.27 -16.61
CA TRP A 1040 67.23 20.17 -17.05
C TRP A 1040 67.41 21.40 -16.15
N GLY A 1041 66.32 21.94 -15.63
CA GLY A 1041 66.32 23.13 -14.77
C GLY A 1041 67.02 22.87 -13.45
N ALA A 1042 66.83 21.69 -12.84
CA ALA A 1042 67.52 21.33 -11.59
C ALA A 1042 69.04 21.27 -11.75
N MET A 1043 69.54 20.74 -12.89
CA MET A 1043 70.97 20.76 -13.23
C MET A 1043 71.49 22.18 -13.45
N LYS A 1044 70.76 23.01 -14.22
CA LYS A 1044 71.16 24.39 -14.49
C LYS A 1044 71.21 25.23 -13.21
N LEU A 1045 70.26 25.03 -12.29
CA LEU A 1045 70.22 25.70 -10.99
C LEU A 1045 71.39 25.27 -10.08
N GLN A 1046 71.76 23.99 -10.07
CA GLN A 1046 72.92 23.51 -9.33
C GLN A 1046 74.22 24.14 -9.85
N ARG A 1047 74.39 24.20 -11.17
CA ARG A 1047 75.56 24.81 -11.82
C ARG A 1047 75.61 26.35 -11.75
N GLY A 1048 74.58 26.99 -11.20
CA GLY A 1048 74.51 28.45 -11.08
C GLY A 1048 74.20 29.17 -12.39
N LEU A 1049 73.68 28.46 -13.38
CA LEU A 1049 73.39 29.00 -14.72
C LEU A 1049 72.06 29.77 -14.78
N ILE A 1050 71.18 29.58 -13.79
CA ILE A 1050 69.87 30.25 -13.68
C ILE A 1050 69.59 30.65 -12.23
N SER A 1051 68.85 31.73 -12.03
CA SER A 1051 68.40 32.16 -10.69
C SER A 1051 67.21 31.34 -10.19
N VAL A 1052 66.94 31.38 -8.88
CA VAL A 1052 65.80 30.69 -8.26
C VAL A 1052 64.47 31.19 -8.84
N GLY A 1053 64.33 32.51 -9.04
CA GLY A 1053 63.14 33.10 -9.65
C GLY A 1053 62.92 32.62 -11.10
N HIS A 1054 64.00 32.50 -11.90
CA HIS A 1054 63.91 31.94 -13.26
C HIS A 1054 63.49 30.47 -13.26
N PHE A 1055 63.99 29.67 -12.31
CA PHE A 1055 63.62 28.26 -12.19
C PHE A 1055 62.15 28.07 -11.77
N ILE A 1056 61.68 28.84 -10.79
CA ILE A 1056 60.27 28.80 -10.37
C ILE A 1056 59.35 29.31 -11.48
N GLY A 1057 59.74 30.37 -12.20
CA GLY A 1057 59.04 30.84 -13.40
C GLY A 1057 58.93 29.74 -14.47
N ALA A 1058 60.01 28.99 -14.71
CA ALA A 1058 59.98 27.83 -15.61
C ALA A 1058 59.07 26.70 -15.11
N CYS A 1059 58.88 26.55 -13.80
CA CYS A 1059 57.96 25.57 -13.23
C CYS A 1059 56.48 25.94 -13.48
N PHE A 1060 56.14 27.23 -13.57
CA PHE A 1060 54.78 27.71 -13.90
C PHE A 1060 54.53 27.84 -15.42
N PHE A 1061 55.57 28.05 -16.23
CA PHE A 1061 55.47 28.21 -17.69
C PHE A 1061 56.48 27.31 -18.44
N PRO A 1062 56.36 25.98 -18.35
CA PRO A 1062 57.45 25.06 -18.70
C PRO A 1062 57.81 25.01 -20.18
N LEU A 1063 56.82 24.98 -21.10
CA LEU A 1063 57.12 24.94 -22.54
C LEU A 1063 57.85 26.20 -23.01
N GLY A 1064 57.42 27.38 -22.55
CA GLY A 1064 58.04 28.66 -22.94
C GLY A 1064 59.49 28.77 -22.49
N PHE A 1065 59.80 28.34 -21.26
CA PHE A 1065 61.19 28.36 -20.79
C PHE A 1065 62.06 27.27 -21.41
N ILE A 1066 61.51 26.08 -21.72
CA ILE A 1066 62.25 25.05 -22.46
C ILE A 1066 62.58 25.51 -23.87
N SER A 1067 61.63 26.08 -24.60
CA SER A 1067 61.87 26.59 -25.95
C SER A 1067 62.92 27.71 -25.92
N LEU A 1068 62.85 28.63 -24.95
CA LEU A 1068 63.90 29.64 -24.73
C LEU A 1068 65.27 29.02 -24.44
N TRP A 1069 65.36 27.98 -23.59
CA TRP A 1069 66.63 27.31 -23.31
C TRP A 1069 67.21 26.58 -24.53
N ILE A 1070 66.36 26.03 -25.40
CA ILE A 1070 66.75 25.37 -26.64
C ILE A 1070 67.24 26.42 -27.65
N ILE A 1071 66.49 27.51 -27.85
CA ILE A 1071 66.83 28.62 -28.74
C ILE A 1071 68.15 29.29 -28.29
N GLN A 1072 68.31 29.59 -27.00
CA GLN A 1072 69.55 30.16 -26.46
C GLN A 1072 70.76 29.26 -26.67
N LYS A 1073 70.59 27.93 -26.59
CA LYS A 1073 71.66 26.96 -26.84
C LYS A 1073 72.02 26.85 -28.33
N LEU A 1074 71.05 27.05 -29.22
CA LEU A 1074 71.23 26.95 -30.67
C LEU A 1074 71.78 28.25 -31.30
N PHE A 1075 71.35 29.43 -30.85
CA PHE A 1075 71.66 30.71 -31.51
C PHE A 1075 72.74 31.56 -30.84
N TYR A 1076 73.07 31.35 -29.55
CA TYR A 1076 74.09 32.15 -28.84
C TYR A 1076 75.08 31.25 -28.07
N PRO A 1077 76.11 30.70 -28.73
CA PRO A 1077 77.22 30.03 -28.04
C PRO A 1077 78.10 31.09 -27.35
N ARG A 1078 77.85 31.38 -26.07
CA ARG A 1078 78.61 32.41 -25.34
C ARG A 1078 79.96 31.87 -24.83
N ASN A 1079 81.04 32.52 -25.26
CA ASN A 1079 82.40 32.42 -24.71
C ASN A 1079 82.47 32.90 -23.25
N GLN A 1080 83.47 32.39 -22.54
CA GLN A 1080 83.57 32.21 -21.09
C GLN A 1080 83.74 33.48 -20.22
N ARG A 1081 83.33 33.36 -18.95
CA ARG A 1081 83.74 34.10 -17.72
C ARG A 1081 83.02 35.43 -17.36
N GLN A 1082 82.04 35.30 -16.47
CA GLN A 1082 82.06 35.96 -15.16
C GLN A 1082 81.13 35.17 -14.23
N CYS A 1083 81.67 34.15 -13.55
CA CYS A 1083 81.05 33.67 -12.32
C CYS A 1083 81.33 34.77 -11.29
N GLN A 1084 80.46 35.76 -11.21
CA GLN A 1084 80.33 36.46 -9.95
C GLN A 1084 79.90 35.38 -8.95
N GLU A 1085 80.71 35.13 -7.93
CA GLU A 1085 80.30 34.37 -6.75
C GLU A 1085 79.11 35.12 -6.15
N VAL A 1086 77.91 34.85 -6.68
CA VAL A 1086 76.68 35.22 -6.03
C VAL A 1086 76.69 34.42 -4.75
N SER A 1087 76.86 35.13 -3.63
CA SER A 1087 76.74 34.58 -2.29
C SER A 1087 75.60 33.58 -2.25
N LEU A 1088 75.82 32.44 -1.59
CA LEU A 1088 74.89 31.33 -1.54
C LEU A 1088 73.56 31.79 -0.91
N SER A 1089 72.66 32.37 -1.71
CA SER A 1089 71.42 32.96 -1.22
C SER A 1089 70.62 31.87 -0.51
N GLU A 1090 70.13 32.15 0.69
CA GLU A 1090 69.39 31.20 1.53
C GLU A 1090 68.26 30.49 0.76
N THR A 1091 67.62 31.20 -0.17
CA THR A 1091 66.57 30.68 -1.08
C THR A 1091 67.07 29.59 -2.03
N ARG A 1092 68.27 29.71 -2.60
CA ARG A 1092 68.88 28.73 -3.52
C ARG A 1092 69.22 27.43 -2.79
N VAL A 1093 69.69 27.53 -1.54
CA VAL A 1093 70.00 26.37 -0.70
C VAL A 1093 68.74 25.59 -0.38
N GLU A 1094 67.67 26.26 0.06
CA GLU A 1094 66.41 25.60 0.38
C GLU A 1094 65.75 24.93 -0.83
N VAL A 1095 65.79 25.57 -2.01
CA VAL A 1095 65.28 24.96 -3.25
C VAL A 1095 66.10 23.74 -3.69
N LEU A 1096 67.43 23.81 -3.62
CA LEU A 1096 68.29 22.66 -3.90
C LEU A 1096 68.12 21.55 -2.86
N LYS A 1097 67.79 21.90 -1.60
CA LYS A 1097 67.46 20.93 -0.55
C LYS A 1097 66.21 20.13 -0.90
N VAL A 1098 65.19 20.77 -1.49
CA VAL A 1098 63.97 20.09 -1.96
C VAL A 1098 64.28 19.13 -3.11
N LEU A 1099 65.07 19.57 -4.11
CA LEU A 1099 65.32 18.79 -5.34
C LEU A 1099 66.32 17.63 -5.15
N HIS A 1100 67.42 17.83 -4.42
CA HIS A 1100 68.57 16.90 -4.46
C HIS A 1100 68.93 16.25 -3.12
N ASN A 1101 68.61 16.87 -1.99
CA ASN A 1101 69.21 16.49 -0.70
C ASN A 1101 68.82 15.09 -0.20
N SER A 1102 67.69 14.54 -0.67
CA SER A 1102 67.25 13.18 -0.32
C SER A 1102 67.96 12.08 -1.13
N PHE A 1103 68.56 12.43 -2.27
CA PHE A 1103 69.23 11.49 -3.17
C PHE A 1103 70.75 11.54 -2.97
N ARG A 1104 71.45 10.49 -3.43
CA ARG A 1104 72.92 10.45 -3.36
C ARG A 1104 73.52 11.62 -4.16
N PRO A 1105 74.67 12.22 -3.82
CA PRO A 1105 75.33 13.17 -4.71
C PRO A 1105 75.94 12.45 -5.93
N PRO A 1106 76.13 13.14 -7.07
CA PRO A 1106 76.71 12.53 -8.27
C PRO A 1106 78.18 12.12 -8.02
N SER A 1107 78.60 10.97 -8.55
CA SER A 1107 80.02 10.54 -8.53
C SER A 1107 80.64 10.70 -9.92
N ARG A 1108 81.98 10.86 -10.03
CA ARG A 1108 82.70 11.13 -11.30
C ARG A 1108 82.39 10.16 -12.45
N ARG A 1109 81.85 8.96 -12.17
CA ARG A 1109 81.43 7.96 -13.18
C ARG A 1109 79.91 7.73 -13.27
N LYS A 1110 79.11 8.22 -12.32
CA LYS A 1110 77.64 8.05 -12.30
C LYS A 1110 76.98 9.41 -12.01
N GLY A 1111 76.53 10.11 -13.06
CA GLY A 1111 75.77 11.36 -12.96
C GLY A 1111 74.33 11.19 -12.45
N GLY A 1112 73.93 9.97 -12.13
CA GLY A 1112 72.55 9.53 -11.92
C GLY A 1112 71.96 9.88 -10.58
N SER A 1113 72.08 11.12 -10.09
CA SER A 1113 71.36 11.54 -8.89
C SER A 1113 70.64 12.89 -8.93
N LEU A 1114 70.92 13.67 -9.96
CA LEU A 1114 70.36 15.01 -10.18
C LEU A 1114 68.93 15.02 -10.72
N HIS A 1115 68.50 13.90 -11.30
CA HIS A 1115 67.27 13.83 -12.09
C HIS A 1115 66.16 12.99 -11.47
N TRP A 1116 66.37 12.45 -10.25
CA TRP A 1116 65.42 11.50 -9.66
C TRP A 1116 64.04 12.09 -9.41
N GLU A 1117 63.93 13.39 -9.11
CA GLU A 1117 62.61 14.03 -9.02
C GLU A 1117 61.82 13.92 -10.33
N SER A 1118 62.48 14.12 -11.46
CA SER A 1118 61.86 13.95 -12.78
C SER A 1118 61.47 12.49 -13.04
N VAL A 1119 62.31 11.52 -12.65
CA VAL A 1119 62.01 10.08 -12.77
C VAL A 1119 60.82 9.67 -11.90
N LEU A 1120 60.73 10.18 -10.66
CA LEU A 1120 59.61 9.92 -9.74
C LEU A 1120 58.28 10.44 -10.29
N ILE A 1121 58.28 11.61 -10.95
CA ILE A 1121 57.09 12.17 -11.61
C ILE A 1121 56.78 11.42 -12.90
N GLY A 1122 57.80 11.12 -13.72
CA GLY A 1122 57.66 10.41 -14.98
C GLY A 1122 57.06 9.01 -14.83
N ARG A 1123 57.49 8.23 -13.83
CA ARG A 1123 56.91 6.90 -13.57
C ARG A 1123 55.43 6.97 -13.16
N ARG A 1124 55.03 8.02 -12.41
CA ARG A 1124 53.61 8.24 -12.05
C ARG A 1124 52.77 8.61 -13.28
N PHE A 1125 53.28 9.52 -14.11
CA PHE A 1125 52.61 9.93 -15.33
C PHE A 1125 52.43 8.75 -16.30
N LEU A 1126 53.43 7.88 -16.45
CA LEU A 1126 53.34 6.68 -17.27
C LEU A 1126 52.18 5.77 -16.81
N LEU A 1127 52.10 5.47 -15.51
CA LEU A 1127 51.00 4.67 -14.95
C LEU A 1127 49.64 5.32 -15.23
N LEU A 1128 49.51 6.63 -15.04
CA LEU A 1128 48.27 7.36 -15.32
C LEU A 1128 47.88 7.36 -16.79
N SER A 1129 48.86 7.37 -17.71
CA SER A 1129 48.58 7.40 -19.15
C SER A 1129 47.82 6.16 -19.64
N TYR A 1130 47.99 5.01 -18.97
CA TYR A 1130 47.26 3.78 -19.29
C TYR A 1130 45.74 3.94 -19.17
N GLN A 1131 45.24 4.91 -18.39
CA GLN A 1131 43.81 5.18 -18.27
C GLN A 1131 43.18 5.70 -19.58
N VAL A 1132 43.93 6.47 -20.37
CA VAL A 1132 43.45 7.03 -21.65
C VAL A 1132 43.56 5.99 -22.76
N PHE A 1133 44.65 5.21 -22.77
CA PHE A 1133 44.89 4.20 -23.81
C PHE A 1133 44.05 2.93 -23.63
N PHE A 1134 43.77 2.52 -22.38
CA PHE A 1134 43.06 1.28 -22.06
C PHE A 1134 41.83 1.56 -21.18
N PRO A 1135 40.64 1.72 -21.80
CA PRO A 1135 39.40 1.86 -21.06
C PRO A 1135 38.98 0.58 -20.32
N ASP A 1136 39.31 -0.60 -20.88
CA ASP A 1136 39.03 -1.88 -20.23
C ASP A 1136 39.87 -2.03 -18.94
N PRO A 1137 39.23 -2.32 -17.78
CA PRO A 1137 39.91 -2.34 -16.50
C PRO A 1137 40.93 -3.47 -16.37
N LEU A 1138 40.74 -4.60 -17.05
CA LEU A 1138 41.64 -5.75 -16.99
C LEU A 1138 42.94 -5.42 -17.72
N ILE A 1139 42.85 -4.95 -18.97
CA ILE A 1139 44.02 -4.57 -19.78
C ILE A 1139 44.77 -3.42 -19.09
N ARG A 1140 44.05 -2.42 -18.57
CA ARG A 1140 44.67 -1.28 -17.87
C ARG A 1140 45.48 -1.74 -16.66
N LEU A 1141 44.90 -2.56 -15.79
CA LEU A 1141 45.61 -3.02 -14.59
C LEU A 1141 46.74 -3.99 -14.90
N PHE A 1142 46.62 -4.79 -15.97
CA PHE A 1142 47.68 -5.67 -16.41
C PHE A 1142 48.96 -4.90 -16.75
N PHE A 1143 48.85 -3.81 -17.53
CA PHE A 1143 50.00 -2.96 -17.84
C PHE A 1143 50.51 -2.17 -16.63
N MET A 1144 49.62 -1.73 -15.73
CA MET A 1144 50.01 -1.06 -14.49
C MET A 1144 50.80 -1.99 -13.55
N ASP A 1145 50.40 -3.26 -13.41
CA ASP A 1145 51.06 -4.29 -12.59
C ASP A 1145 52.48 -4.60 -13.12
N ILE A 1146 52.60 -4.84 -14.44
CA ILE A 1146 53.89 -5.03 -15.12
C ILE A 1146 54.82 -3.83 -14.88
N THR A 1147 54.28 -2.61 -14.98
CA THR A 1147 55.06 -1.39 -14.76
C THR A 1147 55.51 -1.28 -13.29
N CYS A 1148 54.65 -1.64 -12.33
CA CYS A 1148 55.02 -1.67 -10.91
C CYS A 1148 56.14 -2.68 -10.63
N LEU A 1149 56.06 -3.88 -11.21
CA LEU A 1149 57.11 -4.90 -11.13
C LEU A 1149 58.44 -4.40 -11.71
N PHE A 1150 58.39 -3.76 -12.88
CA PHE A 1150 59.57 -3.17 -13.51
C PHE A 1150 60.20 -2.08 -12.63
N VAL A 1151 59.38 -1.16 -12.10
CA VAL A 1151 59.85 -0.08 -11.22
C VAL A 1151 60.46 -0.64 -9.92
N PHE A 1152 59.88 -1.70 -9.35
CA PHE A 1152 60.42 -2.38 -8.18
C PHE A 1152 61.80 -2.99 -8.48
N ALA A 1153 61.93 -3.77 -9.56
CA ALA A 1153 63.19 -4.35 -9.98
C ALA A 1153 64.27 -3.28 -10.27
N TRP A 1154 63.88 -2.20 -10.96
CA TRP A 1154 64.76 -1.06 -11.24
C TRP A 1154 65.23 -0.36 -9.94
N HIS A 1155 64.38 -0.23 -8.93
CA HIS A 1155 64.77 0.38 -7.66
C HIS A 1155 65.77 -0.49 -6.89
N LEU A 1156 65.61 -1.81 -6.90
CA LEU A 1156 66.52 -2.74 -6.23
C LEU A 1156 67.95 -2.66 -6.79
N THR A 1157 68.10 -2.38 -8.08
CA THR A 1157 69.42 -2.23 -8.73
C THR A 1157 70.02 -0.86 -8.48
N VAL A 1158 69.22 0.21 -8.54
CA VAL A 1158 69.76 1.58 -8.54
C VAL A 1158 69.90 2.21 -7.14
N LYS A 1159 69.00 1.92 -6.20
CA LYS A 1159 69.00 2.42 -4.80
C LYS A 1159 69.31 3.93 -4.68
N PRO A 1160 68.41 4.80 -5.18
CA PRO A 1160 68.69 6.23 -5.40
C PRO A 1160 68.81 7.10 -4.14
N PHE A 1161 68.24 6.69 -3.01
CA PHE A 1161 68.24 7.52 -1.79
C PHE A 1161 69.62 7.54 -1.12
N ARG A 1162 69.95 8.66 -0.46
CA ARG A 1162 71.20 8.80 0.31
C ARG A 1162 71.22 7.92 1.55
N ASP A 1163 70.10 7.85 2.26
CA ASP A 1163 69.94 7.02 3.45
C ASP A 1163 69.67 5.54 3.08
N ARG A 1164 70.35 4.62 3.77
CA ARG A 1164 70.15 3.17 3.59
C ARG A 1164 68.75 2.76 4.05
N LYS A 1165 68.23 3.32 5.15
CA LYS A 1165 66.89 2.98 5.66
C LYS A 1165 65.82 3.47 4.69
N ALA A 1166 65.97 4.66 4.10
CA ALA A 1166 65.07 5.16 3.07
C ALA A 1166 64.99 4.26 1.82
N ASN A 1167 66.12 3.72 1.35
CA ASN A 1167 66.10 2.77 0.22
C ASN A 1167 65.35 1.47 0.54
N VAL A 1168 65.49 0.96 1.78
CA VAL A 1168 64.77 -0.24 2.25
C VAL A 1168 63.27 0.04 2.36
N ILE A 1169 62.89 1.18 2.95
CA ILE A 1169 61.48 1.57 3.11
C ILE A 1169 60.82 1.77 1.73
N GLU A 1170 61.48 2.41 0.76
CA GLU A 1170 60.96 2.53 -0.61
C GLU A 1170 60.82 1.15 -1.28
N ALA A 1171 61.78 0.23 -1.09
CA ALA A 1171 61.67 -1.12 -1.65
C ALA A 1171 60.46 -1.88 -1.07
N ILE A 1172 60.22 -1.79 0.25
CA ILE A 1172 59.03 -2.36 0.90
C ILE A 1172 57.76 -1.73 0.35
N SER A 1173 57.74 -0.40 0.21
CA SER A 1173 56.60 0.34 -0.35
C SER A 1173 56.27 -0.09 -1.78
N LEU A 1174 57.28 -0.22 -2.66
CA LEU A 1174 57.10 -0.69 -4.03
C LEU A 1174 56.64 -2.16 -4.09
N ALA A 1175 57.14 -3.01 -3.20
CA ALA A 1175 56.67 -4.40 -3.09
C ALA A 1175 55.19 -4.46 -2.68
N PHE A 1176 54.75 -3.60 -1.74
CA PHE A 1176 53.34 -3.48 -1.39
C PHE A 1176 52.49 -3.00 -2.58
N LEU A 1177 52.99 -2.07 -3.40
CA LEU A 1177 52.27 -1.62 -4.61
C LEU A 1177 52.11 -2.74 -5.63
N VAL A 1178 53.11 -3.61 -5.80
CA VAL A 1178 52.99 -4.81 -6.65
C VAL A 1178 51.87 -5.73 -6.12
N VAL A 1179 51.88 -6.04 -4.82
CA VAL A 1179 50.83 -6.88 -4.21
C VAL A 1179 49.43 -6.28 -4.40
N ILE A 1180 49.29 -4.96 -4.18
CA ILE A 1180 48.04 -4.23 -4.39
C ILE A 1180 47.60 -4.28 -5.86
N ALA A 1181 48.52 -4.09 -6.81
CA ALA A 1181 48.24 -4.16 -8.24
C ALA A 1181 47.76 -5.56 -8.64
N THR A 1182 48.42 -6.61 -8.16
CA THR A 1182 48.03 -8.01 -8.43
C THR A 1182 46.65 -8.35 -7.85
N ILE A 1183 46.35 -7.93 -6.61
CA ILE A 1183 45.01 -8.12 -6.01
C ILE A 1183 43.94 -7.44 -6.86
N ASN A 1184 44.19 -6.20 -7.28
CA ASN A 1184 43.25 -5.44 -8.10
C ASN A 1184 43.10 -6.02 -9.52
N LEU A 1185 44.16 -6.60 -10.10
CA LEU A 1185 44.10 -7.30 -11.39
C LEU A 1185 43.14 -8.50 -11.35
N ILE A 1186 43.19 -9.30 -10.27
CA ILE A 1186 42.25 -10.41 -10.05
C ILE A 1186 40.81 -9.89 -10.00
N GLN A 1187 40.56 -8.76 -9.34
CA GLN A 1187 39.24 -8.14 -9.31
C GLN A 1187 38.79 -7.62 -10.68
N ALA A 1188 39.69 -7.00 -11.45
CA ALA A 1188 39.39 -6.51 -12.79
C ALA A 1188 38.99 -7.63 -13.75
N ASN A 1189 39.51 -8.85 -13.57
CA ASN A 1189 39.08 -10.01 -14.36
C ASN A 1189 37.58 -10.30 -14.17
N PHE A 1190 37.08 -10.32 -12.93
CA PHE A 1190 35.65 -10.50 -12.65
C PHE A 1190 34.79 -9.35 -13.20
N LEU A 1191 35.30 -8.10 -13.12
CA LEU A 1191 34.62 -6.92 -13.64
C LEU A 1191 34.52 -6.93 -15.18
N SER A 1192 35.59 -7.31 -15.87
CA SER A 1192 35.62 -7.42 -17.33
C SER A 1192 34.78 -8.62 -17.81
N ALA A 1193 34.77 -9.74 -17.07
CA ALA A 1193 33.89 -10.87 -17.37
C ALA A 1193 32.39 -10.60 -17.09
N GLY A 1194 32.07 -9.56 -16.31
CA GLY A 1194 30.71 -9.28 -15.86
C GLY A 1194 30.16 -10.37 -14.93
N VAL A 1195 31.02 -10.98 -14.10
CA VAL A 1195 30.65 -12.09 -13.22
C VAL A 1195 30.91 -11.72 -11.77
N ASN A 1196 29.91 -11.92 -10.91
CA ASN A 1196 30.08 -11.76 -9.47
C ASN A 1196 30.64 -13.07 -8.87
N PRO A 1197 31.63 -13.00 -7.95
CA PRO A 1197 32.19 -14.21 -7.34
C PRO A 1197 31.15 -14.89 -6.44
N GLN A 1198 30.98 -16.21 -6.59
CA GLN A 1198 30.04 -17.03 -5.83
C GLN A 1198 30.76 -18.11 -5.02
N GLY A 1199 30.13 -18.64 -3.96
CA GLY A 1199 30.64 -19.75 -3.16
C GLY A 1199 32.02 -19.47 -2.50
N PRO A 1200 32.96 -20.44 -2.51
CA PRO A 1200 34.30 -20.30 -1.91
C PRO A 1200 35.14 -19.17 -2.51
N VAL A 1201 35.02 -18.93 -3.82
CA VAL A 1201 35.76 -17.89 -4.53
C VAL A 1201 35.44 -16.49 -3.98
N LYS A 1202 34.18 -16.25 -3.59
CA LYS A 1202 33.77 -15.01 -2.91
C LYS A 1202 34.54 -14.78 -1.60
N ARG A 1203 34.74 -15.83 -0.81
CA ARG A 1203 35.48 -15.76 0.47
C ARG A 1203 36.96 -15.42 0.21
N HIS A 1204 37.57 -16.01 -0.81
CA HIS A 1204 38.95 -15.71 -1.19
C HIS A 1204 39.13 -14.26 -1.68
N VAL A 1205 38.22 -13.75 -2.54
CA VAL A 1205 38.27 -12.36 -3.00
C VAL A 1205 38.12 -11.38 -1.83
N ILE A 1206 37.25 -11.66 -0.86
CA ILE A 1206 37.10 -10.86 0.36
C ILE A 1206 38.39 -10.87 1.20
N MET A 1207 39.03 -12.03 1.37
CA MET A 1207 40.31 -12.12 2.09
C MET A 1207 41.41 -11.29 1.42
N LEU A 1208 41.53 -11.37 0.08
CA LEU A 1208 42.48 -10.56 -0.67
C LEU A 1208 42.23 -9.05 -0.50
N GLN A 1209 40.97 -8.62 -0.50
CA GLN A 1209 40.59 -7.22 -0.23
C GLN A 1209 40.92 -6.77 1.20
N GLN A 1210 40.80 -7.65 2.20
CA GLN A 1210 41.23 -7.35 3.57
C GLN A 1210 42.74 -7.12 3.65
N VAL A 1211 43.54 -7.91 2.92
CA VAL A 1211 44.99 -7.73 2.83
C VAL A 1211 45.34 -6.37 2.21
N GLU A 1212 44.68 -5.99 1.12
CA GLU A 1212 44.84 -4.66 0.49
C GLU A 1212 44.58 -3.51 1.47
N ILE A 1213 43.43 -3.54 2.18
CA ILE A 1213 43.06 -2.51 3.16
C ILE A 1213 44.08 -2.47 4.31
N PHE A 1214 44.51 -3.64 4.79
CA PHE A 1214 45.51 -3.74 5.85
C PHE A 1214 46.83 -3.09 5.42
N LEU A 1215 47.33 -3.39 4.21
CA LEU A 1215 48.57 -2.79 3.67
C LEU A 1215 48.48 -1.26 3.61
N LEU A 1216 47.33 -0.71 3.21
CA LEU A 1216 47.08 0.74 3.16
C LEU A 1216 46.97 1.39 4.54
N ALA A 1217 46.56 0.63 5.56
CA ALA A 1217 46.34 1.11 6.93
C ALA A 1217 47.61 1.13 7.80
N ILE A 1218 48.68 0.40 7.44
CA ILE A 1218 49.90 0.26 8.28
C ILE A 1218 50.46 1.62 8.73
N VAL A 1219 50.67 2.57 7.81
CA VAL A 1219 51.25 3.88 8.14
C VAL A 1219 50.32 4.74 9.03
N PRO A 1220 49.02 4.89 8.71
CA PRO A 1220 48.03 5.54 9.56
C PRO A 1220 47.94 4.94 10.96
N LEU A 1221 47.91 3.61 11.07
CA LEU A 1221 47.80 2.91 12.34
C LEU A 1221 49.05 3.16 13.20
N LEU A 1222 50.26 3.05 12.63
CA LEU A 1222 51.50 3.34 13.36
C LEU A 1222 51.55 4.79 13.86
N LEU A 1223 51.12 5.76 13.05
CA LEU A 1223 51.06 7.16 13.48
C LEU A 1223 49.97 7.39 14.54
N GLY A 1224 48.80 6.76 14.38
CA GLY A 1224 47.70 6.80 15.34
C GLY A 1224 48.11 6.24 16.69
N PHE A 1225 48.78 5.08 16.72
CA PHE A 1225 49.34 4.52 17.95
C PHE A 1225 50.35 5.47 18.60
N LEU A 1226 51.26 6.08 17.83
CA LEU A 1226 52.20 7.07 18.37
C LEU A 1226 51.48 8.29 18.98
N CYS A 1227 50.45 8.82 18.32
CA CYS A 1227 49.63 9.92 18.85
C CYS A 1227 48.89 9.51 20.13
N MET A 1228 48.28 8.32 20.16
CA MET A 1228 47.59 7.79 21.34
C MET A 1228 48.56 7.64 22.52
N PHE A 1229 49.73 7.05 22.31
CA PHE A 1229 50.77 6.98 23.34
C PHE A 1229 51.22 8.36 23.80
N ALA A 1230 51.31 9.35 22.90
CA ALA A 1230 51.65 10.72 23.27
C ALA A 1230 50.57 11.35 24.15
N VAL A 1231 49.29 11.21 23.81
CA VAL A 1231 48.17 11.74 24.59
C VAL A 1231 48.10 11.09 25.97
N VAL A 1232 48.16 9.75 26.04
CA VAL A 1232 48.17 9.01 27.31
C VAL A 1232 49.36 9.44 28.17
N SER A 1233 50.55 9.59 27.58
CA SER A 1233 51.74 10.05 28.30
C SER A 1233 51.60 11.49 28.80
N GLN A 1234 50.96 12.40 28.03
CA GLN A 1234 50.67 13.76 28.49
C GLN A 1234 49.58 13.81 29.57
N LEU A 1235 48.54 12.96 29.49
CA LEU A 1235 47.53 12.84 30.55
C LEU A 1235 48.17 12.35 31.85
N ALA A 1236 49.08 11.37 31.77
CA ALA A 1236 49.89 10.94 32.91
C ALA A 1236 50.76 12.09 33.46
N ARG A 1237 51.37 12.91 32.57
CA ARG A 1237 52.11 14.12 32.97
C ARG A 1237 51.25 15.12 33.73
N ILE A 1238 50.04 15.39 33.24
CA ILE A 1238 49.09 16.30 33.88
C ILE A 1238 48.62 15.73 35.22
N LEU A 1239 48.34 14.42 35.31
CA LEU A 1239 47.95 13.76 36.55
C LEU A 1239 49.07 13.83 37.59
N VAL A 1240 50.34 13.61 37.20
CA VAL A 1240 51.50 13.77 38.09
C VAL A 1240 51.62 15.21 38.58
N LEU A 1241 51.41 16.21 37.71
CA LEU A 1241 51.40 17.63 38.09
C LEU A 1241 50.23 17.96 39.05
N LEU A 1242 49.03 17.43 38.79
CA LEU A 1242 47.85 17.60 39.64
C LEU A 1242 48.03 16.95 41.02
N ILE A 1243 48.58 15.73 41.09
CA ILE A 1243 48.93 15.07 42.35
C ILE A 1243 49.98 15.91 43.11
N GLY A 1244 50.94 16.50 42.40
CA GLY A 1244 51.90 17.45 42.96
C GLY A 1244 51.22 18.70 43.55
N ILE A 1245 50.26 19.29 42.83
CA ILE A 1245 49.47 20.45 43.29
C ILE A 1245 48.59 20.07 44.49
N VAL A 1246 47.91 18.92 44.47
CA VAL A 1246 47.08 18.44 45.59
C VAL A 1246 47.94 18.16 46.82
N ARG A 1247 49.11 17.53 46.69
CA ARG A 1247 50.06 17.38 47.81
C ARG A 1247 50.54 18.72 48.34
N PHE A 1248 50.78 19.71 47.48
CA PHE A 1248 51.16 21.07 47.89
C PHE A 1248 50.02 21.78 48.65
N VAL A 1249 48.79 21.69 48.16
CA VAL A 1249 47.59 22.23 48.82
C VAL A 1249 47.32 21.51 50.14
N PHE A 1250 47.40 20.17 50.17
CA PHE A 1250 47.19 19.37 51.38
C PHE A 1250 48.26 19.65 52.45
N ARG A 1251 49.53 19.84 52.05
CA ARG A 1251 50.58 20.33 52.96
C ARG A 1251 50.21 21.70 53.51
N ARG A 1252 49.79 22.66 52.67
CA ARG A 1252 49.35 23.99 53.13
C ARG A 1252 48.13 23.94 54.06
N VAL A 1253 47.16 23.06 53.80
CA VAL A 1253 45.98 22.88 54.66
C VAL A 1253 46.37 22.25 55.99
N ILE A 1254 47.27 21.26 56.02
CA ILE A 1254 47.83 20.73 57.27
C ILE A 1254 48.59 21.83 58.02
N THR A 1255 49.40 22.65 57.35
CA THR A 1255 50.08 23.79 58.00
C THR A 1255 49.07 24.79 58.58
N LEU A 1256 47.98 25.09 57.86
CA LEU A 1256 46.90 25.95 58.34
C LEU A 1256 46.12 25.33 59.52
N ILE A 1257 45.87 24.02 59.51
CA ILE A 1257 45.24 23.29 60.63
C ILE A 1257 46.17 23.25 61.84
N PHE A 1258 47.48 23.10 61.63
CA PHE A 1258 48.48 23.17 62.70
C PHE A 1258 48.53 24.58 63.30
N ILE A 1259 48.50 25.63 62.47
CA ILE A 1259 48.39 27.02 62.94
C ILE A 1259 47.08 27.23 63.72
N ARG A 1260 45.94 26.68 63.26
CA ARG A 1260 44.65 26.80 63.96
C ARG A 1260 44.62 26.06 65.30
N ARG A 1261 45.26 24.88 65.41
CA ARG A 1261 45.45 24.13 66.67
C ARG A 1261 46.43 24.81 67.62
N VAL A 1262 47.45 25.50 67.11
CA VAL A 1262 48.35 26.32 67.94
C VAL A 1262 47.64 27.58 68.45
N THR A 1263 46.75 28.21 67.68
CA THR A 1263 45.96 29.35 68.17
C THR A 1263 44.86 28.97 69.17
N SER A 1264 44.29 27.75 69.11
CA SER A 1264 43.32 27.28 70.11
C SER A 1264 43.96 26.84 71.44
N ARG A 1265 45.27 26.58 71.48
CA ARG A 1265 46.04 26.34 72.72
C ARG A 1265 46.62 27.62 73.34
N ARG A 1266 46.42 28.80 72.74
CA ARG A 1266 46.91 30.10 73.24
C ARG A 1266 45.86 31.00 73.91
N TYR A 1267 44.64 30.52 74.13
CA TYR A 1267 43.60 31.16 74.95
C TYR A 1267 43.05 30.21 76.05
N ARG A 1268 43.98 29.40 76.60
CA ARG A 1268 44.02 28.94 77.99
C ARG A 1268 45.47 29.14 78.47
N TYR A 1269 45.92 30.38 78.40
CA TYR A 1269 46.13 31.23 79.58
C TYR A 1269 45.50 32.59 79.29
#